data_AF-A0A663LNQ7-F1
#
_entry.id   AF-A0A663LNQ7-F1
#
_cell.length_a   1.000
_cell.length_b   1.000
_cell.length_c   1.000
_cell.angle_alpha   90.00
_cell.angle_beta   90.00
_cell.angle_gamma   90.00
#
_symmetry.space_group_name_H-M   'P 1'
#
loop_
_entity.id
_entity.type
_entity.pdbx_description
1 polymer ?
#
loop_
_entity_poly.entity_id
_entity_poly.type
_entity_poly.pdbx_seq_one_letter_code
_entity_poly.pdbx_strand_id
1 'polypeptide(L)'
;DFDSSHLQQSAIQDLICDHSLTPGWYRFMIFDKHAEMPTKCVEVNHCGTQAPVWLSLRESESMPQPGEIKQLTACATWQFFFSTSKDCCLFRIPVSVRNCGDFFVYLLQPTQGCMGYCAEVVSDRKPQTCDPTGMEIQGICNLVPSSSPSVSPPLPAIPEVVAELIKSRIYLRCAFGVPFTNSSVRFIVTWSRLSPEGIKEELKRETAVHTFALLELDGINVRLGDRVYCSSSAFFTEKPDIQSSFVESKEFFAGIKIHPETYDISEDGKEYKLAIESSIPIPCPEFSQLESDCKISLTLNTDEGKEQLGLNLALSSCHVDLLQKPCNNGICSQAVIYFTAVTDFMRDGDRITRIAIEPISSENFLWNGYVPESTQITVKDLPTAYCYSFTDPHIITFDGRLYDNFKTGTFVLYKSTSRDFEVHVRQWDCGSLHYPASCNCGFVAKEGSDIIAFDMCGGQLHESQPHLSVINRDITGSNVRITESYLGRKVTVLFSSGAFVRADVSEWGMSITLRAPSSDYRHTVGLCGTFDGSAENDYHTASGVEIPNHANVPFSFIKEWRISPGDSLFDKTPASLASSRKTVFCDCALEDAGLYRSVNKLETVYQPELPLSCKESENGRFLSLIPGLDVTAEYLGPVDLVRGLKKRSSAREMDLSMLLQREANQTKLHKSLVKPRVSAASMGNTGVERERPSSSHVKRNSHRYSQSVTSRGKRQNYYEYHPVFLFQSLSQTDLEGYSYFFPEDHATVTDEKFLPSWPTPSGLTESSALLLCQQAIANSSIGRSCDGLLGQRIEDAINMCVKDLLLKDDLSWAEACLALLENECEKRVLEEINYNRQELEGSVESLLTVLKCPSLCSGNGECTEWGCACFQGYSSYDCSILSDQAPEITELENAGLCDIRQYDCTSVRVFGHGFRESLDLKCEIIKLQYSDRQWIPGEPLTTPAAFQNARTVDCQLPNDDQQSDVMDLVDDKPIARWQIKISNDGFIYSNSKTMILYDGACQTCELQESGLCMLKEKTCNIDGLCYGEGDTNPTSPCLLCRPDISKLTWSVVENNQPPVLETFQGVLQTFYGEDFVYQFLASDPEGSAIHFTLDSGPEGASLSPSGLLLWKALSMNLHKLTFSLTDDCNAKTKVEIEVSVKSCDCLNNGSCVANINFPPGSGRYLCVCAAGFEGDLCQVNTDDCKLNQCGIGRCVDGINSYYCECPPELQGKNCQDDVDECVSSPCFPGVFCFNTFGSYYCGSCPNDLQGDGKSCYGKIVFQKNATIVIRIKYLWL
;
A
#
# COMPACT_ATOMS: atom_id res chain seq x y z
N ASP A 1 1.68 -22.05 -27.22
CA ASP A 1 0.53 -21.15 -27.43
C ASP A 1 0.66 -19.96 -26.51
N PHE A 2 0.69 -18.75 -27.08
CA PHE A 2 0.65 -17.49 -26.33
C PHE A 2 -0.65 -16.81 -26.72
N ASP A 3 -1.72 -17.03 -25.94
CA ASP A 3 -2.97 -16.29 -26.08
C ASP A 3 -2.76 -14.90 -25.49
N SER A 4 -3.32 -13.91 -26.17
CA SER A 4 -2.86 -12.53 -26.18
C SER A 4 -4.02 -11.53 -26.09
N SER A 5 -5.20 -12.05 -25.75
CA SER A 5 -6.35 -11.28 -25.26
C SER A 5 -6.01 -10.31 -24.11
N HIS A 6 -4.96 -10.59 -23.33
CA HIS A 6 -4.43 -9.69 -22.29
C HIS A 6 -3.63 -8.46 -22.83
N LEU A 7 -3.07 -8.51 -24.05
CA LEU A 7 -2.25 -7.41 -24.60
C LEU A 7 -3.07 -6.19 -25.10
N GLN A 8 -4.40 -6.19 -24.93
CA GLN A 8 -5.24 -5.03 -25.23
C GLN A 8 -5.32 -3.99 -24.09
N GLN A 9 -4.64 -4.24 -22.96
CA GLN A 9 -4.64 -3.33 -21.79
C GLN A 9 -3.23 -2.91 -21.33
N SER A 10 -2.17 -3.44 -21.95
CA SER A 10 -0.77 -3.08 -21.68
C SER A 10 -0.34 -1.82 -22.44
N ALA A 11 0.77 -1.21 -22.01
CA ALA A 11 1.35 -0.08 -22.72
C ALA A 11 1.96 -0.53 -24.07
N ILE A 12 2.12 0.42 -25.00
CA ILE A 12 2.67 0.15 -26.35
C ILE A 12 4.12 -0.41 -26.27
N GLN A 13 4.80 -0.24 -25.14
CA GLN A 13 6.18 -0.68 -24.91
C GLN A 13 6.35 -2.19 -24.67
N ASP A 14 5.28 -2.91 -24.32
CA ASP A 14 5.33 -4.37 -24.04
C ASP A 14 5.15 -5.25 -25.30
N LEU A 15 4.95 -4.64 -26.47
CA LEU A 15 4.75 -5.36 -27.74
C LEU A 15 6.09 -5.64 -28.43
N ILE A 16 6.33 -6.90 -28.79
CA ILE A 16 7.51 -7.31 -29.56
C ILE A 16 7.32 -6.87 -31.02
N CYS A 17 8.18 -5.98 -31.53
CA CYS A 17 7.99 -5.34 -32.83
C CYS A 17 9.31 -5.20 -33.61
N ASP A 18 9.38 -5.81 -34.79
CA ASP A 18 10.59 -5.92 -35.64
C ASP A 18 10.91 -4.65 -36.47
N HIS A 19 10.43 -3.47 -36.03
CA HIS A 19 10.70 -2.21 -36.72
C HIS A 19 12.18 -1.77 -36.61
N SER A 20 12.93 -2.37 -35.69
CA SER A 20 14.36 -2.15 -35.44
C SER A 20 15.26 -3.24 -36.06
N LEU A 21 14.67 -4.25 -36.70
CA LEU A 21 15.39 -5.39 -37.28
C LEU A 21 16.33 -4.95 -38.42
N THR A 22 17.60 -5.37 -38.38
CA THR A 22 18.55 -5.06 -39.45
C THR A 22 18.25 -5.93 -40.70
N PRO A 23 18.32 -5.39 -41.94
CA PRO A 23 18.08 -6.20 -43.13
C PRO A 23 19.11 -7.33 -43.28
N GLY A 24 18.68 -8.60 -43.26
CA GLY A 24 19.60 -9.73 -43.17
C GLY A 24 18.97 -11.11 -43.33
N TRP A 25 19.81 -12.15 -43.41
CA TRP A 25 19.39 -13.55 -43.44
C TRP A 25 19.29 -14.10 -42.02
N TYR A 26 18.06 -14.40 -41.57
CA TYR A 26 17.75 -14.90 -40.24
C TYR A 26 17.37 -16.38 -40.26
N ARG A 27 17.60 -17.06 -39.14
CA ARG A 27 17.13 -18.41 -38.83
C ARG A 27 16.29 -18.32 -37.55
N PHE A 28 15.07 -18.85 -37.55
CA PHE A 28 14.25 -18.89 -36.35
C PHE A 28 14.64 -20.09 -35.47
N MET A 29 14.63 -19.85 -34.15
CA MET A 29 15.00 -20.80 -33.10
C MET A 29 14.07 -20.55 -31.91
N ILE A 30 13.52 -21.61 -31.32
CA ILE A 30 12.66 -21.53 -30.13
C ILE A 30 13.11 -22.63 -29.16
N PHE A 31 13.61 -22.25 -27.98
CA PHE A 31 14.20 -23.17 -26.99
C PHE A 31 15.18 -24.18 -27.61
N ASP A 32 16.16 -23.65 -28.35
CA ASP A 32 17.16 -24.36 -29.17
C ASP A 32 16.64 -25.33 -30.25
N LYS A 33 15.32 -25.40 -30.47
CA LYS A 33 14.71 -26.18 -31.55
C LYS A 33 14.56 -25.35 -32.82
N HIS A 34 14.60 -26.06 -33.95
CA HIS A 34 14.39 -25.49 -35.27
C HIS A 34 12.94 -24.99 -35.40
N ALA A 35 12.78 -23.75 -35.86
CA ALA A 35 11.47 -23.13 -36.06
C ALA A 35 11.34 -22.54 -37.48
N GLU A 36 10.11 -22.50 -37.98
CA GLU A 36 9.75 -22.01 -39.32
C GLU A 36 8.69 -20.92 -39.22
N MET A 37 8.60 -20.03 -40.22
CA MET A 37 7.54 -19.02 -40.27
C MET A 37 6.19 -19.68 -40.61
N PRO A 38 5.12 -19.50 -39.82
CA PRO A 38 3.84 -20.19 -40.03
C PRO A 38 3.28 -19.96 -41.43
N THR A 39 2.82 -21.04 -42.07
CA THR A 39 2.27 -21.01 -43.45
C THR A 39 0.76 -20.78 -43.52
N LYS A 40 0.15 -20.44 -42.37
CA LYS A 40 -1.28 -20.15 -42.20
C LYS A 40 -1.46 -18.82 -41.49
N CYS A 41 -2.62 -18.20 -41.67
CA CYS A 41 -2.98 -16.98 -40.96
C CYS A 41 -2.90 -17.17 -39.43
N VAL A 42 -2.04 -16.39 -38.81
CA VAL A 42 -1.97 -16.22 -37.35
C VAL A 42 -2.92 -15.10 -36.96
N GLU A 43 -3.73 -15.29 -35.91
CA GLU A 43 -4.66 -14.26 -35.46
C GLU A 43 -3.95 -13.08 -34.78
N VAL A 44 -4.59 -11.90 -34.73
CA VAL A 44 -4.04 -10.67 -34.11
C VAL A 44 -3.61 -10.89 -32.66
N ASN A 45 -2.66 -10.06 -32.19
CA ASN A 45 -2.02 -10.10 -30.86
C ASN A 45 -1.10 -11.32 -30.57
N HIS A 46 -1.23 -12.44 -31.30
CA HIS A 46 -0.39 -13.62 -31.08
C HIS A 46 1.08 -13.39 -31.48
N CYS A 47 1.97 -14.32 -31.10
CA CYS A 47 3.43 -14.19 -31.21
C CYS A 47 4.02 -13.02 -30.38
N GLY A 48 3.27 -12.45 -29.43
CA GLY A 48 3.70 -11.33 -28.60
C GLY A 48 3.68 -9.98 -29.31
N THR A 49 2.96 -9.86 -30.43
CA THR A 49 2.90 -8.66 -31.27
C THR A 49 1.47 -8.38 -31.73
N GLN A 50 1.07 -7.12 -31.83
CA GLN A 50 -0.30 -6.76 -32.21
C GLN A 50 -0.66 -7.26 -33.62
N ALA A 51 0.31 -7.20 -34.54
CA ALA A 51 0.16 -7.51 -35.96
C ALA A 51 1.16 -8.60 -36.39
N PRO A 52 0.84 -9.89 -36.17
CA PRO A 52 1.74 -10.99 -36.47
C PRO A 52 1.94 -11.18 -37.97
N VAL A 53 3.20 -11.32 -38.37
CA VAL A 53 3.64 -11.55 -39.75
C VAL A 53 3.90 -13.04 -39.96
N TRP A 54 3.21 -13.62 -40.95
CA TRP A 54 3.22 -15.05 -41.30
C TRP A 54 3.48 -15.24 -42.81
N LEU A 55 3.82 -16.46 -43.25
CA LEU A 55 4.20 -16.74 -44.64
C LEU A 55 2.99 -17.15 -45.49
N SER A 56 2.58 -16.30 -46.43
CA SER A 56 1.45 -16.58 -47.31
C SER A 56 1.89 -17.27 -48.59
N LEU A 57 1.51 -18.54 -48.70
CA LEU A 57 1.66 -19.37 -49.89
C LEU A 57 0.35 -19.36 -50.68
N ARG A 58 0.40 -19.03 -51.97
CA ARG A 58 -0.74 -19.27 -52.88
C ARG A 58 -0.85 -20.77 -53.19
N GLU A 59 -2.01 -21.21 -53.69
CA GLU A 59 -2.25 -22.62 -54.05
C GLU A 59 -1.24 -23.21 -55.05
N SER A 60 -0.54 -22.36 -55.81
CA SER A 60 0.53 -22.73 -56.75
C SER A 60 1.97 -22.60 -56.20
N GLU A 61 2.14 -22.19 -54.94
CA GLU A 61 3.45 -21.80 -54.37
C GLU A 61 3.87 -22.75 -53.24
N SER A 62 4.76 -23.69 -53.53
CA SER A 62 5.43 -24.49 -52.49
C SER A 62 6.55 -23.71 -51.78
N MET A 63 6.96 -24.19 -50.60
CA MET A 63 8.27 -23.88 -50.03
C MET A 63 9.42 -24.26 -51.00
N PRO A 64 10.61 -23.62 -50.90
CA PRO A 64 11.79 -23.98 -51.69
C PRO A 64 12.31 -25.39 -51.37
N GLN A 65 12.86 -26.08 -52.37
CA GLN A 65 13.57 -27.35 -52.18
C GLN A 65 14.99 -27.13 -51.63
N PRO A 66 15.63 -28.12 -50.98
CA PRO A 66 16.97 -27.97 -50.39
C PRO A 66 18.00 -27.39 -51.37
N GLY A 67 18.63 -26.26 -50.98
CA GLY A 67 19.56 -25.48 -51.80
C GLY A 67 18.92 -24.36 -52.63
N GLU A 68 17.60 -24.37 -52.85
CA GLU A 68 16.86 -23.34 -53.59
C GLU A 68 16.65 -22.07 -52.76
N ILE A 69 16.64 -20.91 -53.42
CA ILE A 69 16.18 -19.63 -52.87
C ILE A 69 14.94 -19.20 -53.64
N LYS A 70 13.84 -18.95 -52.93
CA LYS A 70 12.53 -18.62 -53.52
C LYS A 70 11.95 -17.38 -52.86
N GLN A 71 11.58 -16.39 -53.66
CA GLN A 71 10.92 -15.18 -53.18
C GLN A 71 9.43 -15.45 -52.97
N LEU A 72 8.93 -15.15 -51.77
CA LEU A 72 7.57 -15.40 -51.32
C LEU A 72 6.98 -14.13 -50.69
N THR A 73 5.70 -14.15 -50.34
CA THR A 73 5.01 -13.03 -49.68
C THR A 73 4.72 -13.38 -48.23
N ALA A 74 5.25 -12.61 -47.29
CA ALA A 74 4.75 -12.61 -45.93
C ALA A 74 3.56 -11.64 -45.81
N CYS A 75 2.59 -11.99 -44.96
CA CYS A 75 1.38 -11.21 -44.71
C CYS A 75 1.34 -10.81 -43.24
N ALA A 76 0.98 -9.56 -42.93
CA ALA A 76 0.61 -9.17 -41.58
C ALA A 76 -0.90 -9.29 -41.39
N THR A 77 -1.34 -10.00 -40.36
CA THR A 77 -2.75 -10.03 -39.95
C THR A 77 -3.09 -8.73 -39.21
N TRP A 78 -4.22 -8.11 -39.55
CA TRP A 78 -4.69 -6.88 -38.93
C TRP A 78 -6.20 -6.92 -38.67
N GLN A 79 -6.65 -6.23 -37.62
CA GLN A 79 -8.06 -5.99 -37.33
C GLN A 79 -8.28 -4.50 -37.08
N PHE A 80 -9.23 -3.91 -37.81
CA PHE A 80 -9.63 -2.53 -37.58
C PHE A 80 -10.49 -2.43 -36.32
N PHE A 81 -10.18 -1.46 -35.45
CA PHE A 81 -11.02 -1.14 -34.30
C PHE A 81 -12.47 -0.90 -34.76
N PHE A 82 -13.43 -1.43 -33.98
CA PHE A 82 -14.87 -1.41 -34.25
C PHE A 82 -15.36 -2.24 -35.47
N SER A 83 -14.55 -3.13 -36.06
CA SER A 83 -15.02 -4.12 -37.05
C SER A 83 -14.81 -5.57 -36.62
N THR A 84 -15.74 -6.44 -37.01
CA THR A 84 -15.63 -7.91 -36.92
C THR A 84 -14.88 -8.53 -38.11
N SER A 85 -14.56 -7.75 -39.15
CA SER A 85 -13.77 -8.22 -40.29
C SER A 85 -12.27 -8.24 -39.98
N LYS A 86 -11.74 -9.43 -39.66
CA LYS A 86 -10.29 -9.69 -39.61
C LYS A 86 -9.75 -9.82 -41.04
N ASP A 87 -8.65 -9.13 -41.36
CA ASP A 87 -7.92 -9.33 -42.62
C ASP A 87 -6.57 -9.99 -42.33
N CYS A 88 -6.41 -11.22 -42.80
CA CYS A 88 -5.20 -12.02 -42.67
C CYS A 88 -4.00 -11.51 -43.49
N CYS A 89 -4.20 -10.60 -44.44
CA CYS A 89 -3.12 -10.11 -45.30
C CYS A 89 -3.33 -8.66 -45.77
N LEU A 90 -3.58 -7.76 -44.80
CA LEU A 90 -3.71 -6.32 -45.08
C LEU A 90 -2.40 -5.72 -45.58
N PHE A 91 -1.28 -6.11 -44.99
CA PHE A 91 0.08 -5.72 -45.42
C PHE A 91 0.82 -6.90 -46.03
N ARG A 92 1.59 -6.64 -47.09
CA ARG A 92 2.34 -7.65 -47.86
C ARG A 92 3.82 -7.29 -47.89
N ILE A 93 4.65 -8.14 -47.30
CA ILE A 93 6.09 -7.94 -47.14
C ILE A 93 6.81 -8.99 -48.00
N PRO A 94 7.68 -8.60 -48.96
CA PRO A 94 8.43 -9.55 -49.78
C PRO A 94 9.56 -10.19 -48.94
N VAL A 95 9.55 -11.52 -48.82
CA VAL A 95 10.56 -12.28 -48.06
C VAL A 95 11.18 -13.34 -48.97
N SER A 96 12.51 -13.38 -49.05
CA SER A 96 13.20 -14.48 -49.76
C SER A 96 13.52 -15.60 -48.77
N VAL A 97 13.01 -16.80 -49.04
CA VAL A 97 13.23 -17.99 -48.22
C VAL A 97 14.25 -18.88 -48.91
N ARG A 98 15.20 -19.42 -48.16
CA ARG A 98 16.17 -20.41 -48.61
C ARG A 98 16.06 -21.67 -47.77
N ASN A 99 15.99 -22.81 -48.43
CA ASN A 99 16.04 -24.12 -47.76
C ASN A 99 17.51 -24.56 -47.63
N CYS A 100 17.97 -24.85 -46.41
CA CYS A 100 19.33 -25.30 -46.12
C CYS A 100 19.44 -26.81 -45.88
N GLY A 101 18.36 -27.58 -46.10
CA GLY A 101 18.26 -29.00 -45.73
C GLY A 101 17.47 -29.15 -44.44
N ASP A 102 18.15 -29.03 -43.30
CA ASP A 102 17.57 -29.27 -41.97
C ASP A 102 16.82 -28.06 -41.38
N PHE A 103 16.84 -26.91 -42.06
CA PHE A 103 16.19 -25.67 -41.65
C PHE A 103 16.02 -24.70 -42.83
N PHE A 104 15.13 -23.72 -42.67
CA PHE A 104 15.01 -22.59 -43.57
C PHE A 104 15.71 -21.34 -43.00
N VAL A 105 16.17 -20.46 -43.89
CA VAL A 105 16.60 -19.10 -43.55
C VAL A 105 15.83 -18.08 -44.37
N TYR A 106 15.53 -16.94 -43.77
CA TYR A 106 14.61 -15.92 -44.26
C TYR A 106 15.36 -14.59 -44.41
N LEU A 107 15.30 -13.98 -45.58
CA LEU A 107 15.81 -12.63 -45.81
C LEU A 107 14.74 -11.64 -45.34
N LEU A 108 14.89 -11.16 -44.11
CA LEU A 108 13.94 -10.27 -43.45
C LEU A 108 14.34 -8.80 -43.61
N GLN A 109 13.37 -7.91 -43.41
CA GLN A 109 13.50 -6.46 -43.48
C GLN A 109 12.74 -5.84 -42.29
N PRO A 110 13.12 -4.65 -41.80
CA PRO A 110 12.39 -3.99 -40.72
C PRO A 110 10.93 -3.75 -41.11
N THR A 111 10.03 -4.02 -40.17
CA THR A 111 8.58 -3.88 -40.37
C THR A 111 8.14 -2.41 -40.25
N GLN A 112 6.95 -2.08 -40.77
CA GLN A 112 6.37 -0.74 -40.64
C GLN A 112 5.37 -0.70 -39.48
N GLY A 113 5.69 0.07 -38.43
CA GLY A 113 4.89 0.09 -37.20
C GLY A 113 5.13 -1.17 -36.34
N CYS A 114 4.23 -1.41 -35.39
CA CYS A 114 4.40 -2.50 -34.42
C CYS A 114 3.92 -3.86 -34.97
N MET A 115 4.73 -4.45 -35.86
CA MET A 115 4.53 -5.79 -36.43
C MET A 115 5.75 -6.66 -36.15
N GLY A 116 5.55 -7.94 -35.85
CA GLY A 116 6.63 -8.91 -35.57
C GLY A 116 6.50 -10.21 -36.38
N TYR A 117 7.63 -10.83 -36.72
CA TYR A 117 7.69 -12.09 -37.46
C TYR A 117 7.44 -13.30 -36.57
N CYS A 118 6.38 -14.06 -36.85
CA CYS A 118 6.05 -15.29 -36.13
C CYS A 118 6.98 -16.45 -36.49
N ALA A 119 7.19 -17.36 -35.55
CA ALA A 119 7.82 -18.66 -35.76
C ALA A 119 7.08 -19.78 -35.01
N GLU A 120 6.97 -20.96 -35.62
CA GLU A 120 6.40 -22.19 -35.02
C GLU A 120 7.46 -23.31 -34.98
N VAL A 121 7.45 -24.13 -33.92
CA VAL A 121 8.44 -25.21 -33.73
C VAL A 121 8.13 -26.39 -34.67
N VAL A 122 9.14 -26.81 -35.44
CA VAL A 122 9.02 -28.00 -36.29
C VAL A 122 8.93 -29.24 -35.41
N SER A 123 7.82 -29.97 -35.52
CA SER A 123 7.62 -31.22 -34.77
C SER A 123 8.36 -32.39 -35.42
N ASP A 124 9.27 -33.03 -34.67
CA ASP A 124 10.11 -34.14 -35.13
C ASP A 124 9.31 -35.30 -35.73
N ARG A 125 9.32 -35.42 -37.06
CA ARG A 125 8.94 -36.66 -37.74
C ARG A 125 10.05 -37.69 -37.54
N LYS A 126 9.78 -38.71 -36.72
CA LYS A 126 10.70 -39.84 -36.48
C LYS A 126 11.25 -40.39 -37.81
N PRO A 127 12.58 -40.42 -38.02
CA PRO A 127 13.16 -41.06 -39.19
C PRO A 127 12.96 -42.58 -39.10
N GLN A 128 12.27 -43.16 -40.09
CA GLN A 128 12.13 -44.61 -40.21
C GLN A 128 13.23 -45.15 -41.12
N THR A 129 14.31 -45.64 -40.53
CA THR A 129 15.41 -46.27 -41.26
C THR A 129 15.00 -47.62 -41.85
N CYS A 130 15.42 -47.88 -43.09
CA CYS A 130 15.54 -49.22 -43.65
C CYS A 130 17.02 -49.61 -43.67
N ASP A 131 17.31 -50.85 -43.32
CA ASP A 131 18.66 -51.40 -43.16
C ASP A 131 18.69 -52.82 -43.79
N PRO A 132 19.85 -53.42 -44.12
CA PRO A 132 20.63 -52.98 -45.28
C PRO A 132 20.91 -54.14 -46.25
N THR A 133 20.35 -54.10 -47.48
CA THR A 133 20.92 -54.82 -48.65
C THR A 133 20.24 -54.42 -49.97
N GLY A 134 20.82 -53.46 -50.69
CA GLY A 134 20.37 -53.09 -52.04
C GLY A 134 21.09 -51.84 -52.56
N MET A 135 21.59 -51.88 -53.79
CA MET A 135 22.15 -50.69 -54.44
C MET A 135 21.05 -49.85 -55.09
N GLU A 136 21.14 -48.54 -54.92
CA GLU A 136 20.20 -47.58 -55.49
C GLU A 136 20.67 -47.06 -56.85
N ILE A 137 19.83 -47.17 -57.88
CA ILE A 137 19.98 -46.44 -59.15
C ILE A 137 18.60 -45.95 -59.58
N GLN A 138 18.45 -44.63 -59.72
CA GLN A 138 17.24 -43.94 -60.23
C GLN A 138 15.93 -44.13 -59.44
N GLY A 139 16.02 -44.33 -58.11
CA GLY A 139 15.05 -43.76 -57.17
C GLY A 139 13.57 -44.22 -57.23
N ILE A 140 13.27 -45.41 -57.75
CA ILE A 140 11.91 -45.97 -57.73
C ILE A 140 11.94 -47.44 -57.25
N CYS A 141 11.46 -47.67 -56.03
CA CYS A 141 11.18 -49.02 -55.53
C CYS A 141 9.76 -49.45 -55.90
N ASN A 142 9.63 -50.47 -56.77
CA ASN A 142 8.36 -51.10 -57.14
C ASN A 142 8.35 -52.57 -56.73
N LEU A 143 7.23 -53.04 -56.16
CA LEU A 143 6.99 -54.45 -55.83
C LEU A 143 5.60 -54.90 -56.28
N VAL A 144 5.56 -56.00 -57.05
CA VAL A 144 4.36 -56.74 -57.47
C VAL A 144 4.75 -58.22 -57.69
N PRO A 145 3.84 -59.21 -57.65
CA PRO A 145 3.74 -60.00 -56.42
C PRO A 145 3.77 -61.52 -56.62
N SER A 146 4.31 -62.27 -55.64
CA SER A 146 3.91 -63.67 -55.42
C SER A 146 4.40 -64.26 -54.08
N SER A 147 3.46 -64.65 -53.21
CA SER A 147 3.32 -66.05 -52.74
C SER A 147 2.21 -66.18 -51.68
N SER A 148 1.71 -67.41 -51.52
CA SER A 148 0.58 -67.82 -50.67
C SER A 148 0.57 -67.23 -49.25
N PRO A 149 -0.56 -66.65 -48.78
CA PRO A 149 -0.67 -66.14 -47.43
C PRO A 149 -0.86 -67.28 -46.41
N SER A 150 0.05 -67.40 -45.44
CA SER A 150 -0.28 -67.94 -44.13
C SER A 150 -1.16 -66.91 -43.43
N VAL A 151 -2.48 -67.09 -43.46
CA VAL A 151 -3.45 -66.10 -42.94
C VAL A 151 -3.40 -66.08 -41.40
N SER A 152 -2.52 -65.25 -40.85
CA SER A 152 -2.52 -64.87 -39.43
C SER A 152 -3.63 -63.83 -39.15
N PRO A 153 -4.21 -63.81 -37.94
CA PRO A 153 -5.15 -62.76 -37.55
C PRO A 153 -4.48 -61.38 -37.55
N PRO A 154 -5.21 -60.30 -37.89
CA PRO A 154 -4.68 -58.95 -37.78
C PRO A 154 -4.38 -58.63 -36.32
N LEU A 155 -3.22 -58.02 -36.05
CA LEU A 155 -2.87 -57.59 -34.70
C LEU A 155 -3.81 -56.44 -34.26
N PRO A 156 -4.44 -56.51 -33.08
CA PRO A 156 -5.16 -55.38 -32.51
C PRO A 156 -4.24 -54.17 -32.31
N ALA A 157 -4.82 -52.96 -32.30
CA ALA A 157 -4.14 -51.79 -31.76
C ALA A 157 -3.95 -51.94 -30.24
N ILE A 158 -3.04 -51.14 -29.67
CA ILE A 158 -2.82 -51.08 -28.22
C ILE A 158 -4.16 -50.78 -27.52
N PRO A 159 -4.61 -51.62 -26.58
CA PRO A 159 -5.88 -51.36 -25.89
C PRO A 159 -5.79 -50.16 -24.96
N GLU A 160 -6.86 -49.39 -24.90
CA GLU A 160 -7.07 -48.29 -23.97
C GLU A 160 -8.14 -48.69 -22.94
N VAL A 161 -7.90 -48.38 -21.67
CA VAL A 161 -8.82 -48.70 -20.56
C VAL A 161 -9.41 -47.40 -20.05
N VAL A 162 -10.74 -47.30 -20.05
CA VAL A 162 -11.51 -46.12 -19.62
C VAL A 162 -12.64 -46.57 -18.71
N ALA A 163 -12.93 -45.83 -17.63
CA ALA A 163 -14.06 -46.11 -16.76
C ALA A 163 -15.36 -45.49 -17.31
N GLU A 164 -16.43 -46.28 -17.41
CA GLU A 164 -17.76 -45.85 -17.86
C GLU A 164 -18.82 -46.13 -16.78
N LEU A 165 -19.71 -45.15 -16.53
CA LEU A 165 -20.83 -45.28 -15.60
C LEU A 165 -22.10 -45.70 -16.37
N ILE A 166 -22.63 -46.89 -16.08
CA ILE A 166 -23.80 -47.47 -16.74
C ILE A 166 -24.83 -47.86 -15.68
N LYS A 167 -25.96 -47.14 -15.61
CA LYS A 167 -27.10 -47.42 -14.71
C LYS A 167 -26.66 -47.62 -13.24
N SER A 168 -25.95 -46.63 -12.68
CA SER A 168 -25.40 -46.64 -11.32
C SER A 168 -24.37 -47.75 -11.01
N ARG A 169 -23.82 -48.41 -12.04
CA ARG A 169 -22.68 -49.33 -11.92
C ARG A 169 -21.49 -48.85 -12.74
N ILE A 170 -20.29 -49.12 -12.24
CA ILE A 170 -19.03 -48.69 -12.86
C ILE A 170 -18.41 -49.88 -13.59
N TYR A 171 -18.04 -49.66 -14.85
CA TYR A 171 -17.37 -50.65 -15.68
C TYR A 171 -16.05 -50.09 -16.20
N LEU A 172 -14.97 -50.87 -16.07
CA LEU A 172 -13.76 -50.64 -16.84
C LEU A 172 -13.98 -51.18 -18.24
N ARG A 173 -13.92 -50.30 -19.24
CA ARG A 173 -14.01 -50.64 -20.65
C ARG A 173 -12.63 -50.65 -21.26
N CYS A 174 -12.23 -51.83 -21.74
CA CYS A 174 -11.05 -51.97 -22.57
C CYS A 174 -11.46 -51.91 -24.04
N ALA A 175 -10.99 -50.91 -24.78
CA ALA A 175 -11.30 -50.70 -26.20
C ALA A 175 -10.03 -50.77 -27.06
N PHE A 176 -10.12 -51.35 -28.26
CA PHE A 176 -8.97 -51.55 -29.14
C PHE A 176 -9.37 -51.45 -30.62
N GLY A 177 -8.61 -50.68 -31.40
CA GLY A 177 -8.80 -50.58 -32.85
C GLY A 177 -8.34 -51.82 -33.60
N VAL A 178 -8.83 -51.99 -34.83
CA VAL A 178 -8.40 -53.06 -35.76
C VAL A 178 -8.17 -52.41 -37.14
N PRO A 179 -7.01 -52.57 -37.80
CA PRO A 179 -6.71 -51.78 -39.00
C PRO A 179 -7.70 -51.97 -40.16
N PHE A 180 -7.99 -53.21 -40.56
CA PHE A 180 -8.96 -53.55 -41.61
C PHE A 180 -9.43 -55.00 -41.48
N THR A 181 -10.73 -55.28 -41.56
CA THR A 181 -11.26 -56.60 -41.96
C THR A 181 -12.65 -56.50 -42.58
N ASN A 182 -12.87 -57.28 -43.64
CA ASN A 182 -14.19 -57.55 -44.23
C ASN A 182 -14.66 -58.98 -43.88
N SER A 183 -14.27 -59.48 -42.69
CA SER A 183 -14.33 -60.89 -42.29
C SER A 183 -14.54 -61.06 -40.78
N SER A 184 -15.13 -62.19 -40.38
CA SER A 184 -15.59 -62.48 -39.01
C SER A 184 -14.46 -62.86 -38.05
N VAL A 185 -13.67 -61.88 -37.64
CA VAL A 185 -12.69 -61.98 -36.54
C VAL A 185 -13.40 -61.94 -35.18
N ARG A 186 -12.83 -62.63 -34.19
CA ARG A 186 -13.17 -62.50 -32.77
C ARG A 186 -11.91 -62.19 -31.97
N PHE A 187 -12.08 -61.69 -30.75
CA PHE A 187 -10.97 -61.31 -29.89
C PHE A 187 -11.01 -62.12 -28.59
N ILE A 188 -9.85 -62.48 -28.07
CA ILE A 188 -9.68 -62.91 -26.69
C ILE A 188 -9.18 -61.70 -25.93
N VAL A 189 -9.86 -61.36 -24.84
CA VAL A 189 -9.48 -60.25 -23.96
C VAL A 189 -9.24 -60.81 -22.57
N THR A 190 -8.05 -60.55 -22.03
CA THR A 190 -7.64 -60.97 -20.68
C THR A 190 -7.33 -59.74 -19.84
N TRP A 191 -8.08 -59.56 -18.76
CA TRP A 191 -7.87 -58.57 -17.72
C TRP A 191 -6.95 -59.12 -16.64
N SER A 192 -6.03 -58.28 -16.16
CA SER A 192 -5.14 -58.60 -15.04
C SER A 192 -4.98 -57.41 -14.09
N ARG A 193 -4.61 -57.67 -12.84
CA ARG A 193 -4.21 -56.64 -11.85
C ARG A 193 -2.79 -56.88 -11.37
N LEU A 194 -2.14 -55.84 -10.86
CA LEU A 194 -0.88 -55.95 -10.13
C LEU A 194 -1.15 -56.28 -8.66
N SER A 195 -0.50 -57.31 -8.13
CA SER A 195 -0.50 -57.60 -6.68
C SER A 195 0.46 -56.64 -5.94
N PRO A 196 0.37 -56.51 -4.60
CA PRO A 196 1.30 -55.72 -3.80
C PRO A 196 2.77 -56.14 -3.96
N GLU A 197 3.02 -57.40 -4.32
CA GLU A 197 4.35 -57.98 -4.59
C GLU A 197 4.82 -57.74 -6.04
N GLY A 198 4.07 -56.99 -6.86
CA GLY A 198 4.39 -56.68 -8.25
C GLY A 198 4.05 -57.80 -9.25
N ILE A 199 3.26 -58.81 -8.85
CA ILE A 199 2.91 -59.95 -9.71
C ILE A 199 1.60 -59.65 -10.45
N LYS A 200 1.55 -59.90 -11.77
CA LYS A 200 0.29 -59.76 -12.54
C LYS A 200 -0.61 -60.99 -12.35
N GLU A 201 -1.78 -60.79 -11.73
CA GLU A 201 -2.81 -61.81 -11.53
C GLU A 201 -3.88 -61.73 -12.63
N GLU A 202 -4.27 -62.85 -13.26
CA GLU A 202 -5.37 -62.90 -14.24
C GLU A 202 -6.73 -62.86 -13.53
N LEU A 203 -7.56 -61.85 -13.83
CA LEU A 203 -8.89 -61.65 -13.23
C LEU A 203 -10.02 -62.25 -14.06
N LYS A 204 -10.00 -62.00 -15.38
CA LYS A 204 -11.10 -62.35 -16.27
C LYS A 204 -10.60 -62.50 -17.70
N ARG A 205 -10.84 -63.66 -18.30
CA ARG A 205 -10.54 -63.94 -19.71
C ARG A 205 -11.81 -64.28 -20.47
N GLU A 206 -12.11 -63.51 -21.52
CA GLU A 206 -13.36 -63.63 -22.28
C GLU A 206 -13.15 -63.54 -23.80
N THR A 207 -14.14 -64.02 -24.56
CA THR A 207 -14.15 -63.95 -26.03
C THR A 207 -15.06 -62.82 -26.49
N ALA A 208 -14.48 -61.66 -26.79
CA ALA A 208 -15.22 -60.50 -27.27
C ALA A 208 -15.59 -60.64 -28.77
N VAL A 209 -16.82 -60.24 -29.09
CA VAL A 209 -17.35 -60.14 -30.47
C VAL A 209 -17.23 -58.71 -31.01
N HIS A 210 -17.13 -57.73 -30.12
CA HIS A 210 -16.91 -56.32 -30.44
C HIS A 210 -15.46 -55.93 -30.17
N THR A 211 -15.06 -54.75 -30.64
CA THR A 211 -13.75 -54.11 -30.43
C THR A 211 -13.57 -53.53 -29.02
N PHE A 212 -14.29 -54.08 -28.03
CA PHE A 212 -14.17 -53.73 -26.63
C PHE A 212 -14.65 -54.87 -25.71
N ALA A 213 -14.21 -54.81 -24.46
CA ALA A 213 -14.60 -55.69 -23.35
C ALA A 213 -14.96 -54.87 -22.10
N LEU A 214 -15.68 -55.47 -21.15
CA LEU A 214 -16.16 -54.80 -19.92
C LEU A 214 -15.88 -55.64 -18.68
N LEU A 215 -15.27 -55.01 -17.67
CA LEU A 215 -15.07 -55.56 -16.32
C LEU A 215 -15.84 -54.71 -15.31
N GLU A 216 -16.69 -55.32 -14.49
CA GLU A 216 -17.44 -54.60 -13.45
C GLU A 216 -16.52 -54.28 -12.27
N LEU A 217 -16.55 -53.04 -11.78
CA LEU A 217 -15.76 -52.63 -10.61
C LEU A 217 -16.62 -52.84 -9.36
N ASP A 218 -16.45 -54.01 -8.75
CA ASP A 218 -17.36 -54.58 -7.74
C ASP A 218 -16.82 -54.58 -6.30
N GLY A 219 -15.56 -54.15 -6.09
CA GLY A 219 -14.87 -54.20 -4.80
C GLY A 219 -14.36 -55.60 -4.38
N ILE A 220 -14.64 -56.63 -5.18
CA ILE A 220 -14.29 -58.02 -4.90
C ILE A 220 -13.15 -58.48 -5.82
N ASN A 221 -13.33 -58.30 -7.13
CA ASN A 221 -12.35 -58.65 -8.17
C ASN A 221 -11.39 -57.48 -8.45
N VAL A 222 -11.93 -56.25 -8.49
CA VAL A 222 -11.17 -55.00 -8.61
C VAL A 222 -11.61 -54.05 -7.49
N ARG A 223 -10.64 -53.48 -6.79
CA ARG A 223 -10.84 -52.50 -5.70
C ARG A 223 -10.32 -51.12 -6.10
N LEU A 224 -10.76 -50.10 -5.37
CA LEU A 224 -10.12 -48.79 -5.45
C LEU A 224 -8.70 -48.88 -4.86
N GLY A 225 -7.71 -48.35 -5.59
CA GLY A 225 -6.28 -48.54 -5.38
C GLY A 225 -5.63 -49.58 -6.32
N ASP A 226 -6.40 -50.46 -6.98
CA ASP A 226 -5.83 -51.48 -7.86
C ASP A 226 -5.23 -50.89 -9.15
N ARG A 227 -4.10 -51.47 -9.59
CA ARG A 227 -3.45 -51.17 -10.88
C ARG A 227 -3.82 -52.28 -11.88
N VAL A 228 -4.61 -51.94 -12.90
CA VAL A 228 -5.25 -52.87 -13.83
C VAL A 228 -4.64 -52.77 -15.23
N TYR A 229 -4.53 -53.90 -15.92
CA TYR A 229 -4.14 -53.99 -17.33
C TYR A 229 -5.18 -54.79 -18.13
N CYS A 230 -5.30 -54.47 -19.40
CA CYS A 230 -6.07 -55.25 -20.37
C CYS A 230 -5.16 -55.71 -21.49
N SER A 231 -5.22 -57.00 -21.86
CA SER A 231 -4.54 -57.53 -23.03
C SER A 231 -5.53 -58.11 -24.02
N SER A 232 -5.28 -57.93 -25.32
CA SER A 232 -6.14 -58.45 -26.40
C SER A 232 -5.35 -59.21 -27.46
N SER A 233 -5.92 -60.29 -28.00
CA SER A 233 -5.44 -60.98 -29.20
C SER A 233 -6.61 -61.32 -30.13
N ALA A 234 -6.34 -61.46 -31.42
CA ALA A 234 -7.34 -61.74 -32.45
C ALA A 234 -7.27 -63.19 -32.95
N PHE A 235 -8.41 -63.75 -33.37
CA PHE A 235 -8.51 -65.05 -34.05
C PHE A 235 -9.66 -65.07 -35.08
N PHE A 236 -9.59 -65.97 -36.06
CA PHE A 236 -10.68 -66.13 -37.03
C PHE A 236 -11.74 -67.09 -36.49
N THR A 237 -13.03 -66.75 -36.66
CA THR A 237 -14.16 -67.59 -36.19
C THR A 237 -14.11 -69.03 -36.74
N GLU A 238 -13.49 -69.26 -37.90
CA GLU A 238 -13.33 -70.58 -38.52
C GLU A 238 -12.11 -71.39 -38.00
N LYS A 239 -11.17 -70.77 -37.29
CA LYS A 239 -9.92 -71.40 -36.80
C LYS A 239 -9.47 -70.78 -35.45
N PRO A 240 -10.08 -71.17 -34.31
CA PRO A 240 -9.75 -70.61 -32.99
C PRO A 240 -8.35 -70.98 -32.46
N ASP A 241 -7.74 -72.03 -33.01
CA ASP A 241 -6.40 -72.50 -32.62
C ASP A 241 -5.26 -71.60 -33.15
N ILE A 242 -5.56 -70.64 -34.04
CA ILE A 242 -4.60 -69.71 -34.64
C ILE A 242 -4.91 -68.30 -34.14
N GLN A 243 -4.16 -67.86 -33.13
CA GLN A 243 -4.29 -66.56 -32.46
C GLN A 243 -3.14 -65.63 -32.86
N SER A 244 -3.36 -64.32 -32.83
CA SER A 244 -2.26 -63.34 -32.89
C SER A 244 -1.44 -63.38 -31.59
N SER A 245 -0.27 -62.75 -31.60
CA SER A 245 0.33 -62.25 -30.35
C SER A 245 -0.67 -61.32 -29.63
N PHE A 246 -0.57 -61.27 -28.30
CA PHE A 246 -1.37 -60.34 -27.51
C PHE A 246 -0.72 -58.96 -27.48
N VAL A 247 -1.54 -57.91 -27.35
CA VAL A 247 -1.12 -56.53 -27.11
C VAL A 247 -1.74 -56.07 -25.81
N GLU A 248 -0.92 -55.55 -24.89
CA GLU A 248 -1.34 -55.09 -23.56
C GLU A 248 -1.53 -53.56 -23.54
N SER A 249 -2.46 -53.08 -22.71
CA SER A 249 -2.71 -51.68 -22.44
C SER A 249 -1.58 -51.02 -21.63
N LYS A 250 -1.63 -49.69 -21.53
CA LYS A 250 -0.99 -49.01 -20.40
C LYS A 250 -1.62 -49.45 -19.08
N GLU A 251 -0.92 -49.18 -17.98
CA GLU A 251 -1.46 -49.30 -16.63
C GLU A 251 -2.65 -48.36 -16.44
N PHE A 252 -3.74 -48.87 -15.88
CA PHE A 252 -4.88 -48.10 -15.43
C PHE A 252 -4.99 -48.22 -13.90
N PHE A 253 -4.68 -47.14 -13.18
CA PHE A 253 -4.95 -47.05 -11.75
C PHE A 253 -6.44 -46.75 -11.54
N ALA A 254 -7.13 -47.54 -10.73
CA ALA A 254 -8.55 -47.36 -10.42
C ALA A 254 -8.73 -46.72 -9.04
N GLY A 255 -8.92 -45.40 -8.93
CA GLY A 255 -9.06 -44.74 -7.64
C GLY A 255 -8.91 -43.22 -7.69
N ILE A 256 -8.49 -42.64 -6.56
CA ILE A 256 -8.07 -41.24 -6.46
C ILE A 256 -6.55 -41.18 -6.30
N LYS A 257 -5.91 -40.26 -7.03
CA LYS A 257 -4.51 -39.88 -6.86
C LYS A 257 -4.38 -38.43 -6.42
N ILE A 258 -3.27 -38.16 -5.72
CA ILE A 258 -2.79 -36.82 -5.39
C ILE A 258 -1.55 -36.56 -6.26
N HIS A 259 -1.48 -35.39 -6.88
CA HIS A 259 -0.38 -34.98 -7.74
C HIS A 259 0.13 -33.58 -7.37
N PRO A 260 1.45 -33.37 -7.22
CA PRO A 260 2.54 -34.36 -7.33
C PRO A 260 2.57 -35.43 -6.21
N GLU A 261 3.27 -36.54 -6.44
CA GLU A 261 3.44 -37.64 -5.47
C GLU A 261 4.53 -37.33 -4.42
N THR A 262 5.61 -36.67 -4.85
CA THR A 262 6.62 -36.03 -3.98
C THR A 262 6.93 -34.61 -4.44
N TYR A 263 7.26 -33.70 -3.52
CA TYR A 263 7.56 -32.31 -3.87
C TYR A 263 8.47 -31.64 -2.84
N ASP A 264 9.41 -30.83 -3.32
CA ASP A 264 10.28 -29.99 -2.49
C ASP A 264 9.81 -28.53 -2.58
N ILE A 265 9.53 -27.90 -1.44
CA ILE A 265 9.22 -26.48 -1.30
C ILE A 265 10.19 -25.82 -0.31
N SER A 266 10.11 -24.50 -0.16
CA SER A 266 10.90 -23.73 0.81
C SER A 266 10.01 -22.76 1.58
N GLU A 267 10.50 -22.22 2.69
CA GLU A 267 9.84 -21.13 3.44
C GLU A 267 9.90 -19.75 2.74
N ASP A 268 9.75 -19.71 1.41
CA ASP A 268 9.86 -18.50 0.61
C ASP A 268 8.51 -17.79 0.36
N GLY A 269 7.45 -18.24 1.04
CA GLY A 269 6.10 -17.69 0.99
C GLY A 269 5.35 -17.95 -0.32
N LYS A 270 5.84 -18.83 -1.21
CA LYS A 270 5.16 -19.15 -2.48
C LYS A 270 3.99 -20.12 -2.28
N GLU A 271 2.92 -19.87 -3.05
CA GLU A 271 1.80 -20.79 -3.17
C GLU A 271 2.09 -21.90 -4.19
N TYR A 272 1.85 -23.15 -3.80
CA TYR A 272 2.04 -24.34 -4.64
C TYR A 272 0.69 -25.05 -4.87
N LYS A 273 0.59 -25.80 -5.97
CA LYS A 273 -0.68 -26.39 -6.43
C LYS A 273 -0.70 -27.91 -6.20
N LEU A 274 -1.72 -28.40 -5.50
CA LEU A 274 -2.04 -29.82 -5.39
C LEU A 274 -3.26 -30.15 -6.26
N ALA A 275 -3.15 -31.16 -7.12
CA ALA A 275 -4.26 -31.71 -7.88
C ALA A 275 -4.73 -33.03 -7.24
N ILE A 276 -6.04 -33.19 -7.07
CA ILE A 276 -6.66 -34.43 -6.58
C ILE A 276 -7.55 -34.94 -7.71
N GLU A 277 -7.20 -36.11 -8.26
CA GLU A 277 -7.77 -36.64 -9.50
C GLU A 277 -8.36 -38.04 -9.29
N SER A 278 -9.62 -38.22 -9.69
CA SER A 278 -10.28 -39.52 -9.73
C SER A 278 -10.27 -40.07 -11.15
N SER A 279 -9.75 -41.28 -11.33
CA SER A 279 -9.87 -42.05 -12.59
C SER A 279 -11.21 -42.78 -12.73
N ILE A 280 -12.06 -42.72 -11.70
CA ILE A 280 -13.32 -43.45 -11.59
C ILE A 280 -14.49 -42.47 -11.53
N PRO A 281 -15.56 -42.64 -12.33
CA PRO A 281 -16.71 -41.74 -12.33
C PRO A 281 -17.51 -41.85 -11.03
N ILE A 282 -17.93 -40.70 -10.50
CA ILE A 282 -18.69 -40.61 -9.26
C ILE A 282 -20.15 -41.02 -9.51
N PRO A 283 -20.70 -42.04 -8.82
CA PRO A 283 -22.08 -42.48 -9.00
C PRO A 283 -23.06 -41.67 -8.13
N CYS A 284 -24.06 -41.05 -8.75
CA CYS A 284 -25.12 -40.31 -8.04
C CYS A 284 -26.26 -41.23 -7.56
N PRO A 285 -26.91 -40.94 -6.42
CA PRO A 285 -28.18 -41.60 -6.05
C PRO A 285 -29.33 -41.16 -6.98
N GLU A 286 -30.29 -42.05 -7.25
CA GLU A 286 -31.35 -41.86 -8.27
C GLU A 286 -32.41 -40.78 -7.94
N PHE A 287 -32.21 -39.95 -6.91
CA PHE A 287 -33.20 -39.00 -6.37
C PHE A 287 -32.75 -37.53 -6.29
N SER A 288 -31.49 -37.19 -6.62
CA SER A 288 -31.03 -35.80 -6.65
C SER A 288 -31.67 -35.02 -7.80
N GLN A 289 -32.31 -33.88 -7.49
CA GLN A 289 -32.99 -33.02 -8.48
C GLN A 289 -32.16 -31.81 -8.92
N LEU A 290 -30.94 -31.66 -8.40
CA LEU A 290 -30.01 -30.55 -8.67
C LEU A 290 -28.63 -31.11 -9.02
N GLU A 291 -27.96 -30.48 -9.99
CA GLU A 291 -26.60 -30.87 -10.43
C GLU A 291 -25.53 -30.61 -9.35
N SER A 292 -25.83 -29.80 -8.34
CA SER A 292 -24.98 -29.52 -7.19
C SER A 292 -24.75 -30.71 -6.25
N ASP A 293 -25.64 -31.71 -6.29
CA ASP A 293 -25.77 -32.68 -5.20
C ASP A 293 -24.94 -33.95 -5.44
N CYS A 294 -24.37 -34.14 -6.64
CA CYS A 294 -23.57 -35.31 -6.99
C CYS A 294 -22.06 -35.05 -6.84
N LYS A 295 -21.58 -35.22 -5.61
CA LYS A 295 -20.18 -35.01 -5.20
C LYS A 295 -19.70 -36.06 -4.22
N ILE A 296 -18.38 -36.23 -4.13
CA ILE A 296 -17.72 -36.90 -2.99
C ILE A 296 -16.88 -35.85 -2.27
N SER A 297 -17.16 -35.64 -0.98
CA SER A 297 -16.37 -34.77 -0.10
C SER A 297 -15.21 -35.58 0.50
N LEU A 298 -14.01 -35.02 0.42
CA LEU A 298 -12.77 -35.55 0.98
C LEU A 298 -12.33 -34.65 2.14
N THR A 299 -11.89 -35.23 3.25
CA THR A 299 -11.16 -34.51 4.31
C THR A 299 -9.67 -34.78 4.15
N LEU A 300 -8.87 -33.72 4.18
CA LEU A 300 -7.41 -33.77 4.17
C LEU A 300 -6.87 -33.60 5.59
N ASN A 301 -5.79 -34.31 5.88
CA ASN A 301 -5.06 -34.24 7.14
C ASN A 301 -3.55 -34.12 6.87
N THR A 302 -2.86 -33.28 7.64
CA THR A 302 -1.40 -33.12 7.62
C THR A 302 -0.75 -33.90 8.77
N ASP A 303 0.01 -34.95 8.43
CA ASP A 303 0.77 -35.77 9.37
C ASP A 303 2.27 -35.43 9.30
N GLU A 304 2.78 -34.84 10.38
CA GLU A 304 4.18 -34.39 10.53
C GLU A 304 5.03 -35.38 11.35
N GLY A 305 4.49 -36.55 11.69
CA GLY A 305 5.17 -37.50 12.59
C GLY A 305 5.01 -37.14 14.07
N LYS A 306 5.96 -37.61 14.90
CA LYS A 306 5.83 -37.59 16.38
C LYS A 306 6.59 -36.47 17.09
N GLU A 307 7.20 -35.56 16.35
CA GLU A 307 8.05 -34.49 16.89
C GLU A 307 7.28 -33.17 16.85
N GLN A 308 6.89 -32.69 18.03
CA GLN A 308 5.86 -31.64 18.20
C GLN A 308 6.45 -30.22 18.05
N LEU A 309 7.03 -29.93 16.89
CA LEU A 309 7.62 -28.63 16.54
C LEU A 309 6.57 -27.58 16.07
N GLY A 310 5.34 -28.01 15.74
CA GLY A 310 4.27 -27.12 15.25
C GLY A 310 4.21 -27.04 13.73
N LEU A 311 3.12 -26.49 13.18
CA LEU A 311 2.80 -26.61 11.75
C LEU A 311 3.93 -26.12 10.82
N ASN A 312 4.29 -27.00 9.89
CA ASN A 312 5.24 -26.79 8.80
C ASN A 312 4.54 -26.52 7.45
N LEU A 313 3.28 -26.93 7.31
CA LEU A 313 2.53 -26.87 6.05
C LEU A 313 1.06 -26.45 6.26
N ALA A 314 0.58 -25.49 5.47
CA ALA A 314 -0.83 -25.06 5.51
C ALA A 314 -1.51 -25.23 4.15
N LEU A 315 -2.79 -25.60 4.16
CA LEU A 315 -3.59 -25.93 2.96
C LEU A 315 -4.71 -24.89 2.76
N SER A 316 -5.07 -24.56 1.52
CA SER A 316 -6.14 -23.59 1.23
C SER A 316 -7.56 -24.09 1.54
N SER A 317 -7.70 -25.36 1.92
CA SER A 317 -8.91 -25.97 2.49
C SER A 317 -8.58 -27.37 3.03
N CYS A 318 -9.10 -27.72 4.20
CA CYS A 318 -9.07 -29.09 4.72
C CYS A 318 -10.16 -29.99 4.12
N HIS A 319 -11.10 -29.43 3.35
CA HIS A 319 -12.19 -30.18 2.70
C HIS A 319 -12.25 -29.91 1.19
N VAL A 320 -12.41 -30.97 0.40
CA VAL A 320 -12.42 -30.90 -1.08
C VAL A 320 -13.58 -31.72 -1.65
N ASP A 321 -14.39 -31.09 -2.49
CA ASP A 321 -15.47 -31.76 -3.22
C ASP A 321 -15.01 -32.19 -4.62
N LEU A 322 -14.97 -33.50 -4.88
CA LEU A 322 -14.90 -34.03 -6.23
C LEU A 322 -16.32 -34.09 -6.83
N LEU A 323 -16.59 -33.25 -7.84
CA LEU A 323 -17.87 -33.21 -8.56
C LEU A 323 -17.89 -34.24 -9.69
N GLN A 324 -19.05 -34.82 -10.01
CA GLN A 324 -19.18 -35.69 -11.20
C GLN A 324 -18.92 -34.89 -12.49
N LYS A 325 -18.02 -35.40 -13.35
CA LYS A 325 -17.74 -34.88 -14.71
C LYS A 325 -17.63 -36.05 -15.70
N PRO A 326 -17.83 -35.84 -17.02
CA PRO A 326 -17.54 -36.87 -18.01
C PRO A 326 -16.03 -37.17 -18.05
N CYS A 327 -15.66 -38.44 -18.06
CA CYS A 327 -14.26 -38.87 -18.08
C CYS A 327 -13.55 -38.43 -19.37
N ASN A 328 -12.46 -37.67 -19.25
CA ASN A 328 -11.66 -37.19 -20.36
C ASN A 328 -10.18 -37.52 -20.12
N ASN A 329 -9.49 -38.12 -21.10
CA ASN A 329 -8.11 -38.61 -20.99
C ASN A 329 -7.83 -39.47 -19.73
N GLY A 330 -8.83 -40.19 -19.21
CA GLY A 330 -8.72 -41.01 -18.00
C GLY A 330 -9.03 -40.30 -16.68
N ILE A 331 -9.28 -38.98 -16.68
CA ILE A 331 -9.68 -38.22 -15.48
C ILE A 331 -11.21 -38.03 -15.50
N CYS A 332 -11.90 -38.55 -14.49
CA CYS A 332 -13.35 -38.49 -14.31
C CYS A 332 -13.82 -37.44 -13.30
N SER A 333 -12.95 -37.04 -12.38
CA SER A 333 -13.11 -35.83 -11.58
C SER A 333 -11.75 -35.27 -11.21
N GLN A 334 -11.67 -33.95 -11.05
CA GLN A 334 -10.48 -33.24 -10.60
C GLN A 334 -10.92 -32.08 -9.71
N ALA A 335 -10.25 -31.95 -8.57
CA ALA A 335 -10.24 -30.77 -7.74
C ALA A 335 -8.81 -30.27 -7.55
N VAL A 336 -8.68 -29.01 -7.13
CA VAL A 336 -7.39 -28.34 -6.91
C VAL A 336 -7.47 -27.62 -5.57
N ILE A 337 -6.42 -27.76 -4.76
CA ILE A 337 -6.14 -26.90 -3.61
C ILE A 337 -4.74 -26.30 -3.75
N TYR A 338 -4.50 -25.24 -2.99
CA TYR A 338 -3.19 -24.62 -2.86
C TYR A 338 -2.60 -24.99 -1.50
N PHE A 339 -1.28 -24.98 -1.41
CA PHE A 339 -0.55 -25.17 -0.16
C PHE A 339 0.68 -24.27 -0.11
N THR A 340 1.12 -23.93 1.09
CA THR A 340 2.35 -23.16 1.34
C THR A 340 3.11 -23.79 2.50
N ALA A 341 4.43 -23.60 2.51
CA ALA A 341 5.19 -23.72 3.75
C ALA A 341 4.68 -22.68 4.75
N VAL A 342 4.65 -23.03 6.03
CA VAL A 342 4.36 -22.10 7.12
C VAL A 342 5.70 -21.53 7.56
N THR A 343 5.98 -20.27 7.23
CA THR A 343 7.15 -19.55 7.77
C THR A 343 7.02 -19.47 9.30
N ASP A 344 7.77 -20.30 10.02
CA ASP A 344 7.76 -20.26 11.50
C ASP A 344 8.74 -19.21 12.08
N PHE A 345 9.61 -18.66 11.21
CA PHE A 345 10.65 -17.66 11.47
C PHE A 345 11.86 -18.16 12.25
N MET A 346 11.93 -19.46 12.49
CA MET A 346 13.00 -20.13 13.21
C MET A 346 14.06 -20.63 12.21
N ARG A 347 14.82 -21.62 12.65
CA ARG A 347 15.73 -22.42 11.84
C ARG A 347 15.72 -23.82 12.45
N ASP A 348 14.93 -24.75 11.92
CA ASP A 348 14.79 -26.10 12.46
C ASP A 348 15.25 -27.22 11.51
N GLY A 349 15.54 -26.88 10.25
CA GLY A 349 16.08 -27.77 9.21
C GLY A 349 15.02 -28.41 8.31
N ASP A 350 15.45 -29.02 7.20
CA ASP A 350 14.54 -29.60 6.19
C ASP A 350 13.55 -30.63 6.80
N ARG A 351 12.27 -30.25 6.91
CA ARG A 351 11.18 -31.04 7.51
C ARG A 351 10.29 -31.71 6.47
N ILE A 352 9.68 -32.84 6.85
CA ILE A 352 8.87 -33.68 5.95
C ILE A 352 7.45 -33.80 6.49
N THR A 353 6.47 -33.27 5.75
CA THR A 353 5.04 -33.37 6.07
C THR A 353 4.33 -34.26 5.05
N ARG A 354 3.42 -35.13 5.52
CA ARG A 354 2.56 -35.96 4.65
C ARG A 354 1.16 -35.35 4.56
N ILE A 355 0.67 -35.16 3.33
CA ILE A 355 -0.76 -34.91 3.08
C ILE A 355 -1.45 -36.27 2.88
N ALA A 356 -2.35 -36.61 3.80
CA ALA A 356 -3.22 -37.77 3.71
C ALA A 356 -4.68 -37.36 3.51
N ILE A 357 -5.50 -38.29 3.04
CA ILE A 357 -6.97 -38.14 2.95
C ILE A 357 -7.60 -39.13 3.95
N GLU A 358 -8.55 -38.66 4.74
CA GLU A 358 -9.27 -39.50 5.71
C GLU A 358 -10.12 -40.60 5.00
N PRO A 359 -10.46 -41.71 5.69
CA PRO A 359 -11.34 -42.74 5.13
C PRO A 359 -12.67 -42.15 4.64
N ILE A 360 -12.90 -42.19 3.33
CA ILE A 360 -13.99 -41.47 2.68
C ILE A 360 -15.34 -41.95 3.22
N SER A 361 -16.13 -41.05 3.79
CA SER A 361 -17.50 -41.36 4.23
C SER A 361 -18.47 -41.13 3.08
N SER A 362 -19.19 -42.18 2.65
CA SER A 362 -20.10 -42.10 1.51
C SER A 362 -21.27 -43.09 1.63
N GLU A 363 -22.44 -42.73 1.10
CA GLU A 363 -23.52 -43.70 0.91
C GLU A 363 -23.19 -44.76 -0.17
N ASN A 364 -22.19 -44.50 -1.02
CA ASN A 364 -21.78 -45.45 -2.05
C ASN A 364 -20.75 -46.47 -1.53
N PHE A 365 -21.11 -47.75 -1.60
CA PHE A 365 -20.31 -48.88 -1.12
C PHE A 365 -18.88 -48.97 -1.71
N LEU A 366 -18.64 -48.51 -2.95
CA LEU A 366 -17.30 -48.56 -3.54
C LEU A 366 -16.34 -47.54 -2.92
N TRP A 367 -16.86 -46.38 -2.53
CA TRP A 367 -16.07 -45.27 -2.00
C TRP A 367 -15.99 -45.27 -0.47
N ASN A 368 -17.00 -45.82 0.21
CA ASN A 368 -17.09 -45.79 1.66
C ASN A 368 -15.96 -46.57 2.35
N GLY A 369 -15.09 -45.88 3.08
CA GLY A 369 -13.92 -46.43 3.74
C GLY A 369 -12.69 -46.62 2.84
N TYR A 370 -12.70 -46.14 1.60
CA TYR A 370 -11.49 -46.05 0.77
C TYR A 370 -10.55 -44.97 1.31
N VAL A 371 -9.24 -45.26 1.26
CA VAL A 371 -8.15 -44.37 1.68
C VAL A 371 -7.17 -44.27 0.50
N PRO A 372 -7.02 -43.10 -0.15
CA PRO A 372 -6.02 -42.86 -1.19
C PRO A 372 -4.56 -42.96 -0.69
N GLU A 373 -3.61 -43.12 -1.61
CA GLU A 373 -2.18 -42.97 -1.31
C GLU A 373 -1.86 -41.51 -0.92
N SER A 374 -0.97 -41.30 0.06
CA SER A 374 -0.60 -39.97 0.55
C SER A 374 0.61 -39.37 -0.18
N THR A 375 0.64 -38.04 -0.30
CA THR A 375 1.75 -37.27 -0.89
C THR A 375 2.73 -36.84 0.20
N GLN A 376 4.03 -36.89 -0.11
CA GLN A 376 5.11 -36.42 0.77
C GLN A 376 5.66 -35.07 0.28
N ILE A 377 5.71 -34.08 1.17
CA ILE A 377 6.29 -32.76 0.89
C ILE A 377 7.50 -32.54 1.80
N THR A 378 8.63 -32.16 1.19
CA THR A 378 9.82 -31.64 1.89
C THR A 378 9.69 -30.13 1.96
N VAL A 379 9.75 -29.54 3.15
CA VAL A 379 9.88 -28.09 3.36
C VAL A 379 11.33 -27.80 3.70
N LYS A 380 11.93 -26.83 3.00
CA LYS A 380 13.31 -26.40 3.20
C LYS A 380 13.37 -25.14 4.04
N ASP A 381 14.09 -25.26 5.14
CA ASP A 381 14.47 -24.19 6.06
C ASP A 381 15.17 -23.06 5.29
N LEU A 382 14.64 -21.85 5.43
CA LEU A 382 15.28 -20.62 4.97
C LEU A 382 15.45 -19.68 6.17
N PRO A 383 16.65 -19.12 6.39
CA PRO A 383 16.92 -18.34 7.59
C PRO A 383 16.09 -17.07 7.63
N THR A 384 15.83 -16.57 8.84
CA THR A 384 15.44 -15.17 9.08
C THR A 384 16.65 -14.35 9.56
N ALA A 385 16.56 -13.02 9.46
CA ALA A 385 17.58 -12.14 10.01
C ALA A 385 16.99 -10.86 10.61
N TYR A 386 17.77 -10.27 11.51
CA TYR A 386 17.45 -9.05 12.24
C TYR A 386 18.53 -8.02 11.95
N CYS A 387 18.10 -6.81 11.57
CA CYS A 387 18.92 -5.62 11.41
C CYS A 387 18.62 -4.66 12.55
N TYR A 388 19.65 -3.97 13.04
CA TYR A 388 19.55 -3.09 14.20
C TYR A 388 20.15 -1.72 13.85
N SER A 389 19.50 -0.63 14.27
CA SER A 389 20.00 0.75 14.20
C SER A 389 19.78 1.40 15.58
N PHE A 390 20.83 1.42 16.41
CA PHE A 390 20.75 1.76 17.85
C PHE A 390 21.64 2.95 18.19
N THR A 391 21.18 3.75 19.16
CA THR A 391 21.85 4.99 19.62
C THR A 391 22.14 5.98 18.48
N ASP A 392 23.42 6.32 18.20
CA ASP A 392 23.78 7.52 17.42
C ASP A 392 24.29 7.37 15.96
N PRO A 393 23.58 6.63 15.09
CA PRO A 393 23.22 5.23 15.21
C PRO A 393 24.34 4.27 14.76
N HIS A 394 24.66 3.33 15.64
CA HIS A 394 25.36 2.10 15.31
C HIS A 394 24.41 1.14 14.57
N ILE A 395 24.82 0.70 13.38
CA ILE A 395 24.05 -0.19 12.52
C ILE A 395 24.71 -1.57 12.50
N ILE A 396 23.90 -2.61 12.76
CA ILE A 396 24.25 -4.02 12.57
C ILE A 396 23.41 -4.56 11.40
N THR A 397 24.08 -5.02 10.36
CA THR A 397 23.43 -5.65 9.18
C THR A 397 22.86 -7.04 9.50
N PHE A 398 22.03 -7.55 8.60
CA PHE A 398 21.49 -8.92 8.68
C PHE A 398 22.58 -10.00 8.81
N ASP A 399 23.67 -9.84 8.07
CA ASP A 399 24.79 -10.78 8.04
C ASP A 399 25.84 -10.49 9.14
N GLY A 400 25.65 -9.43 9.94
CA GLY A 400 26.35 -9.17 11.19
C GLY A 400 27.46 -8.12 11.15
N ARG A 401 27.62 -7.38 10.05
CA ARG A 401 28.56 -6.25 9.95
C ARG A 401 28.11 -5.09 10.86
N LEU A 402 29.01 -4.64 11.73
CA LEU A 402 28.84 -3.44 12.55
C LEU A 402 29.52 -2.23 11.88
N TYR A 403 28.80 -1.11 11.79
CA TYR A 403 29.32 0.21 11.41
C TYR A 403 28.47 1.33 12.02
N ASP A 404 28.81 2.60 11.78
CA ASP A 404 28.08 3.77 12.32
C ASP A 404 27.59 4.70 11.21
N ASN A 405 26.45 5.36 11.41
CA ASN A 405 25.95 6.41 10.52
C ASN A 405 25.69 7.76 11.24
N PHE A 406 26.76 8.48 11.58
CA PHE A 406 26.71 9.83 12.18
C PHE A 406 26.22 10.95 11.22
N LYS A 407 25.45 10.66 10.16
CA LYS A 407 24.96 11.67 9.22
C LYS A 407 23.45 11.89 9.39
N THR A 408 23.05 13.16 9.48
CA THR A 408 21.64 13.56 9.52
C THR A 408 20.99 13.48 8.13
N GLY A 409 19.65 13.38 8.08
CA GLY A 409 18.84 13.24 6.87
C GLY A 409 18.04 11.93 6.83
N THR A 410 17.38 11.65 5.71
CA THR A 410 16.56 10.48 5.48
C THR A 410 17.32 9.41 4.67
N PHE A 411 17.23 8.14 5.07
CA PHE A 411 17.93 7.02 4.44
C PHE A 411 17.01 5.82 4.19
N VAL A 412 17.34 4.99 3.18
CA VAL A 412 16.74 3.66 3.00
C VAL A 412 17.41 2.69 3.97
N LEU A 413 16.71 2.35 5.06
CA LEU A 413 17.19 1.35 6.02
C LEU A 413 17.13 -0.04 5.38
N TYR A 414 16.02 -0.35 4.71
CA TYR A 414 15.73 -1.66 4.14
C TYR A 414 14.86 -1.54 2.89
N LYS A 415 15.14 -2.35 1.87
CA LYS A 415 14.27 -2.54 0.70
C LYS A 415 14.35 -4.00 0.23
N SER A 416 13.20 -4.63 -0.01
CA SER A 416 13.16 -5.93 -0.70
C SER A 416 13.15 -5.74 -2.22
N THR A 417 13.78 -6.69 -2.91
CA THR A 417 13.78 -6.81 -4.38
C THR A 417 12.85 -7.92 -4.89
N SER A 418 12.33 -8.78 -3.99
CA SER A 418 11.40 -9.86 -4.34
C SER A 418 9.93 -9.45 -4.21
N ARG A 419 9.63 -8.44 -3.38
CA ARG A 419 8.28 -7.96 -3.05
C ARG A 419 8.29 -6.45 -2.79
N ASP A 420 7.12 -5.82 -2.88
CA ASP A 420 6.94 -4.39 -2.63
C ASP A 420 6.95 -4.08 -1.11
N PHE A 421 8.15 -4.09 -0.51
CA PHE A 421 8.38 -3.73 0.88
C PHE A 421 9.64 -2.87 1.05
N GLU A 422 9.50 -1.75 1.75
CA GLU A 422 10.59 -0.78 1.94
C GLU A 422 10.41 -0.01 3.25
N VAL A 423 11.52 0.32 3.92
CA VAL A 423 11.56 1.06 5.18
C VAL A 423 12.59 2.17 5.08
N HIS A 424 12.14 3.42 5.24
CA HIS A 424 13.01 4.58 5.37
C HIS A 424 13.15 4.97 6.85
N VAL A 425 14.27 5.58 7.20
CA VAL A 425 14.57 6.13 8.53
C VAL A 425 14.96 7.59 8.41
N ARG A 426 14.43 8.44 9.29
CA ARG A 426 14.86 9.84 9.46
C ARG A 426 15.85 9.94 10.62
N GLN A 427 16.92 10.70 10.41
CA GLN A 427 17.98 10.89 11.39
C GLN A 427 18.23 12.39 11.62
N TRP A 428 17.93 12.89 12.83
CA TRP A 428 18.17 14.28 13.24
C TRP A 428 19.52 14.44 13.95
N ASP A 429 19.96 15.68 14.22
CA ASP A 429 21.14 15.90 15.08
C ASP A 429 20.77 15.69 16.55
N CYS A 430 21.58 14.90 17.25
CA CYS A 430 21.50 14.65 18.68
C CYS A 430 22.91 14.66 19.29
N GLY A 431 23.84 15.40 18.68
CA GLY A 431 25.22 15.53 19.11
C GLY A 431 25.35 16.22 20.47
N SER A 432 26.55 16.18 21.03
CA SER A 432 26.90 17.04 22.16
C SER A 432 27.14 18.47 21.70
N LEU A 433 27.31 19.40 22.64
CA LEU A 433 27.84 20.75 22.40
C LEU A 433 29.26 20.77 21.77
N HIS A 434 29.86 19.60 21.53
CA HIS A 434 31.26 19.43 21.17
C HIS A 434 31.49 18.52 19.95
N TYR A 435 30.61 17.55 19.68
CA TYR A 435 30.72 16.61 18.56
C TYR A 435 29.35 16.37 17.90
N PRO A 436 29.21 16.60 16.57
CA PRO A 436 27.98 16.30 15.85
C PRO A 436 27.81 14.79 15.67
N ALA A 437 26.61 14.28 15.96
CA ALA A 437 26.26 12.87 15.80
C ALA A 437 24.73 12.73 15.71
N SER A 438 24.23 12.01 14.70
CA SER A 438 22.80 11.87 14.45
C SER A 438 22.13 10.80 15.32
N CYS A 439 20.79 10.82 15.40
CA CYS A 439 19.98 9.76 16.02
C CYS A 439 18.76 9.50 15.14
N ASN A 440 18.23 8.27 15.11
CA ASN A 440 16.94 8.05 14.44
C ASN A 440 15.83 8.79 15.19
N CYS A 441 15.00 9.55 14.47
CA CYS A 441 13.84 10.27 15.00
C CYS A 441 12.52 9.80 14.38
N GLY A 442 12.56 8.86 13.43
CA GLY A 442 11.34 8.25 12.91
C GLY A 442 11.63 7.19 11.86
N PHE A 443 10.65 6.33 11.61
CA PHE A 443 10.65 5.39 10.49
C PHE A 443 9.33 5.46 9.71
N VAL A 444 9.38 5.14 8.43
CA VAL A 444 8.20 4.88 7.60
C VAL A 444 8.41 3.56 6.87
N ALA A 445 7.42 2.69 6.96
CA ALA A 445 7.45 1.35 6.41
C ALA A 445 6.23 1.14 5.49
N LYS A 446 6.48 0.53 4.33
CA LYS A 446 5.48 0.23 3.30
C LYS A 446 5.46 -1.27 3.01
N GLU A 447 4.27 -1.86 2.94
CA GLU A 447 4.03 -3.20 2.38
C GLU A 447 2.86 -3.13 1.38
N GLY A 448 3.18 -3.12 0.08
CA GLY A 448 2.18 -2.97 -0.98
C GLY A 448 1.35 -1.68 -0.85
N SER A 449 0.10 -1.83 -0.40
CA SER A 449 -0.84 -0.72 -0.15
C SER A 449 -0.75 -0.10 1.25
N ASP A 450 -0.23 -0.83 2.23
CA ASP A 450 -0.18 -0.39 3.62
C ASP A 450 1.07 0.48 3.84
N ILE A 451 0.88 1.73 4.28
CA ILE A 451 1.96 2.67 4.58
C ILE A 451 1.78 3.22 5.99
N ILE A 452 2.81 3.07 6.82
CA ILE A 452 2.78 3.42 8.24
C ILE A 452 4.03 4.24 8.55
N ALA A 453 3.85 5.46 9.06
CA ALA A 453 4.94 6.31 9.54
C ALA A 453 4.81 6.56 11.04
N PHE A 454 5.94 6.43 11.74
CA PHE A 454 6.11 6.69 13.15
C PHE A 454 7.21 7.74 13.30
N ASP A 455 6.83 8.99 13.55
CA ASP A 455 7.71 10.16 13.40
C ASP A 455 7.69 11.00 14.69
N MET A 456 8.88 11.33 15.23
CA MET A 456 9.08 12.31 16.31
C MET A 456 10.08 13.41 15.91
N CYS A 457 10.43 13.54 14.64
CA CYS A 457 11.40 14.51 14.11
C CYS A 457 10.88 15.98 14.11
N GLY A 458 9.61 16.21 14.43
CA GLY A 458 8.91 17.50 14.26
C GLY A 458 8.94 18.47 15.45
N GLY A 459 9.81 18.24 16.43
CA GLY A 459 9.99 19.11 17.60
C GLY A 459 11.45 19.23 18.00
N GLN A 460 11.75 19.98 19.06
CA GLN A 460 13.11 20.04 19.60
C GLN A 460 13.48 18.73 20.32
N LEU A 461 14.78 18.46 20.46
CA LEU A 461 15.30 17.35 21.25
C LEU A 461 14.70 17.40 22.67
N HIS A 462 14.27 16.25 23.20
CA HIS A 462 13.52 16.11 24.47
C HIS A 462 12.09 16.71 24.51
N GLU A 463 11.61 17.40 23.47
CA GLU A 463 10.28 18.02 23.44
C GLU A 463 9.26 17.28 22.56
N SER A 464 9.69 16.53 21.55
CA SER A 464 8.76 15.86 20.64
C SER A 464 8.13 14.58 21.23
N GLN A 465 6.84 14.40 20.93
CA GLN A 465 6.14 13.12 21.12
C GLN A 465 6.15 12.35 19.79
N PRO A 466 6.27 11.01 19.80
CA PRO A 466 6.14 10.20 18.60
C PRO A 466 4.69 10.13 18.12
N HIS A 467 4.48 10.42 16.84
CA HIS A 467 3.18 10.37 16.18
C HIS A 467 3.12 9.17 15.21
N LEU A 468 2.20 8.25 15.47
CA LEU A 468 1.90 7.13 14.56
C LEU A 468 0.80 7.52 13.58
N SER A 469 1.07 7.38 12.29
CA SER A 469 0.15 7.65 11.19
C SER A 469 0.07 6.47 10.21
N VAL A 470 -1.13 6.20 9.70
CA VAL A 470 -1.40 5.16 8.70
C VAL A 470 -1.90 5.84 7.44
N ILE A 471 -0.98 6.05 6.50
CA ILE A 471 -1.08 7.05 5.43
C ILE A 471 -1.90 6.52 4.23
N ASN A 472 -1.89 5.21 3.99
CA ASN A 472 -2.68 4.58 2.93
C ASN A 472 -3.19 3.19 3.36
N ARG A 473 -4.32 2.74 2.78
CA ARG A 473 -4.91 1.40 2.95
C ARG A 473 -5.66 1.00 1.68
N ASP A 474 -5.54 -0.26 1.28
CA ASP A 474 -6.56 -0.86 0.40
C ASP A 474 -7.82 -1.21 1.23
N ILE A 475 -9.00 -1.00 0.65
CA ILE A 475 -10.30 -1.09 1.33
C ILE A 475 -10.70 -2.58 1.56
N THR A 476 -9.96 -3.53 1.00
CA THR A 476 -10.32 -4.96 1.01
C THR A 476 -9.71 -5.82 2.11
N GLY A 477 -8.82 -5.28 2.96
CA GLY A 477 -8.25 -6.01 4.11
C GLY A 477 -6.78 -5.71 4.33
N SER A 478 -6.49 -4.79 5.25
CA SER A 478 -5.14 -4.52 5.77
C SER A 478 -4.86 -5.45 6.94
N ASN A 479 -3.84 -6.29 6.84
CA ASN A 479 -3.46 -7.26 7.87
C ASN A 479 -2.21 -6.79 8.64
N VAL A 480 -2.14 -5.48 8.87
CA VAL A 480 -1.19 -4.80 9.76
C VAL A 480 -1.61 -5.02 11.21
N ARG A 481 -0.63 -5.26 12.10
CA ARG A 481 -0.82 -5.26 13.55
C ARG A 481 0.15 -4.29 14.21
N ILE A 482 -0.36 -3.48 15.14
CA ILE A 482 0.41 -2.52 15.93
C ILE A 482 0.28 -2.90 17.40
N THR A 483 1.42 -3.18 18.06
CA THR A 483 1.44 -3.46 19.49
C THR A 483 2.32 -2.48 20.26
N GLU A 484 1.86 -2.11 21.45
CA GLU A 484 2.56 -1.22 22.38
C GLU A 484 2.94 -1.93 23.67
N SER A 485 4.22 -1.84 24.01
CA SER A 485 4.82 -2.31 25.26
C SER A 485 5.38 -1.12 26.04
N TYR A 486 5.48 -1.30 27.36
CA TYR A 486 6.15 -0.37 28.28
C TYR A 486 5.61 1.09 28.23
N LEU A 487 4.29 1.25 28.08
CA LEU A 487 3.58 2.53 27.98
C LEU A 487 4.06 3.38 26.78
N GLY A 488 3.98 2.81 25.57
CA GLY A 488 4.38 3.46 24.32
C GLY A 488 5.90 3.54 24.07
N ARG A 489 6.74 3.14 25.04
CA ARG A 489 8.21 3.13 24.89
C ARG A 489 8.73 2.07 23.93
N LYS A 490 7.97 1.00 23.68
CA LYS A 490 8.31 -0.04 22.70
C LYS A 490 7.11 -0.27 21.79
N VAL A 491 7.19 0.22 20.55
CA VAL A 491 6.13 0.07 19.55
C VAL A 491 6.60 -0.94 18.50
N THR A 492 5.80 -1.99 18.24
CA THR A 492 6.08 -2.97 17.19
C THR A 492 5.01 -2.93 16.12
N VAL A 493 5.41 -2.69 14.87
CA VAL A 493 4.58 -2.72 13.69
C VAL A 493 4.88 -4.00 12.91
N LEU A 494 3.93 -4.93 12.92
CA LEU A 494 4.00 -6.25 12.28
C LEU A 494 3.18 -6.24 10.98
N PHE A 495 3.78 -6.75 9.91
CA PHE A 495 3.22 -6.77 8.57
C PHE A 495 2.75 -8.18 8.14
N SER A 496 1.98 -8.24 7.05
CA SER A 496 1.33 -9.46 6.57
C SER A 496 2.26 -10.47 5.86
N SER A 497 3.55 -10.13 5.75
CA SER A 497 4.67 -11.03 5.42
C SER A 497 5.37 -11.63 6.65
N GLY A 498 5.02 -11.16 7.86
CA GLY A 498 5.75 -11.43 9.09
C GLY A 498 7.08 -10.65 9.23
N ALA A 499 7.39 -9.76 8.30
CA ALA A 499 8.32 -8.66 8.56
C ALA A 499 7.79 -7.79 9.71
N PHE A 500 8.67 -7.25 10.54
CA PHE A 500 8.29 -6.23 11.52
C PHE A 500 9.34 -5.13 11.64
N VAL A 501 8.88 -3.94 12.03
CA VAL A 501 9.72 -2.83 12.47
C VAL A 501 9.32 -2.49 13.91
N ARG A 502 10.28 -2.47 14.82
CA ARG A 502 10.10 -2.14 16.23
C ARG A 502 10.92 -0.91 16.57
N ALA A 503 10.30 0.08 17.21
CA ALA A 503 10.97 1.25 17.76
C ALA A 503 11.02 1.17 19.28
N ASP A 504 12.23 1.27 19.82
CA ASP A 504 12.56 1.49 21.23
C ASP A 504 12.75 3.00 21.44
N VAL A 505 11.73 3.68 21.96
CA VAL A 505 11.63 5.15 22.06
C VAL A 505 12.30 5.68 23.34
N SER A 506 13.09 6.74 23.16
CA SER A 506 13.87 7.42 24.19
C SER A 506 13.64 8.94 24.16
N GLU A 507 14.23 9.66 25.10
CA GLU A 507 14.17 11.13 25.17
C GLU A 507 15.06 11.82 24.11
N TRP A 508 15.95 11.08 23.44
CA TRP A 508 16.87 11.56 22.40
C TRP A 508 16.47 11.16 20.96
N GLY A 509 15.40 10.39 20.79
CA GLY A 509 15.03 9.73 19.54
C GLY A 509 14.62 8.27 19.77
N MET A 510 14.92 7.37 18.84
CA MET A 510 14.58 5.95 18.94
C MET A 510 15.68 5.02 18.40
N SER A 511 15.77 3.82 18.98
CA SER A 511 16.47 2.70 18.36
C SER A 511 15.50 1.85 17.56
N ILE A 512 15.94 1.28 16.44
CA ILE A 512 15.08 0.53 15.50
C ILE A 512 15.61 -0.90 15.35
N THR A 513 14.72 -1.88 15.55
CA THR A 513 14.94 -3.29 15.20
C THR A 513 14.04 -3.66 14.03
N LEU A 514 14.59 -4.28 12.99
CA LEU A 514 13.86 -4.69 11.80
C LEU A 514 14.12 -6.18 11.52
N ARG A 515 13.06 -6.98 11.36
CA ARG A 515 13.16 -8.39 10.99
C ARG A 515 12.80 -8.61 9.52
N ALA A 516 13.72 -9.21 8.77
CA ALA A 516 13.44 -9.72 7.42
C ALA A 516 12.82 -11.14 7.50
N PRO A 517 11.72 -11.42 6.78
CA PRO A 517 11.17 -12.75 6.60
C PRO A 517 12.06 -13.58 5.67
N SER A 518 11.98 -14.91 5.78
CA SER A 518 12.80 -15.86 5.01
C SER A 518 12.63 -15.74 3.48
N SER A 519 11.49 -15.21 3.02
CA SER A 519 11.22 -14.88 1.61
C SER A 519 12.11 -13.77 1.02
N ASP A 520 12.78 -12.99 1.85
CA ASP A 520 13.70 -11.93 1.42
C ASP A 520 15.18 -12.36 1.49
N TYR A 521 15.50 -13.60 1.87
CA TYR A 521 16.87 -14.12 1.86
C TYR A 521 17.50 -13.99 0.46
N ARG A 522 18.67 -13.32 0.38
CA ARG A 522 19.39 -12.90 -0.85
C ARG A 522 18.67 -11.88 -1.73
N HIS A 523 17.63 -11.23 -1.22
CA HIS A 523 16.81 -10.28 -1.97
C HIS A 523 16.69 -8.92 -1.27
N THR A 524 17.52 -8.61 -0.26
CA THR A 524 17.54 -7.31 0.42
C THR A 524 18.59 -6.37 -0.16
N VAL A 525 18.29 -5.07 -0.11
CA VAL A 525 19.26 -3.99 -0.29
C VAL A 525 18.98 -2.85 0.72
N GLY A 526 19.93 -1.94 0.92
CA GLY A 526 19.84 -0.83 1.86
C GLY A 526 20.90 -0.87 2.97
N LEU A 527 20.81 0.05 3.94
CA LEU A 527 21.75 0.13 5.07
C LEU A 527 21.83 -1.17 5.90
N CYS A 528 20.80 -2.01 5.89
CA CYS A 528 20.76 -3.31 6.56
C CYS A 528 21.55 -4.44 5.87
N GLY A 529 22.12 -4.23 4.68
CA GLY A 529 22.95 -5.24 4.00
C GLY A 529 22.22 -6.14 2.99
N THR A 530 22.89 -7.21 2.54
CA THR A 530 22.42 -8.08 1.43
C THR A 530 21.68 -9.35 1.85
N PHE A 531 21.77 -9.73 3.12
CA PHE A 531 21.11 -10.90 3.72
C PHE A 531 21.36 -12.20 2.92
N ASP A 532 22.63 -12.56 2.72
CA ASP A 532 23.03 -13.79 2.03
C ASP A 532 23.86 -14.77 2.89
N GLY A 533 24.23 -14.37 4.10
CA GLY A 533 25.13 -15.06 5.00
C GLY A 533 26.59 -14.59 4.93
N SER A 534 26.89 -13.53 4.16
CA SER A 534 28.25 -13.01 3.93
C SER A 534 28.35 -11.53 4.31
N ALA A 535 28.82 -11.29 5.54
CA ALA A 535 29.05 -9.94 6.06
C ALA A 535 30.07 -9.10 5.28
N GLU A 536 30.73 -9.61 4.23
CA GLU A 536 31.74 -8.84 3.46
C GLU A 536 31.15 -8.00 2.33
N ASN A 537 30.08 -8.47 1.68
CA ASN A 537 29.40 -7.77 0.58
C ASN A 537 28.27 -6.83 1.02
N ASP A 538 28.02 -6.71 2.32
CA ASP A 538 27.04 -5.79 2.91
C ASP A 538 27.19 -4.33 2.45
N TYR A 539 28.40 -3.88 2.11
CA TYR A 539 28.62 -2.57 1.51
C TYR A 539 28.39 -2.63 -0.01
N HIS A 540 27.16 -2.33 -0.44
CA HIS A 540 26.69 -2.48 -1.82
C HIS A 540 25.98 -1.22 -2.35
N THR A 541 25.99 -1.05 -3.69
CA THR A 541 25.25 0.00 -4.42
C THR A 541 23.75 -0.27 -4.48
N ALA A 542 22.96 0.71 -4.94
CA ALA A 542 21.54 0.53 -5.23
C ALA A 542 21.22 -0.56 -6.28
N SER A 543 22.23 -1.06 -7.00
CA SER A 543 22.13 -2.19 -7.93
C SER A 543 22.65 -3.53 -7.37
N GLY A 544 22.88 -3.63 -6.06
CA GLY A 544 23.36 -4.86 -5.40
C GLY A 544 24.82 -5.21 -5.72
N VAL A 545 25.66 -4.24 -6.08
CA VAL A 545 27.08 -4.47 -6.43
C VAL A 545 27.99 -4.03 -5.28
N GLU A 546 28.90 -4.89 -4.86
CA GLU A 546 29.90 -4.62 -3.81
C GLU A 546 30.72 -3.34 -4.10
N ILE A 547 30.85 -2.48 -3.09
CA ILE A 547 31.61 -1.22 -3.16
C ILE A 547 33.10 -1.53 -2.88
N PRO A 548 34.03 -1.25 -3.83
CA PRO A 548 35.43 -1.64 -3.70
C PRO A 548 36.13 -1.14 -2.43
N ASN A 549 36.82 -2.06 -1.76
CA ASN A 549 37.38 -1.85 -0.42
C ASN A 549 38.49 -0.77 -0.40
N HIS A 550 38.14 0.42 0.10
CA HIS A 550 38.92 1.65 0.13
C HIS A 550 38.76 2.36 1.49
N ALA A 551 39.68 3.26 1.85
CA ALA A 551 39.77 3.86 3.21
C ALA A 551 38.55 4.69 3.70
N ASN A 552 37.52 4.88 2.88
CA ASN A 552 36.27 5.58 3.23
C ASN A 552 35.00 4.77 2.85
N VAL A 553 35.03 3.43 2.65
CA VAL A 553 33.83 2.68 2.15
C VAL A 553 32.54 2.98 2.90
N PRO A 554 32.49 3.00 4.26
CA PRO A 554 31.22 3.22 4.98
C PRO A 554 30.57 4.56 4.62
N PHE A 555 31.36 5.62 4.41
CA PHE A 555 30.87 6.94 3.99
C PHE A 555 30.29 6.91 2.58
N SER A 556 30.92 6.20 1.64
CA SER A 556 30.39 6.02 0.29
C SER A 556 29.07 5.24 0.30
N PHE A 557 28.99 4.18 1.10
CA PHE A 557 27.80 3.35 1.27
C PHE A 557 26.63 4.13 1.90
N ILE A 558 26.86 4.82 3.01
CA ILE A 558 25.87 5.71 3.65
C ILE A 558 25.35 6.77 2.67
N LYS A 559 26.23 7.32 1.84
CA LYS A 559 25.85 8.35 0.86
C LYS A 559 25.03 7.81 -0.31
N GLU A 560 25.25 6.57 -0.74
CA GLU A 560 24.43 5.89 -1.76
C GLU A 560 22.98 5.72 -1.29
N TRP A 561 22.79 5.40 0.00
CA TRP A 561 21.49 5.09 0.60
C TRP A 561 20.75 6.30 1.22
N ARG A 562 21.27 7.52 1.04
CA ARG A 562 20.60 8.77 1.43
C ARG A 562 19.55 9.17 0.38
N ILE A 563 18.35 9.51 0.84
CA ILE A 563 17.22 9.89 -0.01
C ILE A 563 17.28 11.40 -0.32
N SER A 564 16.80 11.80 -1.50
CA SER A 564 16.65 13.20 -1.88
C SER A 564 15.47 13.86 -1.14
N PRO A 565 15.53 15.17 -0.82
CA PRO A 565 14.45 15.85 -0.12
C PRO A 565 13.10 15.72 -0.83
N GLY A 566 12.08 15.27 -0.11
CA GLY A 566 10.74 15.09 -0.65
C GLY A 566 10.54 13.83 -1.51
N ASP A 567 11.55 12.97 -1.73
CA ASP A 567 11.38 11.67 -2.42
C ASP A 567 11.13 10.51 -1.42
N SER A 568 11.03 10.80 -0.12
CA SER A 568 10.74 9.79 0.90
C SER A 568 9.26 9.43 0.99
N LEU A 569 8.98 8.22 1.47
CA LEU A 569 7.63 7.75 1.86
C LEU A 569 6.99 8.58 3.00
N PHE A 570 7.77 9.40 3.71
CA PHE A 570 7.25 10.42 4.64
C PHE A 570 6.59 11.61 3.90
N ASP A 571 7.02 11.89 2.66
CA ASP A 571 6.71 13.14 1.95
C ASP A 571 5.84 12.91 0.70
N LYS A 572 5.92 11.71 0.11
CA LYS A 572 5.15 11.29 -1.06
C LYS A 572 4.53 9.92 -0.84
N THR A 573 3.22 9.81 -1.02
CA THR A 573 2.51 8.53 -1.13
C THR A 573 2.56 7.99 -2.57
N PRO A 574 3.09 6.78 -2.81
CA PRO A 574 2.94 6.11 -4.10
C PRO A 574 1.46 5.80 -4.39
N ALA A 575 1.05 5.93 -5.64
CA ALA A 575 -0.28 5.52 -6.07
C ALA A 575 -0.49 4.01 -5.83
N SER A 576 -1.64 3.63 -5.26
CA SER A 576 -1.92 2.24 -4.88
C SER A 576 -2.05 1.34 -6.11
N LEU A 577 -1.12 0.40 -6.26
CA LEU A 577 -1.32 -0.80 -7.07
C LEU A 577 -2.43 -1.63 -6.41
N ALA A 578 -3.42 -2.06 -7.19
CA ALA A 578 -4.56 -2.83 -6.68
C ALA A 578 -4.09 -4.18 -6.13
N SER A 579 -4.34 -4.46 -4.86
CA SER A 579 -3.82 -5.64 -4.19
C SER A 579 -4.44 -6.93 -4.73
N SER A 580 -3.62 -7.94 -5.00
CA SER A 580 -4.12 -9.28 -5.28
C SER A 580 -4.68 -9.87 -3.98
N ARG A 581 -5.88 -10.45 -4.03
CA ARG A 581 -6.47 -11.14 -2.88
C ARG A 581 -5.58 -12.33 -2.51
N LYS A 582 -4.88 -12.24 -1.37
CA LYS A 582 -4.14 -13.35 -0.78
C LYS A 582 -5.07 -14.55 -0.56
N THR A 583 -4.58 -15.75 -0.84
CA THR A 583 -5.30 -16.99 -0.54
C THR A 583 -5.29 -17.22 0.96
N VAL A 584 -6.44 -17.59 1.54
CA VAL A 584 -6.52 -17.97 2.96
C VAL A 584 -6.10 -19.42 3.11
N PHE A 585 -5.17 -19.67 4.03
CA PHE A 585 -4.69 -21.01 4.37
C PHE A 585 -5.27 -21.49 5.71
N CYS A 586 -5.16 -22.80 5.94
CA CYS A 586 -5.80 -23.52 7.02
C CYS A 586 -4.82 -24.51 7.66
N ASP A 587 -4.89 -24.62 8.98
CA ASP A 587 -4.39 -25.76 9.76
C ASP A 587 -5.34 -26.96 9.54
N CYS A 588 -4.78 -28.10 9.15
CA CYS A 588 -5.50 -29.35 8.91
C CYS A 588 -4.89 -30.53 9.70
N ALA A 589 -4.23 -30.27 10.83
CA ALA A 589 -3.68 -31.34 11.67
C ALA A 589 -4.77 -31.96 12.58
N LEU A 590 -4.67 -33.27 12.80
CA LEU A 590 -5.49 -33.98 13.79
C LEU A 590 -5.10 -33.58 15.23
N GLU A 591 -5.90 -32.72 15.87
CA GLU A 591 -5.87 -32.57 17.34
C GLU A 591 -6.30 -33.88 18.02
N ASP A 592 -5.33 -34.65 18.55
CA ASP A 592 -5.64 -35.75 19.47
C ASP A 592 -6.24 -35.18 20.76
N ALA A 593 -7.41 -35.70 21.15
CA ALA A 593 -8.35 -35.05 22.06
C ALA A 593 -7.97 -35.19 23.55
N GLY A 594 -6.73 -34.83 23.91
CA GLY A 594 -6.38 -34.57 25.30
C GLY A 594 -4.89 -34.57 25.63
N LEU A 595 -4.23 -33.40 25.57
CA LEU A 595 -3.16 -33.06 26.53
C LEU A 595 -2.87 -31.55 26.77
N TYR A 596 -3.65 -30.60 26.23
CA TYR A 596 -3.56 -29.17 26.64
C TYR A 596 -4.68 -28.78 27.61
N ARG A 597 -4.38 -28.84 28.91
CA ARG A 597 -5.27 -28.37 29.98
C ARG A 597 -4.96 -26.93 30.37
N SER A 598 -5.39 -25.98 29.53
CA SER A 598 -5.32 -24.56 29.88
C SER A 598 -6.08 -24.27 31.18
N VAL A 599 -5.46 -23.49 32.08
CA VAL A 599 -5.99 -23.27 33.43
C VAL A 599 -6.97 -22.11 33.41
N ASN A 600 -8.26 -22.43 33.58
CA ASN A 600 -9.38 -21.54 33.90
C ASN A 600 -9.80 -20.50 32.82
N LYS A 601 -10.52 -20.97 31.80
CA LYS A 601 -11.54 -20.15 31.11
C LYS A 601 -12.91 -20.43 31.75
N LEU A 602 -13.59 -19.42 32.30
CA LEU A 602 -14.86 -19.63 33.03
C LEU A 602 -16.08 -19.31 32.16
N GLU A 603 -16.88 -20.36 31.91
CA GLU A 603 -18.28 -20.41 31.46
C GLU A 603 -18.93 -19.21 30.71
N THR A 604 -19.26 -19.43 29.42
CA THR A 604 -20.55 -18.98 28.86
C THR A 604 -21.07 -19.90 27.75
N VAL A 605 -22.15 -20.65 28.07
CA VAL A 605 -23.23 -21.23 27.23
C VAL A 605 -22.91 -21.72 25.79
N TYR A 606 -23.19 -23.01 25.55
CA TYR A 606 -23.14 -23.68 24.25
C TYR A 606 -24.23 -23.24 23.24
N GLN A 607 -23.84 -23.16 21.96
CA GLN A 607 -24.55 -23.83 20.86
C GLN A 607 -23.55 -24.68 20.06
N PRO A 608 -23.94 -25.85 19.52
CA PRO A 608 -23.05 -26.69 18.70
C PRO A 608 -23.12 -26.28 17.22
N GLU A 609 -22.09 -25.59 16.75
CA GLU A 609 -21.82 -25.42 15.31
C GLU A 609 -20.57 -26.24 14.90
N LEU A 610 -20.37 -26.44 13.60
CA LEU A 610 -19.48 -27.47 13.05
C LEU A 610 -17.98 -27.10 13.17
N PRO A 611 -17.08 -28.12 13.19
CA PRO A 611 -15.64 -27.89 13.34
C PRO A 611 -14.98 -27.32 12.08
N LEU A 612 -13.76 -26.79 12.25
CA LEU A 612 -12.79 -26.48 11.19
C LEU A 612 -13.28 -25.53 10.08
N SER A 613 -13.89 -24.40 10.46
CA SER A 613 -13.86 -23.21 9.60
C SER A 613 -12.44 -22.66 9.55
N CYS A 614 -11.83 -22.60 8.37
CA CYS A 614 -10.63 -21.81 8.16
C CYS A 614 -10.92 -20.37 8.58
N LYS A 615 -10.18 -19.88 9.57
CA LYS A 615 -9.95 -18.45 9.77
C LYS A 615 -8.73 -18.06 8.94
N GLU A 616 -8.41 -16.77 8.90
CA GLU A 616 -7.04 -16.38 8.59
C GLU A 616 -6.11 -17.00 9.64
N SER A 617 -5.38 -18.05 9.25
CA SER A 617 -4.17 -18.42 9.98
C SER A 617 -3.17 -17.31 9.73
N GLU A 618 -2.74 -16.63 10.79
CA GLU A 618 -1.52 -15.83 10.75
C GLU A 618 -0.40 -16.75 10.19
N ASN A 619 0.19 -16.40 9.04
CA ASN A 619 1.24 -17.21 8.39
C ASN A 619 2.56 -17.06 9.17
N GLY A 620 2.58 -17.75 10.32
CA GLY A 620 3.59 -17.62 11.36
C GLY A 620 2.94 -17.46 12.72
N ARG A 621 3.34 -18.28 13.70
CA ARG A 621 3.00 -18.04 15.11
C ARG A 621 3.88 -16.93 15.64
N PHE A 622 3.40 -15.68 15.61
CA PHE A 622 4.14 -14.51 16.07
C PHE A 622 4.29 -14.47 17.60
N LEU A 623 5.20 -15.31 18.12
CA LEU A 623 5.63 -15.34 19.51
C LEU A 623 6.58 -14.17 19.80
N SER A 624 6.04 -13.04 20.26
CA SER A 624 6.83 -12.10 21.06
C SER A 624 6.77 -12.57 22.52
N LEU A 625 7.93 -12.56 23.19
CA LEU A 625 8.08 -12.86 24.61
C LEU A 625 7.89 -11.60 25.46
N ILE A 626 8.12 -10.42 24.87
CA ILE A 626 7.80 -9.11 25.45
C ILE A 626 6.28 -8.87 25.35
N PRO A 627 5.56 -8.65 26.47
CA PRO A 627 4.12 -8.42 26.45
C PRO A 627 3.77 -7.04 25.88
N GLY A 628 2.84 -7.00 24.92
CA GLY A 628 2.33 -5.77 24.31
C GLY A 628 0.80 -5.76 24.19
N LEU A 629 0.22 -4.57 24.25
CA LEU A 629 -1.19 -4.32 24.02
C LEU A 629 -1.45 -4.15 22.52
N ASP A 630 -2.46 -4.82 21.97
CA ASP A 630 -2.88 -4.68 20.58
C ASP A 630 -3.71 -3.39 20.41
N VAL A 631 -3.01 -2.30 20.05
CA VAL A 631 -3.55 -0.94 19.89
C VAL A 631 -4.05 -0.66 18.47
N THR A 632 -3.94 -1.64 17.56
CA THR A 632 -4.36 -1.57 16.16
C THR A 632 -5.74 -0.93 15.98
N ALA A 633 -6.71 -1.28 16.82
CA ALA A 633 -8.08 -0.75 16.72
C ALA A 633 -8.20 0.77 17.03
N GLU A 634 -7.27 1.33 17.81
CA GLU A 634 -7.30 2.74 18.23
C GLU A 634 -6.79 3.64 17.09
N TYR A 635 -5.79 3.19 16.33
CA TYR A 635 -5.28 3.87 15.14
C TYR A 635 -6.10 3.59 13.85
N LEU A 636 -6.90 2.52 13.80
CA LEU A 636 -7.57 2.11 12.54
C LEU A 636 -9.08 2.42 12.40
N GLY A 637 -9.82 2.85 13.44
CA GLY A 637 -11.29 3.08 13.38
C GLY A 637 -11.75 4.55 13.32
N PRO A 638 -13.05 4.85 13.08
CA PRO A 638 -14.18 3.94 12.87
C PRO A 638 -15.11 4.28 11.66
N VAL A 639 -14.61 4.91 10.59
CA VAL A 639 -15.43 5.52 9.51
C VAL A 639 -16.34 4.51 8.76
N ASP A 640 -15.88 3.28 8.50
CA ASP A 640 -16.54 2.37 7.55
C ASP A 640 -17.66 1.48 8.10
N LEU A 641 -17.83 1.40 9.43
CA LEU A 641 -18.94 0.64 10.04
C LEU A 641 -20.33 1.16 9.63
N VAL A 642 -20.41 2.42 9.16
CA VAL A 642 -21.65 3.03 8.65
C VAL A 642 -21.94 2.68 7.18
N ARG A 643 -20.93 2.29 6.39
CA ARG A 643 -21.11 1.88 4.97
C ARG A 643 -21.43 0.39 4.82
N GLY A 644 -20.81 -0.48 5.61
CA GLY A 644 -21.06 -1.94 5.56
C GLY A 644 -22.53 -2.32 5.78
N LEU A 645 -23.23 -1.60 6.67
CA LEU A 645 -24.63 -1.85 7.02
C LEU A 645 -25.65 -1.51 5.91
N LYS A 646 -25.24 -0.86 4.81
CA LYS A 646 -26.13 -0.56 3.65
C LYS A 646 -26.19 -1.65 2.58
N LYS A 647 -25.57 -2.82 2.78
CA LYS A 647 -25.59 -3.94 1.81
C LYS A 647 -26.15 -5.28 2.34
N ARG A 648 -26.84 -5.29 3.49
CA ARG A 648 -27.47 -6.50 4.07
C ARG A 648 -28.97 -6.38 4.41
N SER A 649 -29.65 -5.35 3.92
CA SER A 649 -31.06 -5.04 4.23
C SER A 649 -32.01 -5.10 3.01
N SER A 650 -31.98 -6.19 2.25
CA SER A 650 -32.94 -6.43 1.16
C SER A 650 -33.43 -7.88 1.03
N ALA A 651 -33.62 -8.58 2.16
CA ALA A 651 -34.15 -9.96 2.17
C ALA A 651 -34.83 -10.41 3.49
N ARG A 652 -35.63 -9.56 4.15
CA ARG A 652 -36.74 -9.96 5.05
C ARG A 652 -37.52 -8.74 5.57
N GLU A 653 -38.74 -8.57 5.08
CA GLU A 653 -39.77 -7.75 5.74
C GLU A 653 -40.69 -8.66 6.59
N MET A 654 -41.50 -8.02 7.45
CA MET A 654 -42.37 -8.59 8.48
C MET A 654 -41.59 -9.22 9.67
N ASP A 655 -41.96 -8.98 10.93
CA ASP A 655 -43.14 -8.26 11.45
C ASP A 655 -42.72 -7.14 12.43
N LEU A 656 -43.19 -5.91 12.19
CA LEU A 656 -42.90 -4.72 13.01
C LEU A 656 -44.12 -4.30 13.85
N SER A 657 -44.70 -5.23 14.61
CA SER A 657 -45.90 -4.95 15.39
C SER A 657 -45.85 -5.46 16.84
N MET A 658 -45.02 -4.84 17.71
CA MET A 658 -45.20 -4.80 19.19
C MET A 658 -44.16 -3.88 19.88
N LEU A 659 -44.24 -2.55 19.71
CA LEU A 659 -43.79 -1.57 20.74
C LEU A 659 -44.18 -0.09 20.52
N LEU A 660 -44.86 0.29 19.42
CA LEU A 660 -45.42 1.64 19.24
C LEU A 660 -46.94 1.69 19.42
N GLN A 661 -47.41 1.42 20.65
CA GLN A 661 -48.78 1.81 21.06
C GLN A 661 -48.97 1.81 22.59
N ARG A 662 -48.34 2.76 23.31
CA ARG A 662 -48.74 3.06 24.69
C ARG A 662 -48.57 4.51 25.19
N GLU A 663 -48.85 5.46 24.31
CA GLU A 663 -49.28 6.80 24.75
C GLU A 663 -50.71 7.10 24.26
N ALA A 664 -51.31 8.17 24.80
CA ALA A 664 -52.66 8.68 24.52
C ALA A 664 -53.86 7.80 24.93
N ASN A 665 -54.26 7.85 26.21
CA ASN A 665 -55.69 7.81 26.58
C ASN A 665 -56.06 8.53 27.91
N GLN A 666 -56.04 9.85 27.82
CA GLN A 666 -56.97 10.84 28.42
C GLN A 666 -57.62 10.66 29.82
N THR A 667 -57.11 11.47 30.76
CA THR A 667 -57.81 12.55 31.53
C THR A 667 -59.09 12.24 32.36
N LYS A 668 -59.16 12.72 33.61
CA LYS A 668 -59.60 14.07 34.07
C LYS A 668 -59.35 14.17 35.61
N LEU A 669 -59.33 15.30 36.36
CA LEU A 669 -59.67 16.75 36.24
C LEU A 669 -58.83 17.50 37.36
N HIS A 670 -58.76 18.83 37.64
CA HIS A 670 -59.35 20.09 37.13
C HIS A 670 -58.46 21.32 37.55
N LYS A 671 -58.35 22.35 36.68
CA LYS A 671 -58.20 23.82 36.93
C LYS A 671 -57.18 24.44 37.94
N SER A 672 -56.50 25.51 37.43
CA SER A 672 -56.35 26.88 38.03
C SER A 672 -55.23 27.12 39.09
N LEU A 673 -54.42 28.22 39.10
CA LEU A 673 -54.15 29.35 38.17
C LEU A 673 -52.77 30.04 38.48
N VAL A 674 -52.10 30.63 37.45
CA VAL A 674 -51.27 31.88 37.44
C VAL A 674 -50.02 32.13 38.36
N LYS A 675 -48.91 32.51 37.68
CA LYS A 675 -47.72 33.40 37.98
C LYS A 675 -47.75 34.39 39.19
N PRO A 676 -46.62 35.07 39.59
CA PRO A 676 -45.15 34.79 39.45
C PRO A 676 -44.23 35.27 40.64
N ARG A 677 -42.89 35.24 40.41
CA ARG A 677 -41.84 36.24 40.77
C ARG A 677 -40.99 36.16 42.07
N VAL A 678 -39.69 36.43 41.84
CA VAL A 678 -38.63 37.07 42.69
C VAL A 678 -37.88 36.23 43.75
N SER A 679 -36.58 36.49 43.78
CA SER A 679 -35.48 35.95 44.59
C SER A 679 -35.51 36.33 46.08
N ALA A 680 -34.79 35.58 46.94
CA ALA A 680 -33.65 36.08 47.75
C ALA A 680 -33.13 35.10 48.85
N ALA A 681 -31.84 35.26 49.19
CA ALA A 681 -31.24 35.19 50.54
C ALA A 681 -31.32 33.91 51.43
N SER A 682 -30.22 33.14 51.42
CA SER A 682 -29.25 32.95 52.54
C SER A 682 -29.57 32.21 53.88
N MET A 683 -28.51 31.56 54.39
CA MET A 683 -28.12 31.36 55.81
C MET A 683 -28.79 30.28 56.70
N GLY A 684 -27.99 29.72 57.63
CA GLY A 684 -28.38 28.74 58.67
C GLY A 684 -28.01 27.28 58.32
N ASN A 685 -26.82 26.71 58.57
CA ASN A 685 -25.89 26.70 59.72
C ASN A 685 -26.15 25.56 60.74
N THR A 686 -25.07 25.03 61.33
CA THR A 686 -24.97 23.93 62.34
C THR A 686 -25.30 22.51 61.86
N GLY A 687 -24.59 21.44 62.27
CA GLY A 687 -23.27 21.38 62.94
C GLY A 687 -22.92 20.04 63.61
N VAL A 688 -21.62 19.91 64.00
CA VAL A 688 -21.11 19.21 65.20
C VAL A 688 -20.94 17.66 65.19
N GLU A 689 -19.66 17.22 65.09
CA GLU A 689 -18.98 16.14 65.87
C GLU A 689 -19.47 14.64 65.74
N ARG A 690 -18.67 13.57 65.95
CA ARG A 690 -17.24 13.40 66.34
C ARG A 690 -16.66 11.98 66.07
N GLU A 691 -15.33 11.91 66.10
CA GLU A 691 -14.45 10.81 66.57
C GLU A 691 -14.23 9.48 65.81
N ARG A 692 -13.01 8.94 66.06
CA ARG A 692 -12.27 7.78 65.53
C ARG A 692 -12.12 6.71 66.66
N PRO A 693 -11.34 5.61 66.52
CA PRO A 693 -11.21 4.58 65.48
C PRO A 693 -11.21 3.14 66.09
N SER A 694 -10.81 2.11 65.35
CA SER A 694 -9.86 1.01 65.72
C SER A 694 -10.21 -0.36 65.05
N SER A 695 -9.46 -1.43 65.35
CA SER A 695 -9.13 -2.49 64.38
C SER A 695 -9.16 -3.95 64.85
N SER A 696 -9.26 -4.85 63.84
CA SER A 696 -8.66 -6.21 63.74
C SER A 696 -9.44 -7.49 64.14
N HIS A 697 -9.33 -8.50 63.24
CA HIS A 697 -9.49 -9.98 63.37
C HIS A 697 -10.84 -10.57 63.91
N VAL A 698 -11.51 -11.57 63.30
CA VAL A 698 -11.09 -12.97 63.02
C VAL A 698 -12.06 -13.73 62.04
N LYS A 699 -11.48 -14.41 61.03
CA LYS A 699 -11.84 -15.65 60.28
C LYS A 699 -13.30 -16.20 60.11
N ARG A 700 -13.60 -16.47 58.81
CA ARG A 700 -14.18 -17.68 58.15
C ARG A 700 -15.70 -17.87 57.83
N ASN A 701 -15.94 -17.94 56.52
CA ASN A 701 -16.81 -18.87 55.75
C ASN A 701 -18.36 -18.82 55.84
N SER A 702 -18.99 -18.36 54.75
CA SER A 702 -20.01 -19.13 54.01
C SER A 702 -19.99 -18.77 52.51
N HIS A 703 -20.59 -19.59 51.64
CA HIS A 703 -20.53 -19.39 50.18
C HIS A 703 -21.77 -18.65 49.62
N ARG A 704 -21.55 -17.64 48.77
CA ARG A 704 -21.80 -17.70 47.30
C ARG A 704 -21.61 -16.32 46.67
N TYR A 705 -20.92 -16.27 45.53
CA TYR A 705 -20.84 -15.07 44.70
C TYR A 705 -22.17 -14.82 43.98
N SER A 706 -22.52 -13.54 43.82
CA SER A 706 -23.50 -13.06 42.85
C SER A 706 -22.83 -11.90 42.12
N GLN A 707 -22.64 -12.02 40.81
CA GLN A 707 -22.07 -10.94 40.00
C GLN A 707 -23.08 -9.78 39.94
N SER A 708 -22.65 -8.58 40.31
CA SER A 708 -23.39 -7.35 40.01
C SER A 708 -22.72 -6.63 38.85
N VAL A 709 -23.32 -6.71 37.66
CA VAL A 709 -22.84 -6.00 36.47
C VAL A 709 -23.11 -4.50 36.65
N THR A 710 -22.06 -3.73 36.96
CA THR A 710 -22.11 -2.27 36.90
C THR A 710 -21.83 -1.82 35.47
N SER A 711 -22.83 -1.18 34.85
CA SER A 711 -22.73 -0.67 33.49
C SER A 711 -21.66 0.41 33.37
N ARG A 712 -20.62 0.18 32.56
CA ARG A 712 -19.71 1.25 32.12
C ARG A 712 -20.52 2.32 31.39
N GLY A 713 -20.54 3.53 31.94
CA GLY A 713 -21.10 4.70 31.27
C GLY A 713 -20.32 5.00 29.99
N LYS A 714 -21.00 5.52 28.96
CA LYS A 714 -20.36 5.88 27.69
C LYS A 714 -19.33 7.01 27.90
N ARG A 715 -18.08 6.79 27.49
CA ARG A 715 -17.20 7.90 27.10
C ARG A 715 -17.64 8.38 25.71
N GLN A 716 -18.56 9.34 25.68
CA GLN A 716 -18.74 10.27 24.57
C GLN A 716 -18.48 11.68 25.14
N ASN A 717 -17.87 12.55 24.33
CA ASN A 717 -17.35 13.91 24.62
C ASN A 717 -15.82 13.98 24.78
N TYR A 718 -15.12 13.96 23.65
CA TYR A 718 -13.88 14.71 23.41
C TYR A 718 -13.86 15.10 21.91
N TYR A 719 -13.07 16.10 21.53
CA TYR A 719 -13.13 16.80 20.22
C TYR A 719 -14.43 17.58 19.96
N GLU A 720 -14.69 18.63 20.75
CA GLU A 720 -15.48 19.78 20.26
C GLU A 720 -15.10 21.07 21.02
N TYR A 721 -14.28 21.93 20.39
CA TYR A 721 -14.19 23.35 20.72
C TYR A 721 -13.81 24.14 19.45
N HIS A 722 -14.64 25.10 19.06
CA HIS A 722 -14.41 25.90 17.85
C HIS A 722 -13.48 27.10 18.13
N PRO A 723 -12.53 27.42 17.24
CA PRO A 723 -11.86 28.71 17.24
C PRO A 723 -12.84 29.81 16.81
N VAL A 724 -12.95 30.89 17.59
CA VAL A 724 -13.90 31.99 17.34
C VAL A 724 -13.29 33.08 16.46
N PHE A 725 -12.87 32.72 15.24
CA PHE A 725 -12.68 33.67 14.13
C PHE A 725 -12.97 32.98 12.79
N LEU A 726 -13.85 33.57 11.97
CA LEU A 726 -14.13 33.04 10.62
C LEU A 726 -13.07 33.51 9.63
N PHE A 727 -12.11 32.64 9.34
CA PHE A 727 -11.62 32.48 7.97
C PHE A 727 -12.27 31.25 7.34
N GLN A 728 -12.45 31.26 6.02
CA GLN A 728 -13.04 30.12 5.32
C GLN A 728 -12.05 28.95 5.36
N SER A 729 -12.43 27.88 6.07
CA SER A 729 -11.61 26.68 6.22
C SER A 729 -11.36 26.02 4.86
N LEU A 730 -10.09 25.96 4.47
CA LEU A 730 -9.61 24.95 3.53
C LEU A 730 -9.95 23.55 4.07
N SER A 731 -10.14 22.59 3.18
CA SER A 731 -10.51 21.22 3.52
C SER A 731 -9.31 20.45 4.09
N GLN A 732 -9.55 19.30 4.74
CA GLN A 732 -8.45 18.49 5.28
C GLN A 732 -7.53 17.95 4.17
N THR A 733 -8.08 17.69 2.98
CA THR A 733 -7.34 17.40 1.73
C THR A 733 -6.51 18.56 1.18
N ASP A 734 -6.77 19.81 1.60
CA ASP A 734 -5.92 20.96 1.23
C ASP A 734 -4.74 21.15 2.21
N LEU A 735 -4.81 20.57 3.42
CA LEU A 735 -3.71 20.56 4.39
C LEU A 735 -2.68 19.46 4.08
N GLU A 736 -3.13 18.32 3.54
CA GLU A 736 -2.27 17.23 3.04
C GLU A 736 -1.37 17.67 1.85
N GLY A 737 -1.62 18.84 1.25
CA GLY A 737 -0.79 19.42 0.20
C GLY A 737 0.48 20.16 0.68
N TYR A 738 0.66 20.36 1.99
CA TYR A 738 1.86 21.00 2.55
C TYR A 738 2.89 19.94 2.95
N SER A 739 3.87 19.72 2.06
CA SER A 739 5.00 18.81 2.33
C SER A 739 5.73 19.21 3.61
N TYR A 740 5.82 18.28 4.56
CA TYR A 740 6.59 18.43 5.80
C TYR A 740 8.06 18.77 5.47
N PHE A 741 8.54 19.91 5.98
CA PHE A 741 9.92 20.36 5.72
C PHE A 741 10.85 19.80 6.80
N PHE A 742 11.67 18.80 6.44
CA PHE A 742 12.73 18.26 7.30
C PHE A 742 14.07 18.98 6.99
N PRO A 743 14.58 19.89 7.86
CA PRO A 743 15.74 20.73 7.54
C PRO A 743 17.01 19.94 7.19
N GLU A 744 17.20 18.79 7.83
CA GLU A 744 18.37 17.92 7.74
C GLU A 744 18.56 17.31 6.34
N ASP A 745 17.46 17.09 5.61
CA ASP A 745 17.53 16.62 4.22
C ASP A 745 18.10 17.70 3.29
N HIS A 746 17.84 18.98 3.60
CA HIS A 746 18.34 20.15 2.87
C HIS A 746 19.71 20.64 3.37
N ALA A 747 20.23 20.13 4.48
CA ALA A 747 21.51 20.55 5.04
C ALA A 747 22.68 20.20 4.12
N THR A 748 23.54 21.18 3.82
CA THR A 748 24.77 20.95 3.04
C THR A 748 25.76 20.15 3.87
N VAL A 749 26.08 18.92 3.43
CA VAL A 749 27.02 18.03 4.12
C VAL A 749 28.41 18.67 4.20
N THR A 750 28.75 19.20 5.37
CA THR A 750 30.09 19.67 5.71
C THR A 750 30.96 18.47 6.09
N ASP A 751 31.98 18.19 5.29
CA ASP A 751 32.94 17.10 5.53
C ASP A 751 34.08 17.52 6.48
N GLU A 752 33.72 18.16 7.59
CA GLU A 752 34.65 18.40 8.69
C GLU A 752 34.86 17.11 9.48
N LYS A 753 36.05 16.52 9.36
CA LYS A 753 36.44 15.34 10.15
C LYS A 753 36.77 15.74 11.58
N PHE A 754 35.73 15.89 12.41
CA PHE A 754 35.88 15.89 13.85
C PHE A 754 36.48 14.56 14.31
N LEU A 755 37.52 14.64 15.15
CA LEU A 755 38.18 13.50 15.75
C LEU A 755 38.00 13.64 17.28
N PRO A 756 37.01 12.95 17.88
CA PRO A 756 36.86 12.95 19.32
C PRO A 756 38.05 12.26 19.99
N SER A 757 38.39 12.67 21.20
CA SER A 757 39.59 12.21 21.90
C SER A 757 39.40 12.17 23.40
N TRP A 758 39.97 11.16 24.06
CA TRP A 758 39.99 11.06 25.52
C TRP A 758 41.07 11.95 26.16
N PRO A 759 40.81 12.55 27.34
CA PRO A 759 39.52 12.61 28.04
C PRO A 759 38.54 13.55 27.34
N THR A 760 37.25 13.34 27.57
CA THR A 760 36.17 14.21 27.07
C THR A 760 36.23 15.61 27.73
N PRO A 761 35.49 16.61 27.20
CA PRO A 761 35.41 17.94 27.80
C PRO A 761 34.98 17.97 29.28
N SER A 762 34.08 17.08 29.70
CA SER A 762 33.68 16.91 31.11
C SER A 762 34.66 16.07 31.94
N GLY A 763 35.74 15.56 31.33
CA GLY A 763 36.85 14.87 31.99
C GLY A 763 36.73 13.35 32.08
N LEU A 764 35.79 12.73 31.36
CA LEU A 764 35.63 11.28 31.31
C LEU A 764 36.82 10.63 30.59
N THR A 765 37.36 9.53 31.11
CA THR A 765 38.40 8.74 30.45
C THR A 765 37.82 7.46 29.84
N GLU A 766 38.48 6.94 28.80
CA GLU A 766 38.17 5.64 28.17
C GLU A 766 38.00 4.52 29.21
N SER A 767 38.91 4.46 30.18
CA SER A 767 38.90 3.50 31.29
C SER A 767 37.74 3.70 32.28
N SER A 768 37.22 4.91 32.46
CA SER A 768 36.02 5.15 33.27
C SER A 768 34.75 4.87 32.49
N ALA A 769 34.69 5.24 31.20
CA ALA A 769 33.57 4.92 30.31
C ALA A 769 33.38 3.40 30.19
N LEU A 770 34.47 2.65 29.95
CA LEU A 770 34.46 1.19 29.89
C LEU A 770 33.93 0.56 31.18
N LEU A 771 34.36 1.06 32.34
CA LEU A 771 33.89 0.57 33.64
C LEU A 771 32.40 0.87 33.86
N LEU A 772 31.92 2.04 33.43
CA LEU A 772 30.51 2.44 33.54
C LEU A 772 29.62 1.58 32.63
N CYS A 773 30.00 1.38 31.37
CA CYS A 773 29.28 0.51 30.43
C CYS A 773 29.20 -0.95 30.92
N GLN A 774 30.32 -1.48 31.43
CA GLN A 774 30.35 -2.80 32.05
C GLN A 774 29.44 -2.89 33.29
N GLN A 775 29.39 -1.83 34.11
CA GLN A 775 28.51 -1.79 35.28
C GLN A 775 27.03 -1.63 34.90
N ALA A 776 26.68 -0.86 33.88
CA ALA A 776 25.30 -0.72 33.39
C ALA A 776 24.73 -2.09 32.95
N ILE A 777 25.45 -2.80 32.08
CA ILE A 777 25.05 -4.12 31.61
C ILE A 777 25.03 -5.13 32.77
N ALA A 778 26.05 -5.17 33.63
CA ALA A 778 26.11 -6.11 34.76
C ALA A 778 25.09 -5.81 35.88
N ASN A 779 24.58 -4.58 36.00
CA ASN A 779 23.51 -4.22 36.93
C ASN A 779 22.12 -4.45 36.34
N SER A 780 21.96 -4.37 35.01
CA SER A 780 20.68 -4.62 34.33
C SER A 780 20.11 -6.02 34.63
N SER A 781 18.80 -6.20 34.46
CA SER A 781 18.19 -7.54 34.52
C SER A 781 18.56 -8.38 33.31
N ILE A 782 18.58 -7.78 32.12
CA ILE A 782 18.82 -8.48 30.86
C ILE A 782 20.26 -9.01 30.77
N GLY A 783 21.27 -8.19 31.09
CA GLY A 783 22.68 -8.60 31.06
C GLY A 783 23.02 -9.69 32.09
N ARG A 784 22.31 -9.75 33.22
CA ARG A 784 22.52 -10.80 34.24
C ARG A 784 21.85 -12.14 33.92
N SER A 785 20.73 -12.13 33.18
CA SER A 785 19.98 -13.35 32.85
C SER A 785 20.31 -13.90 31.46
N CYS A 786 20.59 -13.04 30.49
CA CYS A 786 20.88 -13.42 29.10
C CYS A 786 22.38 -13.56 28.79
N ASP A 787 23.28 -13.39 29.77
CA ASP A 787 24.75 -13.43 29.63
C ASP A 787 25.23 -14.59 28.73
N GLY A 788 24.81 -15.82 29.08
CA GLY A 788 25.18 -17.05 28.38
C GLY A 788 24.55 -17.24 26.99
N LEU A 789 23.61 -16.38 26.58
CA LEU A 789 22.97 -16.41 25.25
C LEU A 789 23.50 -15.30 24.32
N LEU A 790 23.84 -14.15 24.88
CA LEU A 790 24.24 -12.96 24.11
C LEU A 790 25.69 -13.04 23.62
N GLY A 791 26.60 -13.59 24.42
CA GLY A 791 28.00 -13.81 24.05
C GLY A 791 28.67 -12.54 23.51
N GLN A 792 29.17 -12.57 22.27
CA GLN A 792 29.84 -11.44 21.62
C GLN A 792 28.99 -10.15 21.58
N ARG A 793 27.65 -10.24 21.60
CA ARG A 793 26.79 -9.04 21.63
C ARG A 793 26.98 -8.16 22.87
N ILE A 794 27.49 -8.72 23.97
CA ILE A 794 27.85 -7.94 25.15
C ILE A 794 29.11 -7.11 24.87
N GLU A 795 30.11 -7.66 24.18
CA GLU A 795 31.29 -6.91 23.75
C GLU A 795 30.92 -5.82 22.72
N ASP A 796 30.08 -6.14 21.74
CA ASP A 796 29.54 -5.17 20.78
C ASP A 796 28.85 -3.99 21.52
N ALA A 797 27.92 -4.28 22.44
CA ALA A 797 27.17 -3.27 23.19
C ALA A 797 28.04 -2.43 24.16
N ILE A 798 29.09 -3.03 24.76
CA ILE A 798 30.07 -2.27 25.55
C ILE A 798 30.83 -1.29 24.66
N ASN A 799 31.28 -1.73 23.47
CA ASN A 799 32.02 -0.88 22.54
C ASN A 799 31.17 0.27 21.97
N MET A 800 29.88 0.04 21.74
CA MET A 800 28.89 1.08 21.44
C MET A 800 28.79 2.10 22.57
N CYS A 801 28.45 1.65 23.78
CA CYS A 801 28.30 2.51 24.95
C CYS A 801 29.54 3.37 25.26
N VAL A 802 30.76 2.83 25.11
CA VAL A 802 32.01 3.59 25.29
C VAL A 802 32.16 4.71 24.25
N LYS A 803 31.58 4.53 23.06
CA LYS A 803 31.61 5.47 21.93
C LYS A 803 30.48 6.50 22.00
N ASP A 804 29.28 6.09 22.41
CA ASP A 804 28.20 7.00 22.83
C ASP A 804 28.75 8.00 23.87
N LEU A 805 29.34 7.50 24.96
CA LEU A 805 29.92 8.33 26.03
C LEU A 805 31.04 9.25 25.55
N LEU A 806 31.78 8.89 24.50
CA LEU A 806 32.83 9.71 23.89
C LEU A 806 32.26 10.86 23.03
N LEU A 807 31.16 10.62 22.32
CA LEU A 807 30.53 11.57 21.40
C LEU A 807 29.55 12.51 22.12
N LYS A 808 28.81 11.98 23.09
CA LYS A 808 27.74 12.68 23.83
C LYS A 808 28.25 13.39 25.09
N ASP A 809 29.31 12.88 25.71
CA ASP A 809 29.87 13.37 26.99
C ASP A 809 28.83 13.44 28.14
N ASP A 810 27.78 12.62 28.07
CA ASP A 810 26.70 12.52 29.04
C ASP A 810 26.52 11.06 29.51
N LEU A 811 26.52 10.87 30.82
CA LEU A 811 26.40 9.57 31.47
C LEU A 811 25.03 8.90 31.26
N SER A 812 23.98 9.64 30.85
CA SER A 812 22.65 9.06 30.59
C SER A 812 22.68 8.00 29.47
N TRP A 813 23.66 8.07 28.57
CA TRP A 813 23.82 7.14 27.45
C TRP A 813 24.36 5.77 27.87
N ALA A 814 24.87 5.61 29.10
CA ALA A 814 25.44 4.34 29.57
C ALA A 814 24.45 3.16 29.57
N GLU A 815 23.14 3.43 29.63
CA GLU A 815 22.08 2.42 29.58
C GLU A 815 21.39 2.30 28.21
N ALA A 816 21.74 3.15 27.22
CA ALA A 816 21.06 3.19 25.93
C ALA A 816 21.23 1.90 25.10
N CYS A 817 22.35 1.18 25.30
CA CYS A 817 22.61 -0.12 24.65
C CYS A 817 21.75 -1.28 25.21
N LEU A 818 21.07 -1.14 26.35
CA LEU A 818 20.30 -2.23 26.97
C LEU A 818 19.13 -2.71 26.09
N ALA A 819 18.55 -1.82 25.29
CA ALA A 819 17.49 -2.15 24.35
C ALA A 819 17.97 -3.11 23.24
N LEU A 820 19.24 -3.01 22.80
CA LEU A 820 19.82 -3.97 21.84
C LEU A 820 19.90 -5.37 22.47
N LEU A 821 20.35 -5.44 23.72
CA LEU A 821 20.49 -6.69 24.47
C LEU A 821 19.13 -7.33 24.80
N GLU A 822 18.07 -6.55 25.01
CA GLU A 822 16.70 -7.07 25.17
C GLU A 822 16.19 -7.68 23.86
N ASN A 823 16.35 -6.97 22.73
CA ASN A 823 15.87 -7.43 21.43
C ASN A 823 16.68 -8.65 20.90
N GLU A 824 18.01 -8.70 21.05
CA GLU A 824 18.79 -9.92 20.75
C GLU A 824 18.49 -11.06 21.75
N CYS A 825 18.22 -10.78 23.04
CA CYS A 825 17.85 -11.86 23.97
C CYS A 825 16.48 -12.47 23.65
N GLU A 826 15.45 -11.68 23.29
CA GLU A 826 14.16 -12.23 22.84
C GLU A 826 14.35 -13.22 21.69
N LYS A 827 15.14 -12.83 20.67
CA LYS A 827 15.50 -13.68 19.54
C LYS A 827 16.24 -14.96 19.97
N ARG A 828 17.30 -14.86 20.79
CA ARG A 828 18.06 -16.05 21.25
C ARG A 828 17.23 -17.00 22.10
N VAL A 829 16.32 -16.48 22.92
CA VAL A 829 15.42 -17.30 23.74
C VAL A 829 14.40 -18.03 22.86
N LEU A 830 13.90 -17.41 21.79
CA LEU A 830 13.08 -18.10 20.78
C LEU A 830 13.89 -19.22 20.10
N GLU A 831 15.12 -18.95 19.65
CA GLU A 831 16.01 -19.94 19.00
C GLU A 831 16.19 -21.21 19.86
N GLU A 832 16.50 -21.08 21.16
CA GLU A 832 16.76 -22.23 22.06
C GLU A 832 15.50 -23.01 22.51
N ILE A 833 14.35 -22.34 22.67
CA ILE A 833 13.12 -22.96 23.22
C ILE A 833 12.62 -24.13 22.35
N ASN A 834 12.78 -24.05 21.03
CA ASN A 834 12.33 -25.10 20.12
C ASN A 834 13.32 -26.27 20.03
N TYR A 835 14.63 -26.03 20.12
CA TYR A 835 15.64 -27.07 19.98
C TYR A 835 15.77 -28.00 21.20
N ASN A 836 15.80 -27.47 22.44
CA ASN A 836 16.18 -28.24 23.64
C ASN A 836 15.11 -28.25 24.76
N ARG A 837 13.85 -28.40 24.36
CA ARG A 837 12.66 -28.32 25.23
C ARG A 837 12.62 -29.26 26.45
N GLN A 838 13.50 -30.26 26.55
CA GLN A 838 13.57 -31.23 27.66
C GLN A 838 14.74 -31.04 28.64
N GLU A 839 15.81 -30.30 28.28
CA GLU A 839 16.93 -30.07 29.20
C GLU A 839 16.91 -28.69 29.89
N LEU A 840 16.05 -27.76 29.41
CA LEU A 840 16.14 -26.34 29.78
C LEU A 840 14.98 -25.77 30.61
N GLU A 841 14.01 -26.59 31.05
CA GLU A 841 12.79 -26.13 31.76
C GLU A 841 13.07 -25.15 32.91
N GLY A 842 14.11 -25.41 33.71
CA GLY A 842 14.46 -24.60 34.88
C GLY A 842 15.21 -23.28 34.59
N SER A 843 15.71 -23.06 33.37
CA SER A 843 16.41 -21.81 32.98
C SER A 843 15.58 -20.94 32.03
N VAL A 844 14.64 -21.53 31.28
CA VAL A 844 13.76 -20.77 30.38
C VAL A 844 12.76 -19.92 31.16
N GLU A 845 12.20 -20.42 32.27
CA GLU A 845 11.18 -19.67 33.03
C GLU A 845 11.71 -18.37 33.66
N SER A 846 13.00 -18.32 34.04
CA SER A 846 13.63 -17.09 34.54
C SER A 846 13.95 -16.09 33.42
N LEU A 847 14.41 -16.55 32.26
CA LEU A 847 14.60 -15.74 31.05
C LEU A 847 13.29 -15.11 30.58
N LEU A 848 12.22 -15.91 30.47
CA LEU A 848 10.88 -15.44 30.15
C LEU A 848 10.38 -14.41 31.17
N THR A 849 10.65 -14.60 32.47
CA THR A 849 10.27 -13.63 33.51
C THR A 849 10.97 -12.28 33.32
N VAL A 850 12.23 -12.25 32.85
CA VAL A 850 12.98 -11.00 32.63
C VAL A 850 12.51 -10.24 31.39
N LEU A 851 12.33 -10.93 30.25
CA LEU A 851 11.79 -10.31 29.02
C LEU A 851 10.35 -9.80 29.19
N LYS A 852 9.60 -10.39 30.12
CA LYS A 852 8.22 -10.04 30.43
C LYS A 852 8.09 -8.86 31.39
N CYS A 853 9.04 -8.70 32.31
CA CYS A 853 8.97 -7.80 33.44
C CYS A 853 10.30 -7.06 33.64
N PRO A 854 10.48 -5.89 32.98
CA PRO A 854 11.68 -5.07 33.08
C PRO A 854 12.13 -4.81 34.51
N SER A 855 13.44 -4.83 34.73
CA SER A 855 14.07 -4.66 36.05
C SER A 855 13.54 -5.59 37.16
N LEU A 856 12.84 -6.68 36.81
CA LEU A 856 12.06 -7.52 37.73
C LEU A 856 11.08 -6.70 38.59
N CYS A 857 10.41 -5.73 37.95
CA CYS A 857 9.48 -4.78 38.58
C CYS A 857 10.11 -3.99 39.74
N SER A 858 11.43 -3.74 39.68
CA SER A 858 12.26 -3.07 40.70
C SER A 858 12.11 -3.62 42.14
N GLY A 859 11.52 -4.82 42.31
CA GLY A 859 11.10 -5.33 43.62
C GLY A 859 9.83 -4.67 44.22
N ASN A 860 9.21 -3.71 43.51
CA ASN A 860 8.07 -2.90 43.96
C ASN A 860 6.75 -3.26 43.24
N GLY A 861 6.70 -4.41 42.55
CA GLY A 861 5.50 -4.91 41.89
C GLY A 861 5.51 -6.43 41.72
N GLU A 862 4.39 -6.97 41.27
CA GLU A 862 4.22 -8.39 40.93
C GLU A 862 4.29 -8.56 39.41
N CYS A 863 5.05 -9.55 38.93
CA CYS A 863 5.18 -9.83 37.49
C CYS A 863 3.97 -10.63 36.98
N THR A 864 3.22 -10.08 36.03
CA THR A 864 1.96 -10.66 35.53
C THR A 864 2.09 -11.18 34.09
N GLU A 865 0.98 -11.55 33.44
CA GLU A 865 0.96 -11.85 32.00
C GLU A 865 1.11 -10.60 31.11
N TRP A 866 0.91 -9.40 31.67
CA TRP A 866 0.89 -8.12 30.95
C TRP A 866 2.00 -7.17 31.44
N GLY A 867 3.10 -7.73 31.94
CA GLY A 867 4.19 -6.99 32.58
C GLY A 867 3.95 -6.72 34.06
N CYS A 868 4.55 -5.65 34.57
CA CYS A 868 4.59 -5.35 36.01
C CYS A 868 3.30 -4.72 36.56
N ALA A 869 2.72 -5.34 37.58
CA ALA A 869 1.65 -4.76 38.39
C ALA A 869 2.22 -4.16 39.67
N CYS A 870 2.40 -2.84 39.69
CA CYS A 870 3.04 -2.14 40.81
C CYS A 870 2.22 -2.18 42.10
N PHE A 871 2.91 -2.26 43.24
CA PHE A 871 2.28 -2.15 44.55
C PHE A 871 1.79 -0.71 44.80
N GLN A 872 0.82 -0.56 45.70
CA GLN A 872 0.26 0.76 46.04
C GLN A 872 1.37 1.70 46.53
N GLY A 873 1.47 2.86 45.89
CA GLY A 873 2.56 3.83 46.11
C GLY A 873 3.66 3.78 45.04
N TYR A 874 3.59 2.88 44.04
CA TYR A 874 4.55 2.77 42.93
C TYR A 874 3.87 2.77 41.54
N SER A 875 4.66 3.16 40.54
CA SER A 875 4.27 3.44 39.15
C SER A 875 5.52 3.42 38.24
N SER A 876 5.34 3.66 36.92
CA SER A 876 6.22 3.28 35.78
C SER A 876 5.93 1.86 35.25
N TYR A 877 6.52 1.52 34.10
CA TYR A 877 6.42 0.19 33.48
C TYR A 877 7.25 -0.88 34.23
N ASP A 878 8.22 -0.46 35.05
CA ASP A 878 9.09 -1.30 35.86
C ASP A 878 8.90 -1.09 37.38
N CYS A 879 7.93 -0.27 37.80
CA CYS A 879 7.63 0.07 39.19
C CYS A 879 8.77 0.77 39.97
N SER A 880 9.67 1.46 39.26
CA SER A 880 10.76 2.24 39.86
C SER A 880 10.31 3.57 40.47
N ILE A 881 9.20 4.16 40.01
CA ILE A 881 8.78 5.54 40.38
C ILE A 881 7.69 5.53 41.46
N LEU A 882 7.92 6.21 42.58
CA LEU A 882 6.93 6.40 43.64
C LEU A 882 5.73 7.25 43.17
N SER A 883 4.51 6.71 43.27
CA SER A 883 3.26 7.41 42.92
C SER A 883 2.89 8.55 43.88
N ASP A 884 3.33 8.46 45.14
CA ASP A 884 3.00 9.43 46.20
C ASP A 884 4.11 10.50 46.37
N GLN A 885 5.14 10.47 45.51
CA GLN A 885 6.23 11.44 45.53
C GLN A 885 5.78 12.75 44.86
N ALA A 886 6.02 13.88 45.53
CA ALA A 886 5.84 15.19 44.95
C ALA A 886 6.73 15.33 43.70
N PRO A 887 6.22 15.84 42.56
CA PRO A 887 7.08 16.12 41.41
C PRO A 887 8.12 17.19 41.79
N GLU A 888 9.29 17.16 41.16
CA GLU A 888 10.36 18.13 41.39
C GLU A 888 10.62 18.93 40.11
N ILE A 889 10.47 20.26 40.17
CA ILE A 889 10.83 21.18 39.10
C ILE A 889 12.34 21.43 39.18
N THR A 890 13.08 20.95 38.17
CA THR A 890 14.52 21.20 38.02
C THR A 890 14.76 22.58 37.44
N GLU A 891 13.97 23.00 36.45
CA GLU A 891 14.16 24.25 35.70
C GLU A 891 12.83 24.76 35.09
N LEU A 892 12.80 26.05 34.72
CA LEU A 892 11.76 26.65 33.89
C LEU A 892 12.38 27.04 32.55
N GLU A 893 11.57 27.08 31.50
CA GLU A 893 11.92 27.67 30.20
C GLU A 893 12.69 29.00 30.35
N ASN A 894 13.76 29.17 29.56
CA ASN A 894 14.68 30.32 29.64
C ASN A 894 15.21 30.60 31.06
N ALA A 895 15.46 29.55 31.84
CA ALA A 895 15.83 29.59 33.27
C ALA A 895 14.83 30.33 34.18
N GLY A 896 13.60 30.59 33.71
CA GLY A 896 12.61 31.42 34.40
C GLY A 896 12.70 32.92 34.11
N LEU A 897 13.45 33.34 33.08
CA LEU A 897 13.47 34.73 32.60
C LEU A 897 12.70 34.83 31.28
N CYS A 898 11.67 35.67 31.21
CA CYS A 898 10.88 35.87 30.00
C CYS A 898 10.89 37.35 29.58
N ASP A 899 11.60 37.63 28.48
CA ASP A 899 11.57 38.94 27.82
C ASP A 899 10.35 39.02 26.90
N ILE A 900 9.42 39.91 27.24
CA ILE A 900 8.17 40.12 26.49
C ILE A 900 8.39 40.66 25.06
N ARG A 901 9.63 41.04 24.71
CA ARG A 901 10.02 41.45 23.34
C ARG A 901 10.46 40.28 22.46
N GLN A 902 10.83 39.14 23.06
CA GLN A 902 11.46 38.02 22.37
C GLN A 902 10.64 36.71 22.46
N TYR A 903 9.82 36.54 23.49
CA TYR A 903 9.07 35.30 23.75
C TYR A 903 7.61 35.56 24.11
N ASP A 904 6.73 34.59 23.82
CA ASP A 904 5.31 34.63 24.21
C ASP A 904 5.14 34.22 25.69
N CYS A 905 5.21 35.19 26.59
CA CYS A 905 5.10 34.97 28.03
C CYS A 905 3.66 34.70 28.53
N THR A 906 2.76 34.15 27.70
CA THR A 906 1.40 33.71 28.12
C THR A 906 1.34 32.25 28.59
N SER A 907 2.38 31.47 28.33
CA SER A 907 2.60 30.14 28.93
C SER A 907 4.06 29.98 29.35
N VAL A 908 4.36 28.90 30.07
CA VAL A 908 5.73 28.52 30.44
C VAL A 908 5.87 27.01 30.48
N ARG A 909 6.90 26.50 29.80
CA ARG A 909 7.32 25.10 29.89
C ARG A 909 8.10 24.85 31.17
N VAL A 910 7.76 23.77 31.86
CA VAL A 910 8.32 23.41 33.16
C VAL A 910 9.03 22.08 33.06
N PHE A 911 10.32 22.08 33.40
CA PHE A 911 11.19 20.90 33.33
C PHE A 911 11.44 20.34 34.73
N GLY A 912 11.49 19.02 34.85
CA GLY A 912 11.51 18.36 36.15
C GLY A 912 11.55 16.85 36.12
N HIS A 913 11.13 16.26 37.23
CA HIS A 913 11.08 14.81 37.47
C HIS A 913 9.77 14.43 38.16
N GLY A 914 9.20 13.29 37.75
CA GLY A 914 8.04 12.71 38.41
C GLY A 914 6.70 13.37 38.07
N PHE A 915 6.59 14.09 36.95
CA PHE A 915 5.30 14.51 36.43
C PHE A 915 4.50 13.31 35.91
N ARG A 916 3.17 13.39 35.95
CA ARG A 916 2.27 12.28 35.59
C ARG A 916 1.00 12.76 34.91
N GLU A 917 0.61 12.09 33.82
CA GLU A 917 -0.69 12.32 33.20
C GLU A 917 -1.83 12.01 34.19
N SER A 918 -2.67 13.00 34.44
CA SER A 918 -3.73 12.96 35.43
C SER A 918 -4.78 14.00 35.11
N LEU A 919 -6.06 13.67 35.31
CA LEU A 919 -7.16 14.64 35.21
C LEU A 919 -7.07 15.72 36.30
N ASP A 920 -6.23 15.49 37.32
CA ASP A 920 -5.98 16.43 38.39
C ASP A 920 -4.63 17.15 38.30
N LEU A 921 -3.85 16.94 37.21
CA LEU A 921 -2.58 17.63 36.95
C LEU A 921 -2.80 19.13 36.74
N LYS A 922 -2.25 19.95 37.66
CA LYS A 922 -2.50 21.40 37.73
C LYS A 922 -1.23 22.16 38.10
N CYS A 923 -1.12 23.39 37.60
CA CYS A 923 -0.12 24.34 38.05
C CYS A 923 -0.72 25.26 39.13
N GLU A 924 -0.02 25.43 40.25
CA GLU A 924 -0.28 26.52 41.19
C GLU A 924 0.65 27.68 40.87
N ILE A 925 0.06 28.84 40.60
CA ILE A 925 0.73 30.03 40.11
C ILE A 925 0.41 31.18 41.07
N ILE A 926 1.44 31.71 41.72
CA ILE A 926 1.32 32.75 42.75
C ILE A 926 2.01 34.02 42.25
N LYS A 927 1.27 35.12 42.10
CA LYS A 927 1.85 36.43 41.79
C LYS A 927 2.54 36.99 43.04
N LEU A 928 3.82 37.32 42.96
CA LEU A 928 4.57 37.94 44.06
C LEU A 928 4.42 39.47 43.98
N GLN A 929 4.04 40.11 45.09
CA GLN A 929 3.91 41.56 45.22
C GLN A 929 5.07 42.12 46.05
N TYR A 930 5.58 43.30 45.71
CA TYR A 930 6.72 43.92 46.41
C TYR A 930 6.25 44.95 47.43
N SER A 931 6.46 44.69 48.73
CA SER A 931 6.13 45.61 49.84
C SER A 931 7.19 45.53 50.94
N ASP A 932 7.44 46.64 51.63
CA ASP A 932 8.40 46.73 52.76
C ASP A 932 9.80 46.13 52.47
N ARG A 933 10.24 46.21 51.21
CA ARG A 933 11.48 45.64 50.64
C ARG A 933 11.54 44.12 50.59
N GLN A 934 10.41 43.43 50.66
CA GLN A 934 10.29 41.98 50.50
C GLN A 934 9.25 41.61 49.44
N TRP A 935 9.43 40.44 48.84
CA TRP A 935 8.44 39.84 47.94
C TRP A 935 7.46 39.00 48.76
N ILE A 936 6.20 39.42 48.76
CA ILE A 936 5.10 38.78 49.49
C ILE A 936 4.26 37.98 48.47
N PRO A 937 4.00 36.68 48.69
CA PRO A 937 3.10 35.93 47.83
C PRO A 937 1.66 36.43 47.95
N GLY A 938 1.02 36.67 46.81
CA GLY A 938 -0.42 36.93 46.71
C GLY A 938 -1.25 35.64 46.82
N GLU A 939 -2.51 35.69 46.37
CA GLU A 939 -3.37 34.51 46.33
C GLU A 939 -2.90 33.51 45.25
N PRO A 940 -2.88 32.20 45.54
CA PRO A 940 -2.56 31.17 44.54
C PRO A 940 -3.73 31.01 43.55
N LEU A 941 -3.43 31.15 42.26
CA LEU A 941 -4.33 30.72 41.20
C LEU A 941 -3.94 29.30 40.75
N THR A 942 -4.92 28.43 40.49
CA THR A 942 -4.67 27.14 39.86
C THR A 942 -5.14 27.14 38.41
N THR A 943 -4.24 26.75 37.50
CA THR A 943 -4.53 26.53 36.07
C THR A 943 -4.37 25.05 35.73
N PRO A 944 -5.11 24.52 34.73
CA PRO A 944 -4.84 23.18 34.22
C PRO A 944 -3.45 23.16 33.57
N ALA A 945 -2.71 22.07 33.75
CA ALA A 945 -1.43 21.88 33.10
C ALA A 945 -1.56 20.89 31.93
N ALA A 946 -0.85 21.13 30.84
CA ALA A 946 -0.73 20.15 29.76
C ALA A 946 0.42 19.19 30.06
N PHE A 947 0.11 17.90 30.20
CA PHE A 947 1.13 16.86 30.33
C PHE A 947 1.83 16.64 28.98
N GLN A 948 3.14 16.81 28.92
CA GLN A 948 3.94 16.48 27.73
C GLN A 948 4.66 15.15 27.92
N ASN A 949 5.41 14.98 29.02
CA ASN A 949 6.03 13.72 29.40
C ASN A 949 6.38 13.71 30.92
N ALA A 950 7.01 12.63 31.41
CA ALA A 950 7.34 12.48 32.84
C ALA A 950 8.36 13.52 33.40
N ARG A 951 8.98 14.31 32.52
CA ARG A 951 9.91 15.42 32.82
C ARG A 951 9.44 16.80 32.35
N THR A 952 8.40 16.90 31.52
CA THR A 952 7.97 18.16 30.91
C THR A 952 6.46 18.37 31.01
N VAL A 953 6.05 19.53 31.51
CA VAL A 953 4.65 19.96 31.66
C VAL A 953 4.53 21.44 31.30
N ASP A 954 3.51 21.83 30.54
CA ASP A 954 3.28 23.22 30.16
C ASP A 954 2.19 23.85 31.03
N CYS A 955 2.49 25.01 31.63
CA CYS A 955 1.59 25.80 32.45
C CYS A 955 1.08 27.03 31.69
N GLN A 956 -0.24 27.23 31.61
CA GLN A 956 -0.80 28.51 31.17
C GLN A 956 -0.66 29.56 32.27
N LEU A 957 -0.15 30.75 31.91
CA LEU A 957 -0.02 31.89 32.81
C LEU A 957 -1.28 32.76 32.76
N PRO A 958 -1.65 33.48 33.85
CA PRO A 958 -2.86 34.30 33.86
C PRO A 958 -2.63 35.66 33.18
N ASN A 959 -3.48 36.00 32.20
CA ASN A 959 -3.50 37.34 31.61
C ASN A 959 -3.88 38.39 32.67
N ASP A 960 -3.05 39.41 32.82
CA ASP A 960 -3.19 40.45 33.86
C ASP A 960 -4.14 41.57 33.42
N ASP A 961 -5.38 41.20 33.08
CA ASP A 961 -6.45 42.02 32.46
C ASP A 961 -7.02 43.12 33.40
N GLN A 962 -6.25 43.57 34.39
CA GLN A 962 -6.56 44.66 35.32
C GLN A 962 -5.54 45.82 35.26
N GLN A 963 -4.99 46.11 34.09
CA GLN A 963 -4.43 47.44 33.81
C GLN A 963 -5.55 48.48 33.62
N SER A 964 -6.23 48.81 34.72
CA SER A 964 -7.12 49.97 34.82
C SER A 964 -6.76 50.79 36.05
N ASP A 965 -6.45 52.07 35.81
CA ASP A 965 -5.96 53.09 36.74
C ASP A 965 -4.50 52.95 37.23
N VAL A 966 -3.78 54.07 37.16
CA VAL A 966 -2.35 54.29 37.50
C VAL A 966 -1.32 53.65 36.54
N MET A 967 -0.92 54.41 35.51
CA MET A 967 0.44 54.29 34.97
C MET A 967 1.44 54.83 36.02
N ASP A 968 2.02 53.94 36.81
CA ASP A 968 3.27 54.23 37.53
C ASP A 968 4.45 54.14 36.56
N LEU A 969 5.53 54.88 36.85
CA LEU A 969 6.72 54.91 35.99
C LEU A 969 7.46 53.55 36.04
N VAL A 970 8.10 53.19 34.93
CA VAL A 970 9.04 52.06 34.87
C VAL A 970 10.16 52.28 35.89
N ASP A 971 10.18 51.43 36.91
CA ASP A 971 11.02 51.50 38.11
C ASP A 971 12.03 50.32 38.15
N ASP A 972 12.70 50.09 39.27
CA ASP A 972 13.60 48.93 39.50
C ASP A 972 12.90 47.54 39.59
N LYS A 973 11.61 47.49 39.26
CA LYS A 973 10.72 46.33 39.44
C LYS A 973 10.42 45.64 38.09
N PRO A 974 10.47 44.31 38.00
CA PRO A 974 10.00 43.58 36.82
C PRO A 974 8.48 43.76 36.61
N ILE A 975 8.02 43.53 35.38
CA ILE A 975 6.60 43.65 34.98
C ILE A 975 5.72 42.71 35.81
N ALA A 976 6.15 41.46 35.98
CA ALA A 976 5.55 40.52 36.89
C ALA A 976 6.60 39.53 37.43
N ARG A 977 6.41 39.09 38.67
CA ARG A 977 7.19 38.01 39.29
C ARG A 977 6.22 36.93 39.76
N TRP A 978 6.35 35.72 39.21
CA TRP A 978 5.46 34.60 39.50
C TRP A 978 6.23 33.47 40.20
N GLN A 979 5.57 32.76 41.10
CA GLN A 979 6.08 31.54 41.72
C GLN A 979 5.21 30.37 41.26
N ILE A 980 5.82 29.37 40.62
CA ILE A 980 5.14 28.25 39.96
C ILE A 980 5.45 26.96 40.71
N LYS A 981 4.41 26.14 40.91
CA LYS A 981 4.48 24.74 41.38
C LYS A 981 3.57 23.86 40.53
N ILE A 982 3.83 22.56 40.49
CA ILE A 982 2.99 21.57 39.82
C ILE A 982 2.51 20.52 40.82
N SER A 983 1.29 20.01 40.65
CA SER A 983 0.76 18.87 41.39
C SER A 983 0.12 17.85 40.44
N ASN A 984 0.46 16.58 40.61
CA ASN A 984 -0.08 15.46 39.83
C ASN A 984 -1.49 15.03 40.29
N ASP A 985 -1.82 15.24 41.58
CA ASP A 985 -3.05 14.80 42.23
C ASP A 985 -3.96 15.98 42.66
N GLY A 986 -3.48 17.22 42.51
CA GLY A 986 -4.14 18.44 42.95
C GLY A 986 -3.94 18.79 44.43
N PHE A 987 -3.19 17.99 45.20
CA PHE A 987 -2.99 18.15 46.65
C PHE A 987 -1.52 18.23 47.07
N ILE A 988 -0.65 17.43 46.45
CA ILE A 988 0.79 17.39 46.70
C ILE A 988 1.50 18.20 45.61
N TYR A 989 2.06 19.35 45.99
CA TYR A 989 2.72 20.29 45.09
C TYR A 989 4.25 20.17 45.18
N SER A 990 4.91 20.48 44.06
CA SER A 990 6.36 20.49 43.90
C SER A 990 7.07 21.53 44.77
N ASN A 991 8.40 21.45 44.78
CA ASN A 991 9.24 22.64 45.01
C ASN A 991 8.83 23.77 44.03
N SER A 992 8.99 25.02 44.44
CA SER A 992 8.61 26.16 43.61
C SER A 992 9.81 26.73 42.84
N LYS A 993 9.63 27.01 41.55
CA LYS A 993 10.52 27.91 40.80
C LYS A 993 9.89 29.29 40.66
N THR A 994 10.70 30.28 40.31
CA THR A 994 10.27 31.67 40.14
C THR A 994 10.50 32.10 38.70
N MET A 995 9.48 32.71 38.09
CA MET A 995 9.53 33.31 36.76
C MET A 995 9.51 34.84 36.87
N ILE A 996 10.30 35.52 36.04
CA ILE A 996 10.36 36.98 35.97
C ILE A 996 10.01 37.42 34.55
N LEU A 997 8.94 38.21 34.40
CA LEU A 997 8.60 38.89 33.14
C LEU A 997 9.17 40.30 33.17
N TYR A 998 9.89 40.69 32.13
CA TYR A 998 10.54 42.00 32.02
C TYR A 998 10.60 42.45 30.55
N ASP A 999 10.86 43.74 30.34
CA ASP A 999 11.17 44.28 29.01
C ASP A 999 12.69 44.37 28.84
N GLY A 1000 13.24 43.51 27.99
CA GLY A 1000 14.69 43.43 27.76
C GLY A 1000 15.28 44.66 27.07
N ALA A 1001 14.49 45.57 26.49
CA ALA A 1001 15.01 46.86 26.05
C ALA A 1001 15.46 47.72 27.27
N CYS A 1002 14.74 47.59 28.38
CA CYS A 1002 14.81 48.50 29.53
C CYS A 1002 15.62 47.95 30.70
N GLN A 1003 15.40 46.68 31.01
CA GLN A 1003 15.83 46.04 32.24
C GLN A 1003 16.81 44.91 31.95
N THR A 1004 17.88 44.85 32.74
CA THR A 1004 18.69 43.64 32.90
C THR A 1004 18.25 42.98 34.21
N CYS A 1005 17.57 41.85 34.10
CA CYS A 1005 17.20 41.00 35.24
C CYS A 1005 18.22 39.87 35.39
N GLU A 1006 18.60 39.54 36.63
CA GLU A 1006 19.39 38.36 36.96
C GLU A 1006 18.61 37.52 37.98
N LEU A 1007 18.89 36.20 38.05
CA LEU A 1007 18.34 35.27 39.05
C LEU A 1007 18.95 35.45 40.46
N GLN A 1008 19.06 36.71 40.92
CA GLN A 1008 19.47 37.05 42.28
C GLN A 1008 18.29 37.00 43.26
N GLU A 1009 18.57 36.75 44.55
CA GLU A 1009 17.55 36.68 45.62
C GLU A 1009 16.69 37.96 45.74
N SER A 1010 17.28 39.11 45.38
CA SER A 1010 16.61 40.42 45.35
C SER A 1010 15.39 40.46 44.43
N GLY A 1011 15.44 39.79 43.28
CA GLY A 1011 14.40 39.80 42.24
C GLY A 1011 14.05 41.18 41.68
N LEU A 1012 14.91 42.18 41.87
CA LEU A 1012 14.82 43.51 41.25
C LEU A 1012 15.66 43.53 39.98
N CYS A 1013 15.29 44.36 39.01
CA CYS A 1013 15.98 44.43 37.73
C CYS A 1013 16.66 45.79 37.55
N MET A 1014 17.89 45.77 37.02
CA MET A 1014 18.66 46.99 36.82
C MET A 1014 18.23 47.68 35.54
N LEU A 1015 17.79 48.94 35.64
CA LEU A 1015 17.52 49.79 34.48
C LEU A 1015 18.82 50.10 33.73
N LYS A 1016 18.83 49.89 32.42
CA LYS A 1016 19.98 50.16 31.54
C LYS A 1016 20.19 51.67 31.39
N GLU A 1017 21.36 52.19 31.76
CA GLU A 1017 21.63 53.64 31.82
C GLU A 1017 21.43 54.38 30.47
N LYS A 1018 21.64 53.68 29.36
CA LYS A 1018 21.54 54.15 27.97
C LYS A 1018 20.18 53.81 27.35
N THR A 1019 19.11 54.32 27.97
CA THR A 1019 17.71 54.15 27.53
C THR A 1019 16.91 55.45 27.59
N CYS A 1020 15.83 55.52 26.82
CA CYS A 1020 14.79 56.56 26.87
C CYS A 1020 13.47 55.94 27.32
N ASN A 1021 12.75 56.57 28.24
CA ASN A 1021 11.39 56.22 28.64
C ASN A 1021 10.43 57.25 28.02
N ILE A 1022 9.71 56.84 26.99
CA ILE A 1022 8.86 57.70 26.16
C ILE A 1022 7.45 57.13 26.20
N ASP A 1023 6.49 57.95 26.66
CA ASP A 1023 5.08 57.59 26.81
C ASP A 1023 4.81 56.33 27.68
N GLY A 1024 5.71 56.03 28.63
CA GLY A 1024 5.60 54.91 29.58
C GLY A 1024 6.22 53.60 29.07
N LEU A 1025 6.55 53.51 27.79
CA LEU A 1025 7.39 52.47 27.21
C LEU A 1025 8.85 52.93 27.26
N CYS A 1026 9.82 52.01 27.19
CA CYS A 1026 11.21 52.41 27.07
C CYS A 1026 11.96 51.68 25.94
N TYR A 1027 13.05 52.32 25.53
CA TYR A 1027 13.77 52.09 24.28
C TYR A 1027 15.28 52.23 24.53
N GLY A 1028 16.09 51.40 23.88
CA GLY A 1028 17.56 51.46 23.91
C GLY A 1028 18.14 52.63 23.12
N GLU A 1029 19.37 53.01 23.43
CA GLU A 1029 20.12 54.01 22.65
C GLU A 1029 20.30 53.57 21.19
N GLY A 1030 19.68 54.32 20.27
CA GLY A 1030 19.66 54.02 18.84
C GLY A 1030 18.35 53.41 18.34
N ASP A 1031 17.50 52.88 19.23
CA ASP A 1031 16.18 52.35 18.86
C ASP A 1031 15.34 53.41 18.15
N THR A 1032 14.66 53.02 17.08
CA THR A 1032 13.78 53.90 16.30
C THR A 1032 12.34 53.87 16.82
N ASN A 1033 11.60 54.95 16.55
CA ASN A 1033 10.17 55.02 16.86
C ASN A 1033 9.41 54.02 15.96
N PRO A 1034 8.58 53.12 16.53
CA PRO A 1034 7.77 52.17 15.74
C PRO A 1034 6.84 52.82 14.69
N THR A 1035 6.66 54.14 14.76
CA THR A 1035 5.82 54.95 13.86
C THR A 1035 6.62 55.86 12.92
N SER A 1036 7.95 55.96 13.07
CA SER A 1036 8.81 56.76 12.17
C SER A 1036 10.31 56.44 12.38
N PRO A 1037 11.01 55.88 11.37
CA PRO A 1037 12.43 55.55 11.49
C PRO A 1037 13.35 56.78 11.63
N CYS A 1038 12.87 57.97 11.23
CA CYS A 1038 13.58 59.25 11.36
C CYS A 1038 13.72 59.75 12.81
N LEU A 1039 13.05 59.07 13.74
CA LEU A 1039 13.01 59.38 15.17
C LEU A 1039 13.67 58.24 15.95
N LEU A 1040 14.68 58.56 16.75
CA LEU A 1040 15.50 57.61 17.49
C LEU A 1040 15.66 57.99 18.97
N CYS A 1041 15.87 57.01 19.84
CA CYS A 1041 16.23 57.25 21.24
C CYS A 1041 17.72 57.66 21.34
N ARG A 1042 17.96 58.95 21.64
CA ARG A 1042 19.28 59.48 22.01
C ARG A 1042 19.22 59.95 23.48
N PRO A 1043 19.56 59.09 24.45
CA PRO A 1043 19.39 59.40 25.87
C PRO A 1043 20.29 60.55 26.36
N ASP A 1044 21.32 60.90 25.59
CA ASP A 1044 22.19 62.07 25.80
C ASP A 1044 21.54 63.40 25.36
N ILE A 1045 20.50 63.36 24.52
CA ILE A 1045 19.73 64.54 24.05
C ILE A 1045 18.41 64.66 24.83
N SER A 1046 17.66 63.57 24.93
CA SER A 1046 16.45 63.48 25.75
C SER A 1046 16.17 62.03 26.12
N LYS A 1047 15.94 61.78 27.42
CA LYS A 1047 15.48 60.47 27.92
C LYS A 1047 13.95 60.33 27.93
N LEU A 1048 13.20 61.37 27.54
CA LEU A 1048 11.74 61.41 27.64
C LEU A 1048 11.02 61.73 26.32
N THR A 1049 11.77 62.02 25.25
CA THR A 1049 11.22 62.36 23.93
C THR A 1049 12.15 61.88 22.83
N TRP A 1050 11.58 61.49 21.68
CA TRP A 1050 12.34 61.11 20.49
C TRP A 1050 13.28 62.24 19.99
N SER A 1051 14.41 61.83 19.42
CA SER A 1051 15.41 62.71 18.77
C SER A 1051 15.48 62.42 17.26
N VAL A 1052 15.89 63.40 16.45
CA VAL A 1052 15.88 63.27 14.97
C VAL A 1052 17.22 62.76 14.44
N VAL A 1053 17.20 61.95 13.38
CA VAL A 1053 18.39 61.52 12.61
C VAL A 1053 19.02 62.72 11.87
N GLU A 1054 20.35 62.83 11.86
CA GLU A 1054 21.08 63.96 11.22
C GLU A 1054 21.73 63.61 9.87
N ASN A 1055 21.89 62.32 9.53
CA ASN A 1055 22.35 61.84 8.23
C ASN A 1055 21.26 60.97 7.60
N ASN A 1056 20.79 61.33 6.40
CA ASN A 1056 19.78 60.59 5.65
C ASN A 1056 20.18 60.59 4.17
N GLN A 1057 20.41 59.42 3.58
CA GLN A 1057 20.68 59.29 2.14
C GLN A 1057 19.35 59.12 1.38
N PRO A 1058 19.32 59.38 0.06
CA PRO A 1058 18.08 59.20 -0.71
C PRO A 1058 17.91 57.73 -1.16
N PRO A 1059 16.67 57.19 -1.19
CA PRO A 1059 16.38 55.80 -1.54
C PRO A 1059 16.94 55.35 -2.89
N VAL A 1060 17.42 54.11 -2.97
CA VAL A 1060 18.05 53.52 -4.16
C VAL A 1060 17.10 52.52 -4.82
N LEU A 1061 16.86 52.66 -6.12
CA LEU A 1061 16.11 51.67 -6.91
C LEU A 1061 17.01 50.48 -7.25
N GLU A 1062 16.51 49.26 -7.09
CA GLU A 1062 17.26 48.05 -7.47
C GLU A 1062 17.39 47.92 -9.00
N THR A 1063 18.55 47.45 -9.47
CA THR A 1063 18.91 47.53 -10.89
C THR A 1063 18.29 46.41 -11.72
N PHE A 1064 17.33 46.78 -12.59
CA PHE A 1064 16.65 45.87 -13.50
C PHE A 1064 17.47 45.57 -14.78
N GLN A 1065 17.45 44.31 -15.23
CA GLN A 1065 18.27 43.84 -16.36
C GLN A 1065 17.56 43.95 -17.73
N GLY A 1066 17.25 45.17 -18.19
CA GLY A 1066 16.85 45.42 -19.58
C GLY A 1066 15.67 46.39 -19.78
N VAL A 1067 15.19 46.51 -21.03
CA VAL A 1067 14.02 47.35 -21.35
C VAL A 1067 12.73 46.58 -21.09
N LEU A 1068 11.80 47.15 -20.33
CA LEU A 1068 10.53 46.52 -19.99
C LEU A 1068 9.63 46.35 -21.22
N GLN A 1069 8.91 45.22 -21.26
CA GLN A 1069 8.09 44.80 -22.39
C GLN A 1069 6.72 44.28 -21.92
N THR A 1070 5.68 44.64 -22.67
CA THR A 1070 4.26 44.30 -22.45
C THR A 1070 3.59 44.06 -23.82
N PHE A 1071 2.34 43.59 -23.87
CA PHE A 1071 1.59 43.42 -25.11
C PHE A 1071 0.28 44.22 -25.13
N TYR A 1072 -0.21 44.52 -26.33
CA TYR A 1072 -1.40 45.35 -26.54
C TYR A 1072 -2.65 44.74 -25.87
N GLY A 1073 -3.31 45.54 -25.04
CA GLY A 1073 -4.50 45.13 -24.26
C GLY A 1073 -4.21 44.54 -22.88
N GLU A 1074 -2.95 44.22 -22.57
CA GLU A 1074 -2.50 43.75 -21.26
C GLU A 1074 -2.82 44.78 -20.17
N ASP A 1075 -3.25 44.30 -18.99
CA ASP A 1075 -3.19 45.07 -17.75
C ASP A 1075 -1.78 44.87 -17.18
N PHE A 1076 -0.85 45.75 -17.56
CA PHE A 1076 0.55 45.68 -17.18
C PHE A 1076 0.70 45.99 -15.69
N VAL A 1077 1.08 44.96 -14.94
CA VAL A 1077 1.38 45.04 -13.51
C VAL A 1077 2.87 44.81 -13.30
N TYR A 1078 3.56 45.77 -12.69
CA TYR A 1078 4.99 45.64 -12.39
C TYR A 1078 5.33 46.24 -11.03
N GLN A 1079 5.98 45.46 -10.17
CA GLN A 1079 6.41 45.90 -8.84
C GLN A 1079 7.85 46.45 -8.93
N PHE A 1080 8.03 47.72 -8.62
CA PHE A 1080 9.37 48.27 -8.42
C PHE A 1080 9.89 47.93 -7.02
N LEU A 1081 11.14 47.53 -6.94
CA LEU A 1081 11.86 47.33 -5.68
C LEU A 1081 12.88 48.45 -5.50
N ALA A 1082 12.94 48.96 -4.28
CA ALA A 1082 13.88 49.97 -3.84
C ALA A 1082 14.25 49.68 -2.39
N SER A 1083 15.49 49.99 -2.05
CA SER A 1083 16.03 49.89 -0.70
C SER A 1083 16.59 51.24 -0.29
N ASP A 1084 16.27 51.65 0.93
CA ASP A 1084 16.79 52.85 1.55
C ASP A 1084 18.09 52.49 2.29
N PRO A 1085 19.22 53.22 2.13
CA PRO A 1085 20.47 52.86 2.78
C PRO A 1085 20.40 52.88 4.31
N GLU A 1086 19.48 53.67 4.88
CA GLU A 1086 19.16 53.75 6.31
C GLU A 1086 17.98 52.84 6.72
N GLY A 1087 17.32 52.16 5.79
CA GLY A 1087 16.19 51.25 6.05
C GLY A 1087 14.84 51.94 6.26
N SER A 1088 14.70 53.21 5.88
CA SER A 1088 13.45 53.99 6.00
C SER A 1088 12.32 53.42 5.14
N ALA A 1089 11.07 53.68 5.52
CA ALA A 1089 9.93 53.39 4.64
C ALA A 1089 9.97 54.30 3.40
N ILE A 1090 9.72 53.70 2.23
CA ILE A 1090 9.83 54.38 0.93
C ILE A 1090 8.42 54.60 0.36
N HIS A 1091 8.16 55.82 -0.09
CA HIS A 1091 6.95 56.19 -0.83
C HIS A 1091 7.27 56.50 -2.29
N PHE A 1092 6.66 55.71 -3.18
CA PHE A 1092 6.73 55.92 -4.63
C PHE A 1092 5.66 56.92 -5.07
N THR A 1093 6.07 57.88 -5.90
CA THR A 1093 5.19 58.94 -6.42
C THR A 1093 5.40 59.13 -7.93
N LEU A 1094 4.33 59.01 -8.72
CA LEU A 1094 4.37 59.16 -10.18
C LEU A 1094 4.51 60.64 -10.57
N ASP A 1095 5.61 61.02 -11.22
CA ASP A 1095 5.83 62.38 -11.74
C ASP A 1095 5.16 62.55 -13.12
N SER A 1096 5.28 61.56 -14.02
CA SER A 1096 4.57 61.49 -15.30
C SER A 1096 4.52 60.06 -15.88
N GLY A 1097 3.51 59.77 -16.70
CA GLY A 1097 3.33 58.44 -17.29
C GLY A 1097 2.35 58.39 -18.46
N PRO A 1098 2.17 57.21 -19.09
CA PRO A 1098 1.18 57.01 -20.12
C PRO A 1098 -0.25 57.08 -19.57
N GLU A 1099 -1.22 57.33 -20.46
CA GLU A 1099 -2.63 57.51 -20.06
C GLU A 1099 -3.18 56.27 -19.37
N GLY A 1100 -3.81 56.47 -18.19
CA GLY A 1100 -4.32 55.40 -17.35
C GLY A 1100 -3.28 54.68 -16.48
N ALA A 1101 -2.00 55.09 -16.47
CA ALA A 1101 -1.01 54.55 -15.53
C ALA A 1101 -1.19 55.12 -14.12
N SER A 1102 -1.07 54.26 -13.11
CA SER A 1102 -0.98 54.62 -11.70
C SER A 1102 0.15 53.84 -11.01
N LEU A 1103 0.84 54.50 -10.09
CA LEU A 1103 1.89 53.90 -9.25
C LEU A 1103 1.39 53.95 -7.81
N SER A 1104 1.33 52.82 -7.11
CA SER A 1104 0.99 52.79 -5.69
C SER A 1104 2.11 53.44 -4.85
N PRO A 1105 1.82 53.92 -3.63
CA PRO A 1105 2.86 54.35 -2.69
C PRO A 1105 3.90 53.25 -2.39
N SER A 1106 3.53 51.98 -2.56
CA SER A 1106 4.39 50.80 -2.38
C SER A 1106 5.14 50.36 -3.65
N GLY A 1107 5.12 51.13 -4.74
CA GLY A 1107 5.89 50.85 -5.95
C GLY A 1107 5.24 49.91 -6.98
N LEU A 1108 3.97 49.55 -6.80
CA LEU A 1108 3.21 48.76 -7.77
C LEU A 1108 2.71 49.65 -8.90
N LEU A 1109 3.27 49.49 -10.10
CA LEU A 1109 2.76 50.11 -11.32
C LEU A 1109 1.60 49.28 -11.88
N LEU A 1110 0.51 49.96 -12.19
CA LEU A 1110 -0.69 49.45 -12.84
C LEU A 1110 -0.96 50.31 -14.07
N TRP A 1111 -0.97 49.72 -15.27
CA TRP A 1111 -1.23 50.44 -16.52
C TRP A 1111 -1.84 49.54 -17.59
N LYS A 1112 -2.90 49.99 -18.28
CA LYS A 1112 -3.47 49.24 -19.40
C LYS A 1112 -2.79 49.61 -20.72
N ALA A 1113 -2.15 48.63 -21.38
CA ALA A 1113 -1.32 48.83 -22.56
C ALA A 1113 -2.13 49.06 -23.86
N LEU A 1114 -2.83 50.19 -23.94
CA LEU A 1114 -3.78 50.54 -25.02
C LEU A 1114 -3.13 51.22 -26.25
N SER A 1115 -1.80 51.28 -26.35
CA SER A 1115 -1.09 52.05 -27.38
C SER A 1115 0.27 51.41 -27.71
N MET A 1116 0.47 50.99 -28.97
CA MET A 1116 1.66 50.26 -29.46
C MET A 1116 2.94 51.12 -29.60
N ASN A 1117 3.06 52.19 -28.82
CA ASN A 1117 4.24 53.06 -28.82
C ASN A 1117 5.23 52.66 -27.71
N LEU A 1118 6.45 53.22 -27.75
CA LEU A 1118 7.34 53.24 -26.60
C LEU A 1118 6.83 54.31 -25.62
N HIS A 1119 6.58 53.94 -24.37
CA HIS A 1119 6.10 54.87 -23.34
C HIS A 1119 7.17 55.10 -22.28
N LYS A 1120 7.40 56.39 -21.97
CA LYS A 1120 8.28 56.82 -20.87
C LYS A 1120 7.44 57.00 -19.60
N LEU A 1121 7.98 56.52 -18.47
CA LEU A 1121 7.43 56.74 -17.13
C LEU A 1121 8.50 57.46 -16.31
N THR A 1122 8.16 58.58 -15.66
CA THR A 1122 9.01 59.22 -14.66
C THR A 1122 8.35 59.17 -13.31
N PHE A 1123 9.08 58.75 -12.29
CA PHE A 1123 8.59 58.66 -10.93
C PHE A 1123 9.69 59.00 -9.94
N SER A 1124 9.31 59.19 -8.69
CA SER A 1124 10.23 59.58 -7.65
C SER A 1124 9.92 58.89 -6.34
N LEU A 1125 10.99 58.50 -5.66
CA LEU A 1125 10.99 57.80 -4.39
C LEU A 1125 11.32 58.81 -3.30
N THR A 1126 10.54 58.82 -2.23
CA THR A 1126 10.77 59.65 -1.03
C THR A 1126 10.69 58.78 0.20
N ASP A 1127 11.72 58.84 1.03
CA ASP A 1127 11.70 58.31 2.40
C ASP A 1127 10.85 59.18 3.34
N ASP A 1128 10.45 58.61 4.47
CA ASP A 1128 9.79 59.32 5.59
C ASP A 1128 10.58 60.56 6.07
N CYS A 1129 11.89 60.57 5.87
CA CYS A 1129 12.80 61.63 6.33
C CYS A 1129 13.01 62.75 5.29
N ASN A 1130 12.25 62.71 4.18
CA ASN A 1130 12.17 63.70 3.10
C ASN A 1130 13.41 63.84 2.19
N ALA A 1131 14.31 62.86 2.11
CA ALA A 1131 15.18 62.77 0.93
C ALA A 1131 14.40 62.23 -0.28
N LYS A 1132 14.98 62.34 -1.49
CA LYS A 1132 14.24 62.10 -2.75
C LYS A 1132 15.12 61.68 -3.92
N THR A 1133 14.82 60.52 -4.49
CA THR A 1133 15.38 60.02 -5.76
C THR A 1133 14.38 60.21 -6.90
N LYS A 1134 14.86 60.48 -8.13
CA LYS A 1134 14.05 60.50 -9.36
C LYS A 1134 14.54 59.45 -10.34
N VAL A 1135 13.60 58.79 -11.01
CA VAL A 1135 13.82 57.68 -11.94
C VAL A 1135 13.04 57.94 -13.24
N GLU A 1136 13.65 57.61 -14.37
CA GLU A 1136 13.01 57.52 -15.69
C GLU A 1136 13.20 56.10 -16.23
N ILE A 1137 12.13 55.50 -16.77
CA ILE A 1137 12.16 54.18 -17.42
C ILE A 1137 11.39 54.20 -18.74
N GLU A 1138 11.61 53.19 -19.58
CA GLU A 1138 10.94 53.01 -20.86
C GLU A 1138 10.27 51.63 -20.93
N VAL A 1139 9.00 51.61 -21.38
CA VAL A 1139 8.19 50.39 -21.53
C VAL A 1139 7.75 50.26 -22.99
N SER A 1140 7.96 49.09 -23.57
CA SER A 1140 7.70 48.78 -24.98
C SER A 1140 6.52 47.82 -25.16
N VAL A 1141 5.60 48.15 -26.08
CA VAL A 1141 4.34 47.41 -26.28
C VAL A 1141 4.37 46.62 -27.59
N LYS A 1142 4.16 45.31 -27.53
CA LYS A 1142 4.06 44.39 -28.68
C LYS A 1142 2.62 44.18 -29.13
N SER A 1143 2.41 43.59 -30.29
CA SER A 1143 1.09 43.05 -30.69
C SER A 1143 0.72 41.80 -29.89
N CYS A 1144 -0.58 41.55 -29.80
CA CYS A 1144 -1.16 40.26 -29.43
C CYS A 1144 -1.54 39.55 -30.74
N ASP A 1145 -0.93 38.40 -31.05
CA ASP A 1145 -1.03 37.77 -32.38
C ASP A 1145 -1.94 36.52 -32.39
N CYS A 1146 -2.80 36.37 -31.37
CA CYS A 1146 -3.79 35.30 -31.29
C CYS A 1146 -4.87 35.44 -32.38
N LEU A 1147 -5.28 34.31 -32.96
CA LEU A 1147 -6.29 34.23 -34.01
C LEU A 1147 -7.68 33.89 -33.41
N ASN A 1148 -8.71 33.90 -34.27
CA ASN A 1148 -10.08 33.44 -33.95
C ASN A 1148 -10.66 34.01 -32.63
N ASN A 1149 -10.40 35.29 -32.36
CA ASN A 1149 -10.86 36.00 -31.16
C ASN A 1149 -10.33 35.40 -29.83
N GLY A 1150 -9.21 34.67 -29.87
CA GLY A 1150 -8.44 34.30 -28.68
C GLY A 1150 -7.83 35.52 -27.99
N SER A 1151 -7.69 35.46 -26.66
CA SER A 1151 -7.20 36.57 -25.82
C SER A 1151 -5.79 36.28 -25.30
N CYS A 1152 -4.87 37.25 -25.44
CA CYS A 1152 -3.55 37.13 -24.83
C CYS A 1152 -3.62 37.30 -23.30
N VAL A 1153 -2.95 36.40 -22.57
CA VAL A 1153 -2.67 36.52 -21.13
C VAL A 1153 -1.16 36.43 -20.87
N ALA A 1154 -0.67 37.02 -19.78
CA ALA A 1154 0.74 36.97 -19.42
C ALA A 1154 1.22 35.52 -19.16
N ASN A 1155 2.41 35.17 -19.64
CA ASN A 1155 2.97 33.83 -19.47
C ASN A 1155 3.80 33.73 -18.18
N ILE A 1156 3.25 33.04 -17.17
CA ILE A 1156 3.80 32.93 -15.81
C ILE A 1156 5.21 32.32 -15.77
N ASN A 1157 5.61 31.55 -16.79
CA ASN A 1157 6.94 30.93 -16.88
C ASN A 1157 8.07 31.94 -17.20
N PHE A 1158 7.75 33.23 -17.36
CA PHE A 1158 8.71 34.32 -17.58
C PHE A 1158 8.44 35.46 -16.59
N PRO A 1159 9.48 36.21 -16.16
CA PRO A 1159 9.29 37.31 -15.22
C PRO A 1159 8.40 38.42 -15.80
N PRO A 1160 7.65 39.14 -14.95
CA PRO A 1160 6.92 40.35 -15.35
C PRO A 1160 7.82 41.35 -16.09
N GLY A 1161 7.28 42.06 -17.07
CA GLY A 1161 8.09 42.95 -17.93
C GLY A 1161 8.87 42.26 -19.05
N SER A 1162 8.74 40.94 -19.24
CA SER A 1162 9.35 40.22 -20.38
C SER A 1162 8.55 40.28 -21.69
N GLY A 1163 7.30 40.74 -21.65
CA GLY A 1163 6.41 40.82 -22.81
C GLY A 1163 6.23 39.48 -23.51
N ARG A 1164 5.96 38.42 -22.72
CA ARG A 1164 5.63 37.06 -23.16
C ARG A 1164 4.18 36.74 -22.81
N TYR A 1165 3.42 36.27 -23.80
CA TYR A 1165 2.01 35.94 -23.64
C TYR A 1165 1.71 34.48 -24.00
N LEU A 1166 0.51 34.04 -23.65
CA LEU A 1166 -0.14 32.80 -24.06
C LEU A 1166 -1.52 33.15 -24.64
N CYS A 1167 -1.98 32.43 -25.67
CA CYS A 1167 -3.33 32.61 -26.21
C CYS A 1167 -4.35 31.75 -25.45
N VAL A 1168 -5.37 32.39 -24.88
CA VAL A 1168 -6.57 31.72 -24.35
C VAL A 1168 -7.63 31.71 -25.43
N CYS A 1169 -8.00 30.51 -25.89
CA CYS A 1169 -8.89 30.36 -27.04
C CYS A 1169 -10.36 30.52 -26.68
N ALA A 1170 -11.13 31.06 -27.63
CA ALA A 1170 -12.58 31.02 -27.55
C ALA A 1170 -13.07 29.56 -27.65
N ALA A 1171 -14.20 29.25 -27.01
CA ALA A 1171 -14.78 27.92 -27.04
C ALA A 1171 -15.05 27.49 -28.51
N GLY A 1172 -14.66 26.26 -28.86
CA GLY A 1172 -14.64 25.76 -30.23
C GLY A 1172 -13.32 25.98 -31.00
N PHE A 1173 -12.27 26.53 -30.39
CA PHE A 1173 -10.96 26.70 -31.02
C PHE A 1173 -9.79 26.18 -30.16
N GLU A 1174 -8.75 25.65 -30.83
CA GLU A 1174 -7.55 25.07 -30.21
C GLU A 1174 -6.25 25.44 -30.96
N GLY A 1175 -5.10 25.11 -30.35
CA GLY A 1175 -3.74 25.41 -30.84
C GLY A 1175 -3.10 26.67 -30.25
N ASP A 1176 -1.77 26.79 -30.37
CA ASP A 1176 -0.95 27.82 -29.70
C ASP A 1176 -1.36 29.28 -29.98
N LEU A 1177 -2.00 29.54 -31.13
CA LEU A 1177 -2.56 30.82 -31.56
C LEU A 1177 -4.07 30.72 -31.82
N CYS A 1178 -4.74 29.68 -31.30
CA CYS A 1178 -6.17 29.40 -31.50
C CYS A 1178 -6.58 29.17 -32.97
N GLN A 1179 -5.65 28.66 -33.77
CA GLN A 1179 -5.77 28.58 -35.23
C GLN A 1179 -6.63 27.42 -35.77
N VAL A 1180 -7.04 26.46 -34.92
CA VAL A 1180 -7.78 25.24 -35.30
C VAL A 1180 -9.21 25.32 -34.77
N ASN A 1181 -10.22 24.92 -35.57
CA ASN A 1181 -11.60 24.72 -35.11
C ASN A 1181 -11.74 23.32 -34.51
N THR A 1182 -12.36 23.19 -33.34
CA THR A 1182 -12.64 21.91 -32.70
C THR A 1182 -13.79 21.20 -33.43
N ASP A 1183 -13.56 19.98 -33.92
CA ASP A 1183 -14.58 19.15 -34.59
C ASP A 1183 -15.61 18.62 -33.57
N ASP A 1184 -16.79 19.25 -33.54
CA ASP A 1184 -17.93 18.88 -32.68
C ASP A 1184 -18.68 17.63 -33.20
N CYS A 1185 -18.48 17.26 -34.47
CA CYS A 1185 -19.12 16.10 -35.11
C CYS A 1185 -18.38 14.77 -34.89
N LYS A 1186 -17.20 14.79 -34.28
CA LYS A 1186 -16.32 13.64 -34.00
C LYS A 1186 -16.99 12.45 -33.28
N LEU A 1187 -18.11 12.68 -32.61
CA LEU A 1187 -18.93 11.66 -31.91
C LEU A 1187 -20.24 11.28 -32.63
N ASN A 1188 -20.53 11.84 -33.81
CA ASN A 1188 -21.72 11.57 -34.65
C ASN A 1188 -23.06 11.49 -33.89
N GLN A 1189 -23.39 12.56 -33.17
CA GLN A 1189 -24.57 12.63 -32.30
C GLN A 1189 -25.93 12.65 -33.07
N CYS A 1190 -25.91 12.67 -34.40
CA CYS A 1190 -27.09 12.86 -35.28
C CYS A 1190 -27.84 11.57 -35.68
N GLY A 1191 -27.46 10.41 -35.14
CA GLY A 1191 -28.14 9.14 -35.41
C GLY A 1191 -28.06 8.72 -36.88
N ILE A 1192 -29.17 8.84 -37.61
CA ILE A 1192 -29.27 8.53 -39.05
C ILE A 1192 -29.09 9.79 -39.92
N GLY A 1193 -29.17 10.98 -39.33
CA GLY A 1193 -28.94 12.25 -40.01
C GLY A 1193 -27.45 12.56 -40.19
N ARG A 1194 -27.13 13.42 -41.17
CA ARG A 1194 -25.75 13.85 -41.40
C ARG A 1194 -25.34 14.91 -40.38
N CYS A 1195 -24.30 14.65 -39.62
CA CYS A 1195 -23.66 15.65 -38.78
C CYS A 1195 -22.93 16.69 -39.64
N VAL A 1196 -23.12 17.97 -39.34
CA VAL A 1196 -22.36 19.08 -39.92
C VAL A 1196 -21.72 19.87 -38.78
N ASP A 1197 -20.40 19.96 -38.84
CA ASP A 1197 -19.57 20.68 -37.88
C ASP A 1197 -19.84 22.19 -37.93
N GLY A 1198 -19.66 22.86 -36.81
CA GLY A 1198 -19.95 24.28 -36.63
C GLY A 1198 -18.85 24.97 -35.84
N ILE A 1199 -19.24 25.87 -34.95
CA ILE A 1199 -18.32 26.52 -34.01
C ILE A 1199 -18.90 26.30 -32.62
N ASN A 1200 -18.26 25.47 -31.81
CA ASN A 1200 -18.72 25.08 -30.47
C ASN A 1200 -20.19 24.58 -30.47
N SER A 1201 -20.58 23.91 -31.55
CA SER A 1201 -21.91 23.41 -31.86
C SER A 1201 -21.90 22.58 -33.14
N TYR A 1202 -22.64 21.46 -33.15
CA TYR A 1202 -23.01 20.72 -34.36
C TYR A 1202 -24.47 20.98 -34.73
N TYR A 1203 -24.84 20.73 -35.99
CA TYR A 1203 -26.22 20.52 -36.38
C TYR A 1203 -26.38 19.26 -37.24
N CYS A 1204 -27.61 18.75 -37.29
CA CYS A 1204 -27.95 17.51 -37.99
C CYS A 1204 -28.84 17.82 -39.20
N GLU A 1205 -28.39 17.44 -40.40
CA GLU A 1205 -29.26 17.39 -41.59
C GLU A 1205 -30.07 16.09 -41.54
N CYS A 1206 -31.35 16.21 -41.18
CA CYS A 1206 -32.27 15.08 -41.10
C CYS A 1206 -32.87 14.74 -42.48
N PRO A 1207 -33.15 13.45 -42.78
CA PRO A 1207 -33.97 13.07 -43.92
C PRO A 1207 -35.41 13.60 -43.74
N PRO A 1208 -36.15 13.93 -44.80
CA PRO A 1208 -37.43 14.66 -44.70
C PRO A 1208 -38.55 13.91 -43.98
N GLU A 1209 -38.40 12.59 -43.79
CA GLU A 1209 -39.29 11.73 -43.02
C GLU A 1209 -39.06 11.80 -41.49
N LEU A 1210 -38.00 12.49 -41.04
CA LEU A 1210 -37.61 12.63 -39.63
C LEU A 1210 -37.29 14.09 -39.25
N GLN A 1211 -37.51 14.41 -37.97
CA GLN A 1211 -37.27 15.74 -37.39
C GLN A 1211 -36.61 15.63 -36.00
N GLY A 1212 -36.53 16.76 -35.29
CA GLY A 1212 -35.86 16.82 -33.99
C GLY A 1212 -34.36 17.13 -34.09
N LYS A 1213 -33.76 17.54 -32.96
CA LYS A 1213 -32.37 18.04 -32.93
C LYS A 1213 -31.35 17.00 -33.41
N ASN A 1214 -31.61 15.72 -33.16
CA ASN A 1214 -30.74 14.59 -33.46
C ASN A 1214 -31.42 13.60 -34.43
N CYS A 1215 -32.38 14.09 -35.23
CA CYS A 1215 -33.13 13.32 -36.23
C CYS A 1215 -33.86 12.08 -35.66
N GLN A 1216 -34.36 12.21 -34.42
CA GLN A 1216 -34.95 11.13 -33.64
C GLN A 1216 -36.49 11.17 -33.54
N ASP A 1217 -37.11 12.27 -33.96
CA ASP A 1217 -38.56 12.47 -33.89
C ASP A 1217 -39.22 12.12 -35.23
N ASP A 1218 -40.34 11.40 -35.19
CA ASP A 1218 -41.11 10.98 -36.37
C ASP A 1218 -41.90 12.15 -36.99
N VAL A 1219 -42.19 12.08 -38.29
CA VAL A 1219 -43.08 13.02 -38.99
C VAL A 1219 -44.40 12.31 -39.30
N ASP A 1220 -45.51 12.75 -38.69
CA ASP A 1220 -46.84 12.17 -38.95
C ASP A 1220 -47.38 12.65 -40.32
N GLU A 1221 -47.08 11.87 -41.36
CA GLU A 1221 -47.46 12.18 -42.72
C GLU A 1221 -48.97 12.00 -42.95
N CYS A 1222 -49.66 11.22 -42.10
CA CYS A 1222 -51.11 11.05 -42.17
C CYS A 1222 -51.87 12.35 -41.90
N VAL A 1223 -51.28 13.32 -41.18
CA VAL A 1223 -51.82 14.68 -41.01
C VAL A 1223 -52.07 15.37 -42.36
N SER A 1224 -51.25 15.08 -43.39
CA SER A 1224 -51.40 15.64 -44.74
C SER A 1224 -52.59 15.06 -45.53
N SER A 1225 -53.31 14.07 -44.96
CA SER A 1225 -54.35 13.27 -45.63
C SER A 1225 -53.90 12.64 -46.97
N PRO A 1226 -52.79 11.86 -46.99
CA PRO A 1226 -52.18 11.35 -48.23
C PRO A 1226 -52.86 10.07 -48.78
N CYS A 1227 -53.83 9.51 -48.05
CA CYS A 1227 -54.64 8.37 -48.51
C CYS A 1227 -55.88 8.84 -49.27
N PHE A 1228 -56.44 7.95 -50.10
CA PHE A 1228 -57.66 8.25 -50.85
C PHE A 1228 -58.84 8.61 -49.90
N PRO A 1229 -59.68 9.61 -50.22
CA PRO A 1229 -60.76 10.05 -49.33
C PRO A 1229 -61.67 8.91 -48.86
N GLY A 1230 -61.71 8.68 -47.53
CA GLY A 1230 -62.44 7.58 -46.90
C GLY A 1230 -61.61 6.31 -46.61
N VAL A 1231 -60.32 6.28 -46.96
CA VAL A 1231 -59.36 5.25 -46.54
C VAL A 1231 -58.65 5.71 -45.26
N PHE A 1232 -58.50 4.80 -44.30
CA PHE A 1232 -57.69 5.05 -43.10
C PHE A 1232 -56.19 5.07 -43.42
N CYS A 1233 -55.50 6.09 -42.91
CA CYS A 1233 -54.04 6.22 -42.95
C CYS A 1233 -53.43 5.67 -41.66
N PHE A 1234 -52.25 5.05 -41.75
CA PHE A 1234 -51.48 4.55 -40.62
C PHE A 1234 -50.04 5.07 -40.73
N ASN A 1235 -49.64 5.90 -39.76
CA ASN A 1235 -48.27 6.39 -39.64
C ASN A 1235 -47.36 5.32 -39.04
N THR A 1236 -46.10 5.31 -39.45
CA THR A 1236 -45.02 4.44 -38.97
C THR A 1236 -43.71 5.22 -38.97
N PHE A 1237 -42.72 4.80 -38.17
CA PHE A 1237 -41.50 5.58 -38.01
C PHE A 1237 -40.75 5.78 -39.35
N GLY A 1238 -40.75 7.00 -39.86
CA GLY A 1238 -40.19 7.39 -41.16
C GLY A 1238 -41.02 6.96 -42.39
N SER A 1239 -42.32 6.65 -42.26
CA SER A 1239 -43.21 6.39 -43.42
C SER A 1239 -44.69 6.23 -43.08
N TYR A 1240 -45.56 6.26 -44.09
CA TYR A 1240 -46.99 5.97 -43.94
C TYR A 1240 -47.54 4.98 -44.99
N TYR A 1241 -48.53 4.19 -44.57
CA TYR A 1241 -49.31 3.33 -45.46
C TYR A 1241 -50.82 3.55 -45.30
N CYS A 1242 -51.57 3.13 -46.32
CA CYS A 1242 -53.02 3.31 -46.39
C CYS A 1242 -53.73 1.96 -46.32
N GLY A 1243 -54.91 1.95 -45.69
CA GLY A 1243 -55.78 0.78 -45.66
C GLY A 1243 -56.39 0.41 -47.02
N SER A 1244 -57.18 -0.67 -47.05
CA SER A 1244 -57.88 -1.10 -48.26
C SER A 1244 -58.88 -0.05 -48.77
N CYS A 1245 -59.00 0.06 -50.09
CA CYS A 1245 -60.00 0.91 -50.73
C CYS A 1245 -61.45 0.55 -50.31
N PRO A 1246 -62.38 1.52 -50.28
CA PRO A 1246 -63.80 1.25 -50.04
C PRO A 1246 -64.41 0.31 -51.10
N ASN A 1247 -65.54 -0.30 -50.75
CA ASN A 1247 -66.27 -1.20 -51.66
C ASN A 1247 -66.58 -0.53 -53.02
N ASP A 1248 -66.64 -1.36 -54.06
CA ASP A 1248 -66.75 -1.00 -55.49
C ASP A 1248 -65.55 -0.26 -56.13
N LEU A 1249 -64.54 0.12 -55.34
CA LEU A 1249 -63.23 0.58 -55.83
C LEU A 1249 -62.16 -0.53 -55.69
N GLN A 1250 -61.03 -0.36 -56.39
CA GLN A 1250 -59.84 -1.20 -56.25
C GLN A 1250 -58.58 -0.32 -56.37
N GLY A 1251 -57.50 -0.67 -55.66
CA GLY A 1251 -56.31 0.17 -55.55
C GLY A 1251 -55.44 -0.19 -54.35
N ASP A 1252 -54.46 0.67 -54.05
CA ASP A 1252 -53.44 0.52 -53.01
C ASP A 1252 -53.73 1.38 -51.74
N GLY A 1253 -54.93 1.95 -51.65
CA GLY A 1253 -55.32 2.86 -50.57
C GLY A 1253 -54.84 4.31 -50.73
N LYS A 1254 -53.74 4.55 -51.47
CA LYS A 1254 -53.30 5.90 -51.89
C LYS A 1254 -54.09 6.36 -53.13
N SER A 1255 -54.37 5.45 -54.06
CA SER A 1255 -55.17 5.67 -55.27
C SER A 1255 -56.20 4.56 -55.48
N CYS A 1256 -57.48 4.88 -55.31
CA CYS A 1256 -58.60 3.95 -55.49
C CYS A 1256 -59.41 4.30 -56.76
N TYR A 1257 -59.62 3.31 -57.64
CA TYR A 1257 -60.28 3.49 -58.94
C TYR A 1257 -61.46 2.52 -59.14
N GLY A 1258 -62.47 2.96 -59.89
CA GLY A 1258 -63.66 2.17 -60.18
C GLY A 1258 -63.41 1.05 -61.20
N LYS A 1259 -64.07 -0.10 -61.01
CA LYS A 1259 -63.95 -1.26 -61.92
C LYS A 1259 -64.65 -1.02 -63.26
N ILE A 1260 -63.87 -0.66 -64.28
CA ILE A 1260 -64.35 -0.43 -65.66
C ILE A 1260 -64.04 -1.64 -66.55
N VAL A 1261 -65.03 -2.06 -67.35
CA VAL A 1261 -64.92 -3.13 -68.35
C VAL A 1261 -64.31 -2.61 -69.65
N PHE A 1262 -63.43 -3.40 -70.28
CA PHE A 1262 -62.70 -3.06 -71.50
C PHE A 1262 -63.57 -2.61 -72.70
N GLN A 1263 -63.13 -1.56 -73.38
CA GLN A 1263 -63.11 -1.52 -74.86
C GLN A 1263 -61.89 -0.73 -75.39
N LYS A 1264 -61.71 -0.67 -76.72
CA LYS A 1264 -60.39 -0.60 -77.39
C LYS A 1264 -60.09 0.66 -78.23
N ASN A 1265 -58.79 0.89 -78.43
CA ASN A 1265 -58.11 1.54 -79.58
C ASN A 1265 -58.09 3.09 -79.72
N ALA A 1266 -56.96 3.71 -79.33
CA ALA A 1266 -56.16 4.71 -80.07
C ALA A 1266 -54.98 5.13 -79.15
N THR A 1267 -53.66 5.06 -79.45
CA THR A 1267 -52.82 4.98 -80.67
C THR A 1267 -52.40 6.32 -81.28
N ILE A 1268 -51.32 6.91 -80.74
CA ILE A 1268 -50.27 7.81 -81.30
C ILE A 1268 -49.27 8.03 -80.13
N VAL A 1269 -47.95 7.79 -80.11
CA VAL A 1269 -46.83 7.59 -81.07
C VAL A 1269 -45.99 8.84 -81.38
N ILE A 1270 -44.84 8.96 -80.69
CA ILE A 1270 -43.49 9.51 -81.04
C ILE A 1270 -42.66 9.32 -79.72
N ARG A 1271 -41.54 8.59 -79.57
CA ARG A 1271 -40.35 8.21 -80.38
C ARG A 1271 -39.19 9.22 -80.25
N ILE A 1272 -37.92 8.71 -80.22
CA ILE A 1272 -36.63 9.38 -79.89
C ILE A 1272 -36.22 9.13 -78.41
N LYS A 1273 -35.02 8.65 -78.05
CA LYS A 1273 -33.84 8.18 -78.83
C LYS A 1273 -33.09 7.03 -78.11
N TYR A 1274 -32.17 6.38 -78.82
CA TYR A 1274 -31.17 5.47 -78.25
C TYR A 1274 -30.14 6.21 -77.39
N LEU A 1275 -29.68 5.57 -76.31
CA LEU A 1275 -28.27 5.21 -76.17
C LEU A 1275 -28.14 3.89 -75.37
N TRP A 1276 -26.95 3.30 -75.36
CA TRP A 1276 -26.61 2.16 -74.49
C TRP A 1276 -26.01 2.66 -73.18
N LEU A 1277 -26.55 2.20 -72.05
CA LEU A 1277 -25.83 1.67 -70.88
C LEU A 1277 -26.85 1.03 -69.93
#